data_AF-A0A0K0EEE6-F1
#
_entry.id   AF-A0A0K0EEE6-F1
#
_cell.length_a   1.000
_cell.length_b   1.000
_cell.length_c   1.000
_cell.angle_alpha   90.00
_cell.angle_beta   90.00
_cell.angle_gamma   90.00
#
_symmetry.space_group_name_H-M   'P 1'
#
loop_
_entity.id
_entity.type
_entity.pdbx_description
1 polymer ?
#
loop_
_entity_poly.entity_id
_entity_poly.type
_entity_poly.pdbx_seq_one_letter_code
_entity_poly.pdbx_strand_id
1 'polypeptide(L)'
;MRVAESEEKSQYEWDVFKSYPRAVYTAHLQDSSKSNYFLQCFRLTVYIISCLLLLGGSVFSRLVVYLLSTNISNMTEVEIKGLEKCKATANDFGIEIGDYAEKRNDVIAAIILSLWFIQTLPDFVEAVRSFSSYFLTKHETIPIVKSFILFETLRSAASLVIVLFLFPNLDLFRCIFLTSSFAFAPISMKIFSLLKKAIIDNIGIGERMLWLMVCVPLSYICCSFFTTFYMWDFIGYRIYNDISLLLWIPVLGFCFWESWIFKSNANGIFDSLFRIKYGLQKVNSKTRLITAICRIFASCFVFSKAVEYHKINDILVSGFLLQLEFSTQAMSIFWLSGAVVIVNALLRLSIRLLSAMKMQLTTLWHPYVLLPITSFWVIYVAQYEESKCFFDTLLSDYGLAIRGDRYTTPESNLVAIDFYIGVLWFYCHIIWAFTFIEKKKTSKRHEYIEAVAPNSNGLFIDQSLLVFSHKIKKKGNVNYLDDGNLIDDALLGDYHIKDGERIDDVINNTYDNVPTIYACATMWHETRNEMKQLLDSIMKLDEERKKLEDGRSGENSFFNLEAHIFFDDAWVDDKLCGRIPNEYFDTLYNLLKELLNWDEPQKDEEEDDDNNCNQKAQEIVRILISTAYGGRFVTKFKHGTVLYVHLKDKLKIRHKKRWSQVMYMYYLLGHRIMASDISSQDRKMVADNTYILAMDGDSKFKPEAVLRLLNLMRMKNDIGCACGRIHPIGTGIMVWYQKFEYAIAHWFQKAAEHVFGCVLCAPGCFSLFRASALMDDNIMHKYTQISKEARQYVQYDQGEDRWLSTLLLKKGYRIEYVASSDAETYAPEGFEEFFNQRRRWTPSSIANTIDLLLDYKVAVTNNAAISKLYILYQAVVIGFSMFGPAIIFTMIVFAQTAAFGISSDSTMWYNAIPILAFIICCFLYESSVQLKFAKAASIIYAFVMLSVMIATTSQIVLETIFSPTSMFVVNMVVIFLFAAVIHPNEFTNIIYGSVFFLMIPATYIFMALYSLINLNVINWGTREAVAKATGYTAPVEDPIIKIIKKLSKKIGLDKIGNLFYNCFTKKNEEYNEIKKAIQSLENKLATSESKEMTKVNEVNDNDTVTTEPPPKEKIIYQDYTWMDTEALCECSKGELGEAEDTFWHELIDAYLAPLQTTKEENQKAADCLIDLRNKVAFTILILNALLVLAIYLLQKHKNILSFEFRPFNGFEWTKMNEMTGQFESTTDALKIDPLGLFIIVFLMGILIVQTCGMIIHRFNTLIESLSEIADAENEFLFSTTNVIDHDEVIEIAQSMLNTVDYETAHGAIGYRRPGNNIKI
;
A
#
# COMPACT_ATOMS: atom_id res chain seq x y z
N MET A 1 -29.37 39.00 -45.17
CA MET A 1 -30.47 38.12 -44.73
C MET A 1 -30.79 37.14 -45.84
N ARG A 2 -30.80 35.84 -45.53
CA ARG A 2 -31.68 34.80 -46.10
C ARG A 2 -32.04 33.85 -44.96
N VAL A 3 -33.08 33.05 -45.14
CA VAL A 3 -33.67 32.16 -44.14
C VAL A 3 -33.64 30.72 -44.68
N ALA A 4 -33.72 29.75 -43.76
CA ALA A 4 -33.92 28.30 -43.95
C ALA A 4 -32.66 27.42 -44.13
N GLU A 5 -32.87 26.16 -43.70
CA GLU A 5 -32.17 24.90 -44.00
C GLU A 5 -30.71 24.69 -43.53
N SER A 6 -30.57 23.96 -42.42
CA SER A 6 -30.04 22.57 -42.45
C SER A 6 -30.34 21.83 -41.13
N GLU A 7 -31.14 20.78 -41.19
CA GLU A 7 -31.38 19.86 -40.07
C GLU A 7 -30.27 18.79 -40.04
N GLU A 8 -29.15 19.06 -39.37
CA GLU A 8 -28.05 18.09 -39.29
C GLU A 8 -27.14 18.29 -38.04
N LYS A 9 -27.71 18.19 -36.83
CA LYS A 9 -26.97 18.11 -35.53
C LYS A 9 -27.83 17.75 -34.31
N SER A 10 -28.12 16.46 -34.13
CA SER A 10 -28.58 15.89 -32.85
C SER A 10 -28.46 14.36 -32.86
N GLN A 11 -27.37 13.81 -32.31
CA GLN A 11 -27.20 12.35 -32.20
C GLN A 11 -26.68 11.86 -30.83
N TYR A 12 -26.23 12.75 -29.94
CA TYR A 12 -25.78 12.39 -28.59
C TYR A 12 -26.17 13.49 -27.58
N GLU A 13 -27.26 13.30 -26.83
CA GLU A 13 -27.78 14.27 -25.84
C GLU A 13 -27.09 14.19 -24.45
N TRP A 14 -25.88 13.62 -24.38
CA TRP A 14 -25.27 13.17 -23.12
C TRP A 14 -24.14 14.05 -22.55
N ASP A 15 -23.86 15.22 -23.11
CA ASP A 15 -22.72 16.09 -22.70
C ASP A 15 -23.13 17.39 -21.98
N VAL A 16 -23.25 17.34 -20.64
CA VAL A 16 -23.18 18.52 -19.75
C VAL A 16 -22.52 18.15 -18.40
N PHE A 17 -21.18 18.08 -18.36
CA PHE A 17 -20.47 17.65 -17.14
C PHE A 17 -19.84 18.79 -16.33
N LYS A 18 -20.28 18.94 -15.07
CA LYS A 18 -19.58 19.68 -13.99
C LYS A 18 -19.57 18.88 -12.68
N SER A 19 -18.51 19.04 -11.90
CA SER A 19 -18.23 18.23 -10.71
C SER A 19 -18.55 18.95 -9.40
N TYR A 20 -19.25 18.27 -8.49
CA TYR A 20 -19.49 18.70 -7.11
C TYR A 20 -18.83 17.71 -6.11
N PRO A 21 -18.28 18.18 -4.98
CA PRO A 21 -17.61 17.32 -4.00
C PRO A 21 -18.62 16.57 -3.11
N ARG A 22 -18.31 15.31 -2.75
CA ARG A 22 -19.17 14.42 -1.94
C ARG A 22 -18.46 13.98 -0.63
N ALA A 23 -19.25 13.43 0.30
CA ALA A 23 -18.80 13.07 1.66
C ALA A 23 -17.93 11.79 1.72
N VAL A 24 -17.37 11.52 2.90
CA VAL A 24 -16.52 10.37 3.23
C VAL A 24 -17.10 9.65 4.45
N TYR A 25 -17.12 8.32 4.42
CA TYR A 25 -17.67 7.47 5.49
C TYR A 25 -16.67 6.39 5.91
N THR A 26 -16.89 5.75 7.07
CA THR A 26 -15.99 4.75 7.66
C THR A 26 -16.76 3.52 8.16
N ALA A 27 -16.25 2.32 7.83
CA ALA A 27 -16.79 1.03 8.24
C ALA A 27 -15.66 0.08 8.71
N HIS A 28 -16.01 -0.99 9.43
CA HIS A 28 -15.08 -1.94 10.06
C HIS A 28 -15.55 -3.37 9.83
N LEU A 29 -14.63 -4.33 9.66
CA LEU A 29 -14.87 -5.77 9.80
C LEU A 29 -13.57 -6.57 9.71
N GLN A 30 -13.21 -7.29 10.78
CA GLN A 30 -12.34 -8.47 10.72
C GLN A 30 -12.54 -9.33 11.99
N ASP A 31 -13.16 -10.50 11.85
CA ASP A 31 -13.07 -11.55 12.86
C ASP A 31 -11.94 -12.54 12.50
N SER A 32 -10.97 -12.64 13.40
CA SER A 32 -9.97 -13.72 13.42
C SER A 32 -9.33 -13.76 14.80
N SER A 33 -10.04 -14.31 15.79
CA SER A 33 -9.69 -14.30 17.22
C SER A 33 -8.20 -14.49 17.57
N LYS A 34 -7.49 -15.38 16.87
CA LYS A 34 -6.05 -15.63 17.10
C LYS A 34 -5.11 -14.52 16.60
N SER A 35 -5.46 -13.82 15.51
CA SER A 35 -4.65 -12.70 15.00
C SER A 35 -4.79 -11.48 15.91
N ASN A 36 -6.00 -11.25 16.42
CA ASN A 36 -6.33 -10.06 17.20
C ASN A 36 -5.53 -10.05 18.53
N TYR A 37 -5.41 -11.18 19.23
CA TYR A 37 -4.62 -11.24 20.47
C TYR A 37 -3.13 -10.89 20.27
N PHE A 38 -2.49 -11.42 19.22
CA PHE A 38 -1.09 -11.05 18.94
C PHE A 38 -0.95 -9.57 18.62
N LEU A 39 -1.83 -9.02 17.79
CA LEU A 39 -1.77 -7.61 17.41
C LEU A 39 -2.12 -6.67 18.59
N GLN A 40 -2.96 -7.11 19.53
CA GLN A 40 -3.20 -6.44 20.82
C GLN A 40 -1.97 -6.47 21.74
N CYS A 41 -1.31 -7.62 21.91
CA CYS A 41 -0.06 -7.71 22.67
C CYS A 41 1.05 -6.86 22.03
N PHE A 42 1.14 -6.83 20.70
CA PHE A 42 2.05 -5.96 19.97
C PHE A 42 1.70 -4.48 20.19
N ARG A 43 0.43 -4.09 20.07
CA ARG A 43 -0.06 -2.73 20.33
C ARG A 43 0.25 -2.26 21.75
N LEU A 44 0.03 -3.11 22.76
CA LEU A 44 0.41 -2.84 24.16
C LEU A 44 1.93 -2.71 24.33
N THR A 45 2.71 -3.55 23.65
CA THR A 45 4.19 -3.50 23.69
C THR A 45 4.71 -2.21 23.05
N VAL A 46 4.20 -1.83 21.88
CA VAL A 46 4.51 -0.55 21.20
C VAL A 46 4.09 0.64 22.06
N TYR A 47 2.93 0.57 22.73
CA TYR A 47 2.48 1.60 23.67
C TYR A 47 3.49 1.77 24.83
N ILE A 48 3.82 0.69 25.53
CA ILE A 48 4.74 0.72 26.70
C ILE A 48 6.13 1.22 26.27
N ILE A 49 6.69 0.71 25.17
CA ILE A 49 7.99 1.16 24.65
C ILE A 49 7.94 2.64 24.27
N SER A 50 6.86 3.10 23.63
CA SER A 50 6.67 4.52 23.29
C SER A 50 6.55 5.40 24.53
N CYS A 51 5.83 4.96 25.57
CA CYS A 51 5.74 5.68 26.85
C CYS A 51 7.11 5.82 27.53
N LEU A 52 7.89 4.74 27.59
CA LEU A 52 9.23 4.74 28.18
C LEU A 52 10.20 5.61 27.39
N LEU A 53 10.15 5.56 26.04
CA LEU A 53 10.98 6.39 25.16
C LEU A 53 10.59 7.88 25.27
N LEU A 54 9.28 8.19 25.27
CA LEU A 54 8.76 9.55 25.44
C LEU A 54 9.16 10.14 26.79
N LEU A 55 9.05 9.37 27.88
CA LEU A 55 9.49 9.79 29.20
C LEU A 55 11.02 9.97 29.23
N GLY A 56 11.78 8.90 29.05
CA GLY A 56 13.24 8.89 29.22
C GLY A 56 13.96 9.86 28.29
N GLY A 57 13.55 9.94 27.02
CA GLY A 57 14.12 10.89 26.07
C GLY A 57 13.80 12.35 26.41
N SER A 58 12.61 12.64 26.94
CA SER A 58 12.26 14.00 27.37
C SER A 58 13.04 14.43 28.62
N VAL A 59 13.26 13.50 29.57
CA VAL A 59 14.09 13.69 30.76
C VAL A 59 15.54 13.94 30.36
N PHE A 60 16.11 13.10 29.48
CA PHE A 60 17.47 13.28 28.97
C PHE A 60 17.66 14.64 28.28
N SER A 61 16.80 14.97 27.30
CA SER A 61 16.83 16.25 26.58
C SER A 61 16.75 17.46 27.52
N ARG A 62 15.86 17.38 28.53
CA ARG A 62 15.66 18.44 29.53
C ARG A 62 16.85 18.60 30.47
N LEU A 63 17.37 17.50 31.02
CA LEU A 63 18.51 17.52 31.95
C LEU A 63 19.77 18.04 31.25
N VAL A 64 20.03 17.67 30.00
CA VAL A 64 21.16 18.21 29.22
C VAL A 64 21.02 19.71 29.02
N VAL A 65 19.83 20.23 28.69
CA VAL A 65 19.59 21.69 28.57
C VAL A 65 19.82 22.41 29.91
N TYR A 66 19.39 21.83 31.04
CA TYR A 66 19.66 22.39 32.37
C TYR A 66 21.16 22.37 32.73
N LEU A 67 21.86 21.26 32.48
CA LEU A 67 23.30 21.12 32.75
C LEU A 67 24.13 22.08 31.92
N LEU A 68 23.88 22.16 30.60
CA LEU A 68 24.55 23.11 29.72
C LEU A 68 24.33 24.55 30.20
N SER A 69 23.07 24.97 30.39
CA SER A 69 22.75 26.37 30.75
C SER A 69 23.28 26.81 32.12
N THR A 70 23.16 25.96 33.15
CA THR A 70 23.72 26.27 34.48
C THR A 70 25.25 26.32 34.48
N ASN A 71 25.93 25.62 33.54
CA ASN A 71 27.39 25.64 33.45
C ASN A 71 27.98 26.88 32.74
N ILE A 72 27.17 27.75 32.13
CA ILE A 72 27.64 29.00 31.48
C ILE A 72 28.34 29.93 32.48
N SER A 73 27.87 30.02 33.73
CA SER A 73 28.40 30.91 34.77
C SER A 73 29.61 30.30 35.52
N ASN A 74 30.21 31.04 36.45
CA ASN A 74 31.37 30.56 37.22
C ASN A 74 30.94 29.60 38.35
N MET A 75 31.86 28.73 38.79
CA MET A 75 31.69 28.03 40.07
C MET A 75 31.84 29.00 41.25
N THR A 76 31.10 28.74 42.31
CA THR A 76 31.21 29.39 43.62
C THR A 76 32.28 28.71 44.48
N GLU A 77 32.73 29.38 45.54
CA GLU A 77 33.73 28.83 46.48
C GLU A 77 33.24 27.54 47.19
N VAL A 78 31.92 27.37 47.32
CA VAL A 78 31.30 26.16 47.88
C VAL A 78 31.36 25.00 46.86
N GLU A 79 30.98 25.25 45.60
CA GLU A 79 31.08 24.26 44.52
C GLU A 79 32.54 23.80 44.32
N ILE A 80 33.51 24.73 44.40
CA ILE A 80 34.96 24.42 44.30
C ILE A 80 35.40 23.49 45.44
N LYS A 81 35.07 23.78 46.70
CA LYS A 81 35.44 22.93 47.85
C LYS A 81 34.80 21.54 47.79
N GLY A 82 33.57 21.45 47.30
CA GLY A 82 32.92 20.17 47.02
C GLY A 82 33.68 19.35 45.97
N LEU A 83 34.09 19.99 44.88
CA LEU A 83 34.88 19.37 43.83
C LEU A 83 36.29 18.97 44.30
N GLU A 84 36.97 19.80 45.11
CA GLU A 84 38.28 19.47 45.70
C GLU A 84 38.21 18.21 46.59
N LYS A 85 37.18 18.12 47.44
CA LYS A 85 36.90 16.90 48.25
C LYS A 85 36.65 15.69 47.35
N CYS A 86 35.97 15.90 46.21
CA CYS A 86 35.76 14.84 45.23
C CYS A 86 37.05 14.42 44.53
N LYS A 87 37.90 15.36 44.09
CA LYS A 87 39.22 15.06 43.49
C LYS A 87 40.09 14.23 44.43
N ALA A 88 40.13 14.57 45.72
CA ALA A 88 40.85 13.77 46.71
C ALA A 88 40.34 12.31 46.74
N THR A 89 39.02 12.14 46.86
CA THR A 89 38.36 10.82 46.90
C THR A 89 38.58 10.02 45.61
N ALA A 90 38.53 10.67 44.44
CA ALA A 90 38.73 10.02 43.15
C ALA A 90 40.21 9.62 42.89
N ASN A 91 41.15 10.44 43.35
CA ASN A 91 42.58 10.13 43.30
C ASN A 91 42.92 8.90 44.16
N ASP A 92 42.27 8.72 45.31
CA ASP A 92 42.42 7.50 46.15
C ASP A 92 41.96 6.22 45.42
N PHE A 93 41.06 6.34 44.44
CA PHE A 93 40.64 5.25 43.54
C PHE A 93 41.41 5.21 42.20
N GLY A 94 42.39 6.10 41.99
CA GLY A 94 43.19 6.18 40.76
C GLY A 94 42.47 6.77 39.55
N ILE A 95 41.49 7.63 39.76
CA ILE A 95 40.69 8.28 38.70
C ILE A 95 41.12 9.75 38.55
N GLU A 96 41.73 10.09 37.42
CA GLU A 96 42.17 11.46 37.11
C GLU A 96 40.99 12.39 36.78
N ILE A 97 40.52 13.18 37.76
CA ILE A 97 39.55 14.25 37.49
C ILE A 97 40.30 15.51 37.00
N GLY A 98 40.04 15.90 35.74
CA GLY A 98 40.67 17.06 35.09
C GLY A 98 40.39 18.42 35.74
N ASP A 99 41.18 19.43 35.40
CA ASP A 99 41.09 20.77 36.01
C ASP A 99 39.96 21.63 35.44
N TYR A 100 38.80 21.50 36.09
CA TYR A 100 37.64 22.40 35.98
C TYR A 100 37.84 23.79 36.57
N ALA A 101 38.80 23.96 37.50
CA ALA A 101 38.88 25.11 38.39
C ALA A 101 39.18 26.43 37.65
N GLU A 102 40.01 26.39 36.60
CA GLU A 102 40.18 27.52 35.69
C GLU A 102 39.25 27.39 34.48
N LYS A 103 38.45 28.44 34.30
CA LYS A 103 37.30 28.40 33.40
C LYS A 103 37.74 28.61 31.94
N ARG A 104 37.88 27.50 31.20
CA ARG A 104 38.22 27.50 29.77
C ARG A 104 37.08 28.13 28.95
N ASN A 105 37.34 29.32 28.39
CA ASN A 105 36.32 30.13 27.72
C ASN A 105 35.78 29.50 26.41
N ASP A 106 36.54 28.59 25.79
CA ASP A 106 36.14 27.73 24.67
C ASP A 106 34.98 26.78 25.05
N VAL A 107 34.99 26.23 26.27
CA VAL A 107 33.90 25.38 26.77
C VAL A 107 32.62 26.20 26.91
N ILE A 108 32.71 27.43 27.42
CA ILE A 108 31.56 28.34 27.50
C ILE A 108 31.05 28.73 26.10
N ALA A 109 31.95 28.99 25.14
CA ALA A 109 31.60 29.24 23.74
C ALA A 109 30.81 28.06 23.15
N ALA A 110 31.25 26.82 23.40
CA ALA A 110 30.61 25.60 22.93
C ALA A 110 29.23 25.39 23.57
N ILE A 111 29.09 25.67 24.88
CA ILE A 111 27.80 25.62 25.58
C ILE A 111 26.79 26.62 24.98
N ILE A 112 27.17 27.88 24.78
CA ILE A 112 26.24 28.90 24.25
C ILE A 112 25.86 28.59 22.79
N LEU A 113 26.83 28.18 21.96
CA LEU A 113 26.57 27.78 20.57
C LEU A 113 25.70 26.51 20.49
N SER A 114 25.91 25.53 21.37
CA SER A 114 25.14 24.28 21.38
C SER A 114 23.70 24.46 21.86
N LEU A 115 23.45 25.32 22.86
CA LEU A 115 22.09 25.68 23.29
C LEU A 115 21.31 26.47 22.22
N TRP A 116 21.99 27.36 21.49
CA TRP A 116 21.41 27.99 20.29
C TRP A 116 21.12 26.95 19.20
N PHE A 117 22.05 26.05 18.91
CA PHE A 117 21.91 25.00 17.88
C PHE A 117 20.75 24.02 18.18
N ILE A 118 20.58 23.62 19.45
CA ILE A 118 19.43 22.80 19.90
C ILE A 118 18.09 23.48 19.56
N GLN A 119 18.03 24.81 19.63
CA GLN A 119 16.83 25.57 19.29
C GLN A 119 16.66 25.82 17.78
N THR A 120 17.75 26.12 17.06
CA THR A 120 17.68 26.62 15.67
C THR A 120 17.79 25.55 14.59
N LEU A 121 18.50 24.45 14.81
CA LEU A 121 18.64 23.40 13.79
C LEU A 121 17.27 22.86 13.31
N PRO A 122 16.26 22.62 14.18
CA PRO A 122 14.92 22.22 13.74
C PRO A 122 14.22 23.26 12.85
N ASP A 123 14.47 24.57 13.06
CA ASP A 123 13.90 25.63 12.24
C ASP A 123 14.62 25.76 10.89
N PHE A 124 15.94 25.55 10.84
CA PHE A 124 16.67 25.45 9.56
C PHE A 124 16.14 24.29 8.71
N VAL A 125 15.90 23.12 9.31
CA VAL A 125 15.32 21.96 8.62
C VAL A 125 13.90 22.25 8.11
N GLU A 126 13.04 22.88 8.92
CA GLU A 126 11.68 23.21 8.49
C GLU A 126 11.64 24.36 7.46
N ALA A 127 12.61 25.29 7.47
CA ALA A 127 12.78 26.30 6.44
C ALA A 127 13.14 25.65 5.08
N VAL A 128 14.15 24.76 5.05
CA VAL A 128 14.55 24.03 3.83
C VAL A 128 13.39 23.15 3.32
N ARG A 129 12.70 22.44 4.22
CA ARG A 129 11.53 21.63 3.89
C ARG A 129 10.39 22.47 3.33
N SER A 130 10.08 23.62 3.94
CA SER A 130 8.99 24.50 3.51
C SER A 130 9.31 25.21 2.19
N PHE A 131 10.58 25.56 1.96
CA PHE A 131 11.07 26.09 0.69
C PHE A 131 10.92 25.05 -0.43
N SER A 132 11.43 23.83 -0.24
CA SER A 132 11.26 22.72 -1.20
C SER A 132 9.78 22.42 -1.48
N SER A 133 8.95 22.33 -0.43
CA SER A 133 7.50 22.15 -0.54
C SER A 133 6.85 23.27 -1.37
N TYR A 134 7.22 24.54 -1.15
CA TYR A 134 6.66 25.68 -1.84
C TYR A 134 6.92 25.68 -3.36
N PHE A 135 8.07 25.15 -3.82
CA PHE A 135 8.33 24.97 -5.26
C PHE A 135 7.60 23.74 -5.86
N LEU A 136 7.18 22.78 -5.04
CA LEU A 136 6.46 21.58 -5.47
C LEU A 136 4.93 21.79 -5.50
N THR A 137 4.35 22.47 -4.51
CA THR A 137 2.90 22.67 -4.40
C THR A 137 2.43 23.93 -5.13
N LYS A 138 1.76 23.76 -6.28
CA LYS A 138 1.08 24.85 -7.00
C LYS A 138 -0.06 25.46 -6.14
N HIS A 139 -0.10 26.79 -6.08
CA HIS A 139 -1.26 27.60 -5.71
C HIS A 139 -2.02 27.23 -4.40
N GLU A 140 -1.32 27.09 -3.26
CA GLU A 140 -2.00 27.18 -1.96
C GLU A 140 -2.63 28.59 -1.76
N THR A 141 -3.97 28.65 -1.77
CA THR A 141 -4.79 29.89 -1.64
C THR A 141 -4.98 30.37 -0.20
N ILE A 142 -4.68 29.54 0.80
CA ILE A 142 -4.90 29.82 2.22
C ILE A 142 -4.04 31.02 2.68
N PRO A 143 -4.60 32.05 3.35
CA PRO A 143 -3.87 33.25 3.77
C PRO A 143 -2.82 32.99 4.85
N ILE A 144 -1.86 33.91 4.98
CA ILE A 144 -0.76 33.84 5.95
C ILE A 144 -1.25 34.18 7.37
N VAL A 145 -1.00 33.30 8.33
CA VAL A 145 -1.47 33.45 9.71
C VAL A 145 -0.49 34.29 10.55
N LYS A 146 -0.71 35.61 10.57
CA LYS A 146 0.16 36.59 11.26
C LYS A 146 0.32 36.34 12.77
N SER A 147 -0.77 35.96 13.44
CA SER A 147 -0.79 35.65 14.88
C SER A 147 0.13 34.48 15.25
N PHE A 148 0.13 33.43 14.42
CA PHE A 148 1.00 32.26 14.57
C PHE A 148 2.48 32.63 14.46
N ILE A 149 2.85 33.41 13.43
CA ILE A 149 4.22 33.92 13.27
C ILE A 149 4.66 34.74 14.50
N LEU A 150 3.78 35.63 15.00
CA LEU A 150 4.12 36.53 16.12
C LEU A 150 4.39 35.77 17.43
N PHE A 151 3.48 34.90 17.88
CA PHE A 151 3.70 34.17 19.14
C PHE A 151 4.88 33.20 19.05
N GLU A 152 5.09 32.58 17.89
CA GLU A 152 6.12 31.57 17.72
C GLU A 152 7.54 32.15 17.62
N THR A 153 7.70 33.31 16.99
CA THR A 153 8.98 34.05 16.98
C THR A 153 9.34 34.55 18.38
N LEU A 154 8.35 35.07 19.10
CA LEU A 154 8.49 35.52 20.48
C LEU A 154 8.76 34.34 21.45
N ARG A 155 8.16 33.15 21.22
CA ARG A 155 8.47 31.90 21.92
C ARG A 155 9.95 31.52 21.76
N SER A 156 10.45 31.60 20.54
CA SER A 156 11.85 31.26 20.23
C SER A 156 12.84 32.23 20.87
N ALA A 157 12.54 33.54 20.87
CA ALA A 157 13.34 34.54 21.58
C ALA A 157 13.31 34.33 23.10
N ALA A 158 12.12 34.23 23.69
CA ALA A 158 11.94 34.13 25.15
C ALA A 158 12.57 32.86 25.74
N SER A 159 12.42 31.72 25.05
CA SER A 159 13.05 30.45 25.46
C SER A 159 14.58 30.55 25.49
N LEU A 160 15.19 31.17 24.47
CA LEU A 160 16.65 31.32 24.40
C LEU A 160 17.18 32.38 25.38
N VAL A 161 16.44 33.48 25.63
CA VAL A 161 16.81 34.48 26.64
C VAL A 161 16.85 33.86 28.04
N ILE A 162 15.81 33.10 28.42
CA ILE A 162 15.76 32.45 29.74
C ILE A 162 16.91 31.42 29.89
N VAL A 163 17.21 30.66 28.84
CA VAL A 163 18.25 29.63 28.84
C VAL A 163 19.69 30.20 28.82
N LEU A 164 19.95 31.33 28.15
CA LEU A 164 21.30 31.90 28.02
C LEU A 164 21.66 33.01 29.03
N PHE A 165 20.68 33.60 29.72
CA PHE A 165 20.91 34.71 30.65
C PHE A 165 20.38 34.45 32.07
N LEU A 166 19.22 33.78 32.21
CA LEU A 166 18.61 33.57 33.53
C LEU A 166 19.00 32.23 34.18
N PHE A 167 18.89 31.11 33.45
CA PHE A 167 19.34 29.79 33.93
C PHE A 167 20.81 29.74 34.39
N PRO A 168 21.79 30.46 33.78
CA PRO A 168 23.16 30.53 34.30
C PRO A 168 23.27 31.07 35.74
N ASN A 169 22.35 31.92 36.18
CA ASN A 169 22.39 32.56 37.50
C ASN A 169 21.65 31.73 38.58
N LEU A 170 21.03 30.62 38.17
CA LEU A 170 20.28 29.72 39.04
C LEU A 170 21.08 28.42 39.31
N ASP A 171 20.60 27.64 40.26
CA ASP A 171 20.91 26.23 40.44
C ASP A 171 19.90 25.34 39.68
N LEU A 172 20.22 24.06 39.55
CA LEU A 172 19.39 23.08 38.83
C LEU A 172 17.97 22.93 39.41
N PHE A 173 17.78 23.06 40.73
CA PHE A 173 16.43 23.03 41.32
C PHE A 173 15.64 24.28 40.96
N ARG A 174 16.21 25.48 41.09
CA ARG A 174 15.55 26.73 40.66
C ARG A 174 15.30 26.78 39.14
N CYS A 175 16.15 26.16 38.33
CA CYS A 175 15.90 25.94 36.90
C CYS A 175 14.70 25.02 36.63
N ILE A 176 14.48 23.97 37.44
CA ILE A 176 13.20 23.24 37.43
C ILE A 176 12.08 24.17 37.87
N PHE A 177 12.18 24.80 39.06
CA PHE A 177 11.18 25.67 39.70
C PHE A 177 10.81 26.96 38.92
N LEU A 178 11.43 27.21 37.76
CA LEU A 178 11.03 28.25 36.81
C LEU A 178 10.12 27.73 35.68
N THR A 179 10.15 26.44 35.31
CA THR A 179 9.40 25.94 34.13
C THR A 179 7.93 25.58 34.42
N SER A 180 7.66 25.06 35.61
CA SER A 180 6.36 24.90 36.33
C SER A 180 5.63 26.25 36.29
N SER A 181 6.35 27.34 36.60
CA SER A 181 5.78 28.68 36.70
C SER A 181 5.17 29.21 35.40
N PHE A 182 5.52 28.67 34.22
CA PHE A 182 4.87 29.04 32.95
C PHE A 182 3.36 28.73 32.92
N ALA A 183 2.87 27.86 33.82
CA ALA A 183 1.44 27.60 34.04
C ALA A 183 0.62 28.84 34.46
N PHE A 184 1.25 29.94 34.89
CA PHE A 184 0.54 31.16 35.30
C PHE A 184 -0.36 31.74 34.19
N ALA A 185 0.03 31.64 32.91
CA ALA A 185 -0.68 32.27 31.80
C ALA A 185 -2.07 31.65 31.54
N PRO A 186 -2.21 30.31 31.39
CA PRO A 186 -3.53 29.69 31.30
C PRO A 186 -4.37 29.84 32.57
N ILE A 187 -3.75 29.91 33.76
CA ILE A 187 -4.47 30.20 35.02
C ILE A 187 -5.02 31.64 34.99
N SER A 188 -4.20 32.61 34.59
CA SER A 188 -4.61 34.02 34.40
C SER A 188 -5.76 34.14 33.40
N MET A 189 -5.64 33.50 32.23
CA MET A 189 -6.70 33.47 31.20
C MET A 189 -7.98 32.78 31.68
N LYS A 190 -7.86 31.75 32.55
CA LYS A 190 -9.01 31.13 33.20
C LYS A 190 -9.68 32.08 34.18
N ILE A 191 -8.92 32.78 35.02
CA ILE A 191 -9.45 33.81 35.94
C ILE A 191 -10.17 34.91 35.15
N PHE A 192 -9.57 35.47 34.09
CA PHE A 192 -10.24 36.44 33.22
C PHE A 192 -11.52 35.89 32.58
N SER A 193 -11.54 34.62 32.16
CA SER A 193 -12.76 34.01 31.61
C SER A 193 -13.87 33.83 32.65
N LEU A 194 -13.52 33.57 33.92
CA LEU A 194 -14.50 33.41 35.01
C LEU A 194 -15.03 34.76 35.48
N LEU A 195 -14.13 35.75 35.64
CA LEU A 195 -14.50 37.15 35.89
C LEU A 195 -15.41 37.71 34.78
N LYS A 196 -15.09 37.45 33.50
CA LYS A 196 -15.94 37.89 32.37
C LYS A 196 -17.36 37.35 32.48
N LYS A 197 -17.53 36.07 32.85
CA LYS A 197 -18.86 35.47 33.08
C LYS A 197 -19.58 36.13 34.25
N ALA A 198 -18.89 36.28 35.39
CA ALA A 198 -19.48 36.91 36.59
C ALA A 198 -19.92 38.37 36.36
N ILE A 199 -19.26 39.09 35.44
CA ILE A 199 -19.53 40.50 35.12
C ILE A 199 -20.59 40.66 34.02
N ILE A 200 -20.47 39.93 32.90
CA ILE A 200 -21.25 40.20 31.68
C ILE A 200 -22.55 39.40 31.62
N ASP A 201 -22.55 38.15 32.09
CA ASP A 201 -23.72 37.29 31.95
C ASP A 201 -24.79 37.70 33.00
N ASN A 202 -26.08 37.68 32.61
CA ASN A 202 -27.23 37.96 33.48
C ASN A 202 -27.53 36.80 34.46
N ILE A 203 -26.53 36.50 35.29
CA ILE A 203 -26.49 35.40 36.25
C ILE A 203 -26.92 35.91 37.64
N GLY A 204 -27.63 35.06 38.38
CA GLY A 204 -28.09 35.36 39.75
C GLY A 204 -26.95 35.58 40.75
N ILE A 205 -27.23 36.32 41.83
CA ILE A 205 -26.21 36.73 42.83
C ILE A 205 -25.45 35.53 43.42
N GLY A 206 -26.12 34.41 43.72
CA GLY A 206 -25.48 33.22 44.28
C GLY A 206 -24.45 32.58 43.33
N GLU A 207 -24.79 32.45 42.04
CA GLU A 207 -23.85 31.95 41.04
C GLU A 207 -22.72 32.94 40.76
N ARG A 208 -22.98 34.26 40.69
CA ARG A 208 -21.91 35.27 40.59
C ARG A 208 -20.92 35.14 41.76
N MET A 209 -21.43 34.94 42.96
CA MET A 209 -20.62 34.72 44.16
C MET A 209 -19.83 33.41 44.10
N LEU A 210 -20.43 32.32 43.60
CA LEU A 210 -19.75 31.04 43.35
C LEU A 210 -18.60 31.18 42.33
N TRP A 211 -18.84 31.84 41.20
CA TRP A 211 -17.82 32.08 40.17
C TRP A 211 -16.66 32.93 40.71
N LEU A 212 -16.94 33.92 41.55
CA LEU A 212 -15.92 34.70 42.26
C LEU A 212 -15.15 33.86 43.29
N MET A 213 -15.82 33.00 44.07
CA MET A 213 -15.14 32.10 45.00
C MET A 213 -14.23 31.09 44.30
N VAL A 214 -14.58 30.61 43.10
CA VAL A 214 -13.69 29.78 42.26
C VAL A 214 -12.47 30.57 41.75
N CYS A 215 -12.59 31.90 41.59
CA CYS A 215 -11.45 32.74 41.24
C CYS A 215 -10.44 32.92 42.38
N VAL A 216 -10.86 32.81 43.65
CA VAL A 216 -9.97 33.02 44.82
C VAL A 216 -8.79 32.02 44.86
N PRO A 217 -8.98 30.67 44.84
CA PRO A 217 -7.86 29.73 44.87
C PRO A 217 -7.02 29.79 43.59
N LEU A 218 -7.63 30.06 42.43
CA LEU A 218 -6.89 30.26 41.18
C LEU A 218 -5.99 31.51 41.27
N SER A 219 -6.49 32.60 41.84
CA SER A 219 -5.71 33.83 42.07
C SER A 219 -4.62 33.59 43.10
N TYR A 220 -4.87 32.83 44.17
CA TYR A 220 -3.84 32.45 45.14
C TYR A 220 -2.73 31.60 44.49
N ILE A 221 -3.06 30.63 43.64
CA ILE A 221 -2.09 29.83 42.88
C ILE A 221 -1.32 30.73 41.89
N CYS A 222 -2.00 31.66 41.20
CA CYS A 222 -1.34 32.60 40.30
C CYS A 222 -0.37 33.54 41.05
N CYS A 223 -0.77 34.03 42.23
CA CYS A 223 0.10 34.78 43.12
C CYS A 223 1.24 33.93 43.66
N SER A 224 1.04 32.63 43.93
CA SER A 224 2.10 31.71 44.39
C SER A 224 3.14 31.46 43.29
N PHE A 225 2.73 31.32 42.03
CA PHE A 225 3.66 31.30 40.91
C PHE A 225 4.40 32.64 40.75
N PHE A 226 3.74 33.78 41.02
CA PHE A 226 4.35 35.11 40.93
C PHE A 226 5.26 35.46 42.12
N THR A 227 5.01 34.96 43.33
CA THR A 227 5.87 35.19 44.50
C THR A 227 7.20 34.45 44.39
N THR A 228 7.35 33.47 43.50
CA THR A 228 8.65 32.96 43.05
C THR A 228 9.61 34.12 42.67
N PHE A 229 9.09 35.19 42.07
CA PHE A 229 9.87 36.38 41.69
C PHE A 229 10.21 37.30 42.87
N TYR A 230 9.52 37.21 44.00
CA TYR A 230 9.77 38.06 45.18
C TYR A 230 10.62 37.35 46.24
N MET A 231 10.50 36.02 46.35
CA MET A 231 11.25 35.21 47.32
C MET A 231 12.76 35.20 47.05
N TRP A 232 13.23 35.43 45.82
CA TRP A 232 14.66 35.41 45.50
C TRP A 232 15.44 36.60 46.08
N ASP A 233 14.83 37.79 46.21
CA ASP A 233 15.43 38.95 46.89
C ASP A 233 15.66 38.64 48.39
N PHE A 234 14.79 37.82 49.00
CA PHE A 234 14.89 37.40 50.40
C PHE A 234 16.02 36.38 50.65
N ILE A 235 16.49 35.70 49.60
CA ILE A 235 17.55 34.67 49.66
C ILE A 235 18.93 35.25 49.25
N GLY A 236 18.98 36.54 48.87
CA GLY A 236 20.22 37.30 48.69
C GLY A 236 20.64 37.57 47.24
N TYR A 237 19.90 37.09 46.23
CA TYR A 237 20.08 37.53 44.85
C TYR A 237 19.45 38.91 44.69
N ARG A 238 20.24 39.97 44.44
CA ARG A 238 19.72 41.32 44.26
C ARG A 238 19.03 41.46 42.90
N ILE A 239 17.71 41.35 42.87
CA ILE A 239 16.91 41.28 41.64
C ILE A 239 16.98 42.57 40.81
N TYR A 240 17.12 43.72 41.46
CA TYR A 240 16.92 45.06 40.87
C TYR A 240 17.79 45.40 39.64
N ASN A 241 18.89 44.70 39.39
CA ASN A 241 19.72 44.93 38.20
C ASN A 241 19.09 44.35 36.90
N ASP A 242 18.29 43.28 37.00
CA ASP A 242 17.92 42.41 35.88
C ASP A 242 16.42 42.42 35.54
N ILE A 243 15.70 43.51 35.87
CA ILE A 243 14.23 43.63 35.64
C ILE A 243 13.84 43.32 34.19
N SER A 244 14.70 43.63 33.22
CA SER A 244 14.47 43.30 31.80
C SER A 244 14.42 41.80 31.51
N LEU A 245 15.18 40.97 32.24
CA LEU A 245 15.17 39.51 32.08
C LEU A 245 13.90 38.89 32.69
N LEU A 246 13.41 39.42 33.82
CA LEU A 246 12.17 38.93 34.44
C LEU A 246 10.96 39.07 33.52
N LEU A 247 10.89 40.13 32.69
CA LEU A 247 9.80 40.33 31.73
C LEU A 247 9.69 39.22 30.68
N TRP A 248 10.76 38.46 30.42
CA TRP A 248 10.73 37.36 29.46
C TRP A 248 10.01 36.10 29.99
N ILE A 249 9.92 35.93 31.32
CA ILE A 249 9.23 34.81 31.96
C ILE A 249 7.72 34.82 31.68
N PRO A 250 6.96 35.92 31.93
CA PRO A 250 5.56 35.98 31.56
C PRO A 250 5.36 35.98 30.05
N VAL A 251 6.27 36.59 29.28
CA VAL A 251 6.23 36.52 27.81
C VAL A 251 6.29 35.08 27.33
N LEU A 252 7.20 34.23 27.85
CA LEU A 252 7.27 32.82 27.44
C LEU A 252 5.99 32.05 27.79
N GLY A 253 5.41 32.27 28.97
CA GLY A 253 4.14 31.64 29.35
C GLY A 253 2.97 32.02 28.45
N PHE A 254 2.86 33.30 28.04
CA PHE A 254 1.87 33.70 27.03
C PHE A 254 2.21 33.18 25.63
N CYS A 255 3.49 32.98 25.30
CA CYS A 255 3.92 32.38 24.04
C CYS A 255 3.66 30.88 23.93
N PHE A 256 3.35 30.17 25.03
CA PHE A 256 2.67 28.87 24.99
C PHE A 256 1.17 29.07 24.73
N TRP A 257 0.85 29.63 23.56
CA TRP A 257 -0.51 29.91 23.09
C TRP A 257 -1.37 28.64 22.98
N GLU A 258 -0.73 27.49 22.79
CA GLU A 258 -1.37 26.19 22.84
C GLU A 258 -2.01 25.92 24.21
N SER A 259 -1.50 26.49 25.31
CA SER A 259 -1.96 26.20 26.68
C SER A 259 -3.22 26.97 27.09
N TRP A 260 -3.50 28.14 26.49
CA TRP A 260 -4.61 29.02 26.91
C TRP A 260 -5.69 29.26 25.85
N ILE A 261 -5.54 28.75 24.62
CA ILE A 261 -6.59 28.82 23.59
C ILE A 261 -7.59 27.66 23.73
N PHE A 262 -8.86 28.00 23.96
CA PHE A 262 -9.97 27.06 24.15
C PHE A 262 -11.10 27.29 23.14
N LYS A 263 -12.16 26.48 23.20
CA LYS A 263 -13.34 26.62 22.30
C LYS A 263 -14.03 27.98 22.40
N SER A 264 -13.87 28.69 23.52
CA SER A 264 -14.30 30.08 23.75
C SER A 264 -13.63 31.12 22.83
N ASN A 265 -12.56 30.75 22.13
CA ASN A 265 -11.78 31.63 21.27
C ASN A 265 -12.09 31.43 19.77
N ALA A 266 -12.95 30.47 19.44
CA ALA A 266 -13.49 30.29 18.09
C ALA A 266 -14.25 31.55 17.64
N ASN A 267 -14.19 31.87 16.35
CA ASN A 267 -14.71 33.09 15.72
C ASN A 267 -14.16 34.43 16.29
N GLY A 268 -13.18 34.40 17.20
CA GLY A 268 -12.51 35.59 17.71
C GLY A 268 -11.22 35.94 16.97
N ILE A 269 -10.48 36.95 17.45
CA ILE A 269 -9.16 37.37 16.93
C ILE A 269 -8.17 36.19 16.83
N PHE A 270 -8.31 35.20 17.72
CA PHE A 270 -7.45 34.01 17.78
C PHE A 270 -8.07 32.76 17.12
N ASP A 271 -9.15 32.87 16.34
CA ASP A 271 -9.80 31.74 15.66
C ASP A 271 -8.83 30.95 14.77
N SER A 272 -7.92 31.65 14.07
CA SER A 272 -6.85 31.04 13.28
C SER A 272 -5.91 30.14 14.10
N LEU A 273 -5.54 30.56 15.32
CA LEU A 273 -4.74 29.75 16.24
C LEU A 273 -5.55 28.58 16.82
N PHE A 274 -6.83 28.80 17.12
CA PHE A 274 -7.76 27.75 17.53
C PHE A 274 -7.87 26.65 16.45
N ARG A 275 -8.02 27.03 15.18
CA ARG A 275 -8.07 26.06 14.07
C ARG A 275 -6.75 25.30 13.89
N ILE A 276 -5.60 25.97 14.06
CA ILE A 276 -4.28 25.31 14.00
C ILE A 276 -4.11 24.33 15.18
N LYS A 277 -4.39 24.75 16.42
CA LYS A 277 -4.28 23.92 17.64
C LYS A 277 -5.06 22.61 17.50
N TYR A 278 -6.25 22.68 16.91
CA TYR A 278 -7.18 21.56 16.78
C TYR A 278 -7.17 20.86 15.40
N GLY A 279 -6.17 21.15 14.55
CA GLY A 279 -6.00 20.50 13.24
C GLY A 279 -7.03 20.87 12.17
N LEU A 280 -8.03 21.70 12.49
CA LEU A 280 -9.07 22.21 11.58
C LEU A 280 -8.49 23.07 10.44
N GLN A 281 -7.26 23.59 10.59
CA GLN A 281 -6.52 24.29 9.54
C GLN A 281 -5.05 23.87 9.55
N LYS A 282 -4.58 23.26 8.45
CA LYS A 282 -3.16 22.97 8.24
C LYS A 282 -2.39 24.27 7.98
N VAL A 283 -1.15 24.35 8.49
CA VAL A 283 -0.29 25.53 8.30
C VAL A 283 0.32 25.51 6.90
N ASN A 284 -0.16 26.41 6.02
CA ASN A 284 0.31 26.63 4.66
C ASN A 284 1.85 26.71 4.59
N SER A 285 2.46 26.13 3.56
CA SER A 285 3.92 26.09 3.35
C SER A 285 4.58 27.48 3.42
N LYS A 286 3.90 28.51 2.90
CA LYS A 286 4.33 29.92 3.01
C LYS A 286 4.43 30.38 4.46
N THR A 287 3.44 30.03 5.29
CA THR A 287 3.40 30.43 6.71
C THR A 287 4.51 29.71 7.49
N ARG A 288 4.73 28.41 7.24
CA ARG A 288 5.82 27.65 7.88
C ARG A 288 7.20 28.23 7.52
N LEU A 289 7.44 28.52 6.24
CA LEU A 289 8.69 29.14 5.78
C LEU A 289 8.96 30.50 6.46
N ILE A 290 7.98 31.41 6.45
CA ILE A 290 8.12 32.74 7.10
C ILE A 290 8.34 32.58 8.61
N THR A 291 7.62 31.67 9.26
CA THR A 291 7.76 31.43 10.70
C THR A 291 9.16 30.94 11.04
N ALA A 292 9.68 29.94 10.31
CA ALA A 292 11.03 29.41 10.52
C ALA A 292 12.11 30.47 10.30
N ILE A 293 12.03 31.24 9.21
CA ILE A 293 12.95 32.35 8.93
C ILE A 293 12.96 33.38 10.07
N CYS A 294 11.78 33.81 10.54
CA CYS A 294 11.70 34.80 11.61
C CYS A 294 12.17 34.23 12.98
N ARG A 295 12.00 32.92 13.25
CA ARG A 295 12.56 32.26 14.45
C ARG A 295 14.09 32.22 14.40
N ILE A 296 14.67 31.93 13.23
CA ILE A 296 16.12 31.97 13.01
C ILE A 296 16.63 33.39 13.25
N PHE A 297 16.03 34.43 12.66
CA PHE A 297 16.45 35.82 12.92
C PHE A 297 16.33 36.21 14.41
N ALA A 298 15.22 35.87 15.08
CA ALA A 298 15.02 36.19 16.49
C ALA A 298 16.03 35.49 17.41
N SER A 299 16.34 34.22 17.14
CA SER A 299 17.33 33.45 17.92
C SER A 299 18.77 33.87 17.62
N CYS A 300 19.12 34.21 16.38
CA CYS A 300 20.42 34.80 16.04
C CYS A 300 20.65 36.15 16.74
N PHE A 301 19.61 36.99 16.86
CA PHE A 301 19.70 38.26 17.61
C PHE A 301 19.95 38.04 19.10
N VAL A 302 19.21 37.12 19.73
CA VAL A 302 19.41 36.75 21.14
C VAL A 302 20.78 36.11 21.38
N PHE A 303 21.24 35.24 20.47
CA PHE A 303 22.58 34.65 20.51
C PHE A 303 23.67 35.73 20.42
N SER A 304 23.59 36.65 19.45
CA SER A 304 24.53 37.77 19.33
C SER A 304 24.63 38.58 20.64
N LYS A 305 23.51 38.81 21.32
CA LYS A 305 23.51 39.50 22.62
C LYS A 305 24.05 38.64 23.77
N ALA A 306 23.94 37.32 23.70
CA ALA A 306 24.54 36.42 24.70
C ALA A 306 26.07 36.38 24.56
N VAL A 307 26.61 36.34 23.34
CA VAL A 307 28.08 36.35 23.12
C VAL A 307 28.69 37.70 23.54
N GLU A 308 27.97 38.81 23.35
CA GLU A 308 28.32 40.14 23.86
C GLU A 308 28.31 40.20 25.40
N TYR A 309 27.23 39.72 26.04
CA TYR A 309 27.06 39.74 27.50
C TYR A 309 28.12 38.88 28.22
N HIS A 310 28.36 37.66 27.73
CA HIS A 310 29.35 36.74 28.31
C HIS A 310 30.79 37.00 27.82
N LYS A 311 31.00 37.98 26.92
CA LYS A 311 32.31 38.43 26.39
C LYS A 311 33.11 37.37 25.65
N ILE A 312 32.46 36.56 24.80
CA ILE A 312 33.08 35.41 24.11
C ILE A 312 33.31 35.65 22.60
N ASN A 313 33.14 36.91 22.14
CA ASN A 313 33.24 37.29 20.73
C ASN A 313 34.54 36.80 20.08
N ASP A 314 35.68 37.06 20.73
CA ASP A 314 37.00 36.82 20.15
C ASP A 314 37.24 35.33 19.87
N ILE A 315 36.89 34.45 20.82
CA ILE A 315 37.10 32.99 20.73
C ILE A 315 36.12 32.34 19.76
N LEU A 316 34.86 32.77 19.76
CA LEU A 316 33.86 32.26 18.83
C LEU A 316 34.23 32.59 17.37
N VAL A 317 34.72 33.81 17.12
CA VAL A 317 35.09 34.26 15.77
C VAL A 317 36.42 33.67 15.32
N SER A 318 37.48 33.75 16.13
CA SER A 318 38.82 33.26 15.75
C SER A 318 38.90 31.73 15.71
N GLY A 319 38.70 31.07 16.85
CA GLY A 319 38.85 29.62 16.98
C GLY A 319 37.78 28.85 16.22
N PHE A 320 36.50 29.05 16.57
CA PHE A 320 35.43 28.16 16.09
C PHE A 320 34.96 28.47 14.66
N LEU A 321 34.81 29.75 14.28
CA LEU A 321 34.27 30.13 12.97
C LEU A 321 35.32 30.29 11.87
N LEU A 322 36.55 30.70 12.19
CA LEU A 322 37.63 30.92 11.21
C LEU A 322 38.64 29.78 11.16
N GLN A 323 39.06 29.23 12.31
CA GLN A 323 40.07 28.16 12.38
C GLN A 323 39.49 26.74 12.44
N LEU A 324 38.22 26.58 12.85
CA LEU A 324 37.58 25.29 13.14
C LEU A 324 38.34 24.46 14.21
N GLU A 325 39.09 25.14 15.09
CA GLU A 325 39.84 24.51 16.17
C GLU A 325 38.94 24.30 17.39
N PHE A 326 38.59 23.04 17.66
CA PHE A 326 37.72 22.64 18.77
C PHE A 326 38.50 21.85 19.83
N SER A 327 38.42 22.31 21.08
CA SER A 327 38.80 21.55 22.28
C SER A 327 38.04 20.22 22.34
N THR A 328 38.63 19.17 22.93
CA THR A 328 37.97 17.86 23.07
C THR A 328 36.64 17.95 23.81
N GLN A 329 36.57 18.77 24.86
CA GLN A 329 35.35 19.08 25.62
C GLN A 329 34.34 19.90 24.79
N ALA A 330 34.80 20.84 23.97
CA ALA A 330 33.92 21.57 23.05
C ALA A 330 33.28 20.61 22.02
N MET A 331 34.08 19.68 21.47
CA MET A 331 33.61 18.68 20.51
C MET A 331 32.62 17.69 21.15
N SER A 332 32.86 17.23 22.38
CA SER A 332 31.92 16.35 23.09
C SER A 332 30.61 17.07 23.44
N ILE A 333 30.64 18.37 23.79
CA ILE A 333 29.43 19.21 23.92
C ILE A 333 28.66 19.30 22.59
N PHE A 334 29.34 19.48 21.44
CA PHE A 334 28.65 19.50 20.16
C PHE A 334 27.99 18.15 19.82
N TRP A 335 28.68 17.02 20.05
CA TRP A 335 28.10 15.68 19.91
C TRP A 335 26.87 15.48 20.83
N LEU A 336 26.96 15.89 22.10
CA LEU A 336 25.86 15.83 23.06
C LEU A 336 24.65 16.65 22.58
N SER A 337 24.89 17.83 22.01
CA SER A 337 23.82 18.68 21.47
C SER A 337 23.17 18.09 20.20
N GLY A 338 23.97 17.47 19.33
CA GLY A 338 23.46 16.71 18.18
C GLY A 338 22.60 15.52 18.62
N ALA A 339 23.03 14.79 19.64
CA ALA A 339 22.24 13.72 20.25
C ALA A 339 20.91 14.23 20.82
N VAL A 340 20.89 15.38 21.51
CA VAL A 340 19.63 16.00 21.98
C VAL A 340 18.70 16.39 20.83
N VAL A 341 19.22 16.94 19.72
CA VAL A 341 18.36 17.25 18.54
C VAL A 341 17.80 15.97 17.91
N ILE A 342 18.60 14.89 17.81
CA ILE A 342 18.15 13.59 17.31
C ILE A 342 17.07 13.00 18.23
N VAL A 343 17.29 13.00 19.55
CA VAL A 343 16.28 12.57 20.55
C VAL A 343 15.00 13.41 20.42
N ASN A 344 15.10 14.73 20.30
CA ASN A 344 13.94 15.60 20.10
C ASN A 344 13.17 15.32 18.80
N ALA A 345 13.85 14.89 17.73
CA ALA A 345 13.21 14.44 16.50
C ALA A 345 12.51 13.07 16.68
N LEU A 346 13.15 12.12 17.37
CA LEU A 346 12.58 10.80 17.67
C LEU A 346 11.36 10.87 18.60
N LEU A 347 11.39 11.75 19.61
CA LEU A 347 10.25 12.02 20.50
C LEU A 347 9.03 12.53 19.71
N ARG A 348 9.24 13.45 18.76
CA ARG A 348 8.19 13.96 17.87
C ARG A 348 7.65 12.91 16.91
N LEU A 349 8.52 12.04 16.40
CA LEU A 349 8.10 10.91 15.57
C LEU A 349 7.24 9.92 16.39
N SER A 350 7.67 9.60 17.60
CA SER A 350 6.98 8.66 18.50
C SER A 350 5.58 9.15 18.90
N ILE A 351 5.41 10.42 19.29
CA ILE A 351 4.07 10.93 19.66
C ILE A 351 3.13 11.06 18.44
N ARG A 352 3.67 11.42 17.27
CA ARG A 352 2.89 11.45 16.01
C ARG A 352 2.46 10.06 15.58
N LEU A 353 3.32 9.05 15.77
CA LEU A 353 3.01 7.64 15.53
C LEU A 353 1.93 7.13 16.49
N LEU A 354 2.05 7.44 17.78
CA LEU A 354 1.08 7.04 18.81
C LEU A 354 -0.33 7.56 18.47
N SER A 355 -0.44 8.85 18.13
CA SER A 355 -1.69 9.48 17.71
C SER A 355 -2.23 8.91 16.38
N ALA A 356 -1.35 8.63 15.39
CA ALA A 356 -1.75 7.97 14.14
C ALA A 356 -2.32 6.55 14.36
N MET A 357 -1.80 5.81 15.34
CA MET A 357 -2.31 4.50 15.77
C MET A 357 -3.52 4.58 16.72
N LYS A 358 -4.15 5.76 16.88
CA LYS A 358 -5.23 6.05 17.84
C LYS A 358 -4.89 5.70 19.29
N MET A 359 -3.60 5.58 19.64
CA MET A 359 -3.15 5.30 20.99
C MET A 359 -2.97 6.60 21.75
N GLN A 360 -3.71 6.77 22.85
CA GLN A 360 -3.66 7.98 23.67
C GLN A 360 -2.78 7.76 24.89
N LEU A 361 -1.79 8.62 25.07
CA LEU A 361 -0.93 8.62 26.25
C LEU A 361 -1.75 9.05 27.48
N THR A 362 -1.94 8.15 28.44
CA THR A 362 -2.68 8.44 29.67
C THR A 362 -2.03 9.59 30.43
N THR A 363 -2.83 10.50 31.00
CA THR A 363 -2.34 11.72 31.67
C THR A 363 -1.25 11.46 32.71
N LEU A 364 -1.37 10.39 33.49
CA LEU A 364 -0.39 9.92 34.48
C LEU A 364 1.02 9.68 33.90
N TRP A 365 1.11 9.19 32.67
CA TRP A 365 2.36 8.85 31.98
C TRP A 365 2.87 9.96 31.04
N HIS A 366 2.16 11.09 30.94
CA HIS A 366 2.50 12.13 30.00
C HIS A 366 3.77 12.90 30.45
N PRO A 367 4.81 13.06 29.60
CA PRO A 367 6.05 13.78 29.93
C PRO A 367 5.82 15.13 30.62
N TYR A 368 4.87 15.92 30.14
CA TYR A 368 4.46 17.20 30.75
C TYR A 368 4.17 17.15 32.28
N VAL A 369 3.65 16.02 32.78
CA VAL A 369 3.32 15.80 34.21
C VAL A 369 4.52 15.22 34.95
N LEU A 370 5.16 14.20 34.39
CA LEU A 370 6.24 13.46 35.07
C LEU A 370 7.62 14.11 34.93
N LEU A 371 7.87 14.93 33.92
CA LEU A 371 9.20 15.51 33.63
C LEU A 371 9.75 16.36 34.78
N PRO A 372 8.99 17.28 35.41
CA PRO A 372 9.53 18.05 36.54
C PRO A 372 9.81 17.15 37.75
N ILE A 373 8.94 16.17 38.02
CA ILE A 373 9.05 15.23 39.13
C ILE A 373 10.30 14.33 38.96
N THR A 374 10.46 13.73 37.78
CA THR A 374 11.60 12.85 37.46
C THR A 374 12.91 13.62 37.36
N SER A 375 12.92 14.82 36.77
CA SER A 375 14.11 15.68 36.76
C SER A 375 14.52 16.09 38.19
N PHE A 376 13.54 16.42 39.05
CA PHE A 376 13.76 16.75 40.45
C PHE A 376 14.35 15.56 41.22
N TRP A 377 13.78 14.35 41.09
CA TRP A 377 14.32 13.15 41.73
C TRP A 377 15.72 12.77 41.21
N VAL A 378 15.99 12.90 39.91
CA VAL A 378 17.33 12.64 39.35
C VAL A 378 18.35 13.64 39.91
N ILE A 379 18.03 14.93 39.94
CA ILE A 379 18.93 15.97 40.47
C ILE A 379 19.09 15.83 42.00
N TYR A 380 18.03 15.47 42.73
CA TYR A 380 18.08 15.19 44.17
C TYR A 380 18.97 13.97 44.48
N VAL A 381 18.80 12.86 43.75
CA VAL A 381 19.69 11.70 43.86
C VAL A 381 21.13 12.04 43.49
N ALA A 382 21.34 12.94 42.52
CA ALA A 382 22.66 13.44 42.12
C ALA A 382 23.26 14.51 43.05
N GLN A 383 22.62 14.85 44.18
CA GLN A 383 23.23 15.68 45.24
C GLN A 383 23.69 14.87 46.47
N TYR A 384 23.44 13.56 46.55
CA TYR A 384 24.11 12.75 47.57
C TYR A 384 25.62 12.71 47.29
N GLU A 385 26.45 12.69 48.34
CA GLU A 385 27.89 12.95 48.22
C GLU A 385 28.62 11.93 47.31
N GLU A 386 28.32 10.64 47.44
CA GLU A 386 28.90 9.58 46.60
C GLU A 386 28.47 9.69 45.12
N SER A 387 27.18 9.98 44.87
CA SER A 387 26.62 10.05 43.51
C SER A 387 26.99 11.35 42.80
N LYS A 388 27.10 12.48 43.52
CA LYS A 388 27.61 13.74 42.99
C LYS A 388 29.01 13.54 42.43
N CYS A 389 29.89 12.87 43.18
CA CYS A 389 31.21 12.49 42.68
C CYS A 389 31.19 11.61 41.42
N PHE A 390 30.33 10.59 41.38
CA PHE A 390 30.19 9.74 40.19
C PHE A 390 29.75 10.55 38.95
N PHE A 391 28.78 11.46 39.10
CA PHE A 391 28.31 12.28 37.99
C PHE A 391 29.30 13.39 37.59
N ASP A 392 29.94 14.07 38.53
CA ASP A 392 30.98 15.07 38.24
C ASP A 392 32.26 14.41 37.68
N THR A 393 32.47 13.11 37.88
CA THR A 393 33.49 12.35 37.12
C THR A 393 33.02 12.14 35.68
N LEU A 394 31.81 11.62 35.48
CA LEU A 394 31.21 11.34 34.16
C LEU A 394 31.07 12.58 33.25
N LEU A 395 30.91 13.77 33.85
CA LEU A 395 30.75 15.03 33.13
C LEU A 395 32.09 15.71 32.78
N SER A 396 33.23 15.16 33.20
CA SER A 396 34.56 15.76 32.98
C SER A 396 35.01 15.73 31.52
N ASP A 397 34.64 14.69 30.77
CA ASP A 397 34.79 14.59 29.31
C ASP A 397 34.04 15.70 28.54
N TYR A 398 33.08 16.36 29.20
CA TYR A 398 32.28 17.46 28.66
C TYR A 398 32.62 18.83 29.27
N GLY A 399 33.44 18.89 30.32
CA GLY A 399 33.70 20.12 31.06
C GLY A 399 32.47 20.67 31.81
N LEU A 400 31.54 19.79 32.20
CA LEU A 400 30.30 20.15 32.92
C LEU A 400 30.34 19.64 34.38
N ALA A 401 29.53 20.22 35.26
CA ALA A 401 29.36 19.77 36.66
C ALA A 401 27.90 19.99 37.15
N ILE A 402 27.48 19.28 38.21
CA ILE A 402 26.11 19.33 38.75
C ILE A 402 25.95 20.42 39.82
N ARG A 403 25.33 21.53 39.43
CA ARG A 403 25.16 22.76 40.24
C ARG A 403 23.80 22.80 40.95
N GLY A 404 23.68 22.10 42.08
CA GLY A 404 22.43 22.02 42.88
C GLY A 404 22.41 22.90 44.15
N ASP A 405 23.58 23.36 44.60
CA ASP A 405 23.86 23.74 45.99
C ASP A 405 24.32 25.21 46.18
N ARG A 406 24.31 26.01 45.11
CA ARG A 406 24.80 27.40 45.06
C ARG A 406 24.28 28.35 46.15
N TYR A 407 23.05 28.13 46.61
CA TYR A 407 22.36 28.96 47.59
C TYR A 407 22.18 28.26 48.95
N THR A 408 22.72 27.04 49.12
CA THR A 408 22.65 26.32 50.41
C THR A 408 23.79 26.75 51.32
N THR A 409 23.48 27.47 52.40
CA THR A 409 24.43 27.77 53.47
C THR A 409 24.40 26.65 54.53
N PRO A 410 25.55 26.16 55.03
CA PRO A 410 25.61 25.03 55.95
C PRO A 410 25.00 25.34 57.34
N GLU A 411 24.78 26.60 57.67
CA GLU A 411 24.27 27.05 58.97
C GLU A 411 22.74 27.23 59.02
N SER A 412 22.00 26.98 57.93
CA SER A 412 20.57 27.26 57.88
C SER A 412 19.67 26.11 57.41
N ASN A 413 18.54 25.92 58.10
CA ASN A 413 17.48 24.99 57.72
C ASN A 413 16.68 25.44 56.47
N LEU A 414 17.19 26.39 55.67
CA LEU A 414 16.54 26.85 54.42
C LEU A 414 16.29 25.70 53.44
N VAL A 415 17.19 24.71 53.40
CA VAL A 415 17.07 23.53 52.52
C VAL A 415 15.73 22.81 52.69
N ALA A 416 15.22 22.72 53.92
CA ALA A 416 13.91 22.13 54.19
C ALA A 416 12.76 23.01 53.68
N ILE A 417 12.88 24.34 53.82
CA ILE A 417 11.86 25.31 53.40
C ILE A 417 11.76 25.33 51.86
N ASP A 418 12.89 25.44 51.16
CA ASP A 418 12.96 25.38 49.69
C ASP A 418 12.38 24.06 49.15
N PHE A 419 12.66 22.93 49.82
CA PHE A 419 12.09 21.62 49.48
C PHE A 419 10.55 21.60 49.61
N TYR A 420 9.99 22.06 50.73
CA TYR A 420 8.53 22.09 50.93
C TYR A 420 7.82 23.04 49.95
N ILE A 421 8.42 24.19 49.63
CA ILE A 421 7.88 25.13 48.62
C ILE A 421 7.91 24.50 47.22
N GLY A 422 9.00 23.81 46.87
CA GLY A 422 9.12 23.06 45.62
C GLY A 422 8.07 21.96 45.46
N VAL A 423 7.85 21.16 46.51
CA VAL A 423 6.80 20.12 46.53
C VAL A 423 5.39 20.72 46.38
N LEU A 424 5.12 21.89 46.97
CA LEU A 424 3.84 22.60 46.80
C LEU A 424 3.61 23.03 45.33
N TRP A 425 4.63 23.59 44.68
CA TRP A 425 4.59 23.93 43.24
C TRP A 425 4.37 22.69 42.38
N PHE A 426 5.08 21.57 42.65
CA PHE A 426 4.83 20.29 41.97
C PHE A 426 3.37 19.87 42.10
N TYR A 427 2.77 19.94 43.28
CA TYR A 427 1.35 19.63 43.46
C TYR A 427 0.43 20.56 42.63
N CYS A 428 0.69 21.87 42.61
CA CYS A 428 -0.06 22.82 41.79
C CYS A 428 0.09 22.59 40.27
N HIS A 429 1.31 22.32 39.78
CA HIS A 429 1.58 22.00 38.37
C HIS A 429 0.93 20.68 37.97
N ILE A 430 0.99 19.66 38.82
CA ILE A 430 0.32 18.37 38.60
C ILE A 430 -1.18 18.58 38.46
N ILE A 431 -1.85 19.24 39.40
CA ILE A 431 -3.30 19.52 39.32
C ILE A 431 -3.64 20.26 38.02
N TRP A 432 -2.92 21.32 37.69
CA TRP A 432 -3.18 22.07 36.47
C TRP A 432 -2.97 21.22 35.20
N ALA A 433 -1.85 20.50 35.11
CA ALA A 433 -1.53 19.64 33.97
C ALA A 433 -2.57 18.50 33.81
N PHE A 434 -3.08 17.93 34.90
CA PHE A 434 -4.23 17.02 34.86
C PHE A 434 -5.44 17.68 34.21
N THR A 435 -5.90 18.84 34.72
CA THR A 435 -7.06 19.55 34.15
C THR A 435 -6.88 20.03 32.70
N PHE A 436 -5.64 20.12 32.22
CA PHE A 436 -5.30 20.56 30.87
C PHE A 436 -5.20 19.41 29.86
N ILE A 437 -4.70 18.24 30.30
CA ILE A 437 -4.49 17.05 29.45
C ILE A 437 -5.70 16.10 29.48
N GLU A 438 -6.46 16.06 30.58
CA GLU A 438 -7.60 15.13 30.74
C GLU A 438 -8.74 15.43 29.75
N LYS A 439 -8.90 14.53 28.77
CA LYS A 439 -10.04 14.54 27.84
C LYS A 439 -11.29 14.01 28.55
N LYS A 440 -12.43 14.71 28.43
CA LYS A 440 -13.73 14.17 28.85
C LYS A 440 -13.97 12.83 28.14
N LYS A 441 -14.28 11.77 28.91
CA LYS A 441 -14.53 10.41 28.40
C LYS A 441 -15.49 10.43 27.19
N THR A 442 -15.06 9.82 26.11
CA THR A 442 -15.64 9.98 24.77
C THR A 442 -16.70 8.91 24.48
N SER A 443 -17.92 9.33 24.15
CA SER A 443 -18.95 8.44 23.59
C SER A 443 -18.68 8.16 22.11
N LYS A 444 -18.82 6.88 21.69
CA LYS A 444 -18.70 6.35 20.32
C LYS A 444 -19.21 7.29 19.21
N ARG A 445 -20.32 7.99 19.44
CA ARG A 445 -21.08 8.75 18.42
C ARG A 445 -20.38 10.02 17.91
N HIS A 446 -19.04 10.12 17.91
CA HIS A 446 -18.31 11.35 17.57
C HIS A 446 -16.96 11.10 16.88
N GLU A 447 -16.68 11.86 15.83
CA GLU A 447 -15.38 11.86 15.17
C GLU A 447 -14.47 12.94 15.75
N TYR A 448 -13.17 12.61 15.90
CA TYR A 448 -12.17 13.48 16.50
C TYR A 448 -10.97 13.68 15.56
N ILE A 449 -10.58 14.93 15.31
CA ILE A 449 -9.24 15.25 14.80
C ILE A 449 -8.29 15.23 15.98
N GLU A 450 -7.13 14.58 15.84
CA GLU A 450 -5.99 14.79 16.73
C GLU A 450 -4.91 15.63 16.05
N ALA A 451 -4.28 16.52 16.81
CA ALA A 451 -3.24 17.43 16.33
C ALA A 451 -2.12 17.59 17.37
N VAL A 452 -0.88 17.56 16.90
CA VAL A 452 0.33 17.86 17.68
C VAL A 452 0.79 19.28 17.36
N ALA A 453 1.48 19.94 18.28
CA ALA A 453 2.12 21.25 18.02
C ALA A 453 2.88 21.24 16.67
N PRO A 454 2.62 22.21 15.77
CA PRO A 454 3.09 22.13 14.38
C PRO A 454 4.62 22.26 14.27
N ASN A 455 5.21 23.12 15.09
CA ASN A 455 6.62 23.51 15.04
C ASN A 455 7.45 22.92 16.19
N SER A 456 8.77 23.03 16.08
CA SER A 456 9.71 22.49 17.05
C SER A 456 10.37 23.52 17.97
N ASN A 457 9.86 23.64 19.20
CA ASN A 457 10.66 24.17 20.30
C ASN A 457 11.69 23.10 20.72
N GLY A 458 12.98 23.40 20.62
CA GLY A 458 14.07 22.47 20.93
C GLY A 458 14.44 22.48 22.40
N LEU A 459 14.49 23.67 23.00
CA LEU A 459 14.77 23.88 24.43
C LEU A 459 13.60 23.48 25.34
N PHE A 460 12.37 23.37 24.81
CA PHE A 460 11.19 22.96 25.56
C PHE A 460 10.35 21.93 24.78
N ILE A 461 10.88 20.70 24.72
CA ILE A 461 10.30 19.59 23.95
C ILE A 461 8.95 19.11 24.50
N ASP A 462 8.76 19.09 25.83
CA ASP A 462 7.55 18.62 26.53
C ASP A 462 6.27 19.34 26.10
N GLN A 463 6.34 20.66 25.95
CA GLN A 463 5.25 21.51 25.43
C GLN A 463 4.84 21.12 24.00
N SER A 464 5.75 20.49 23.26
CA SER A 464 5.54 20.04 21.89
C SER A 464 5.10 18.58 21.76
N LEU A 465 5.04 17.82 22.86
CA LEU A 465 4.54 16.45 22.90
C LEU A 465 3.04 16.38 23.25
N LEU A 466 2.40 17.54 23.46
CA LEU A 466 0.96 17.65 23.69
C LEU A 466 0.14 17.28 22.45
N VAL A 467 -0.89 16.45 22.65
CA VAL A 467 -1.85 16.03 21.61
C VAL A 467 -3.23 16.63 21.91
N PHE A 468 -3.71 17.52 21.04
CA PHE A 468 -5.01 18.17 21.16
C PHE A 468 -6.05 17.45 20.30
N SER A 469 -7.21 17.13 20.89
CA SER A 469 -8.30 16.44 20.19
C SER A 469 -9.55 17.31 20.01
N HIS A 470 -10.15 17.31 18.82
CA HIS A 470 -11.34 18.10 18.49
C HIS A 470 -12.48 17.26 17.91
N LYS A 471 -13.63 17.20 18.61
CA LYS A 471 -14.89 16.67 18.07
C LYS A 471 -15.33 17.47 16.85
N ILE A 472 -15.39 16.87 15.66
CA ILE A 472 -15.86 17.50 14.41
C ILE A 472 -17.39 17.62 14.45
N LYS A 473 -18.07 16.47 14.41
CA LYS A 473 -19.54 16.31 14.46
C LYS A 473 -19.90 15.05 15.26
N LYS A 474 -21.22 14.83 15.45
CA LYS A 474 -21.77 13.50 15.76
C LYS A 474 -21.45 12.60 14.55
N LYS A 475 -21.03 11.33 14.74
CA LYS A 475 -21.15 10.35 13.64
C LYS A 475 -22.64 10.30 13.28
N GLY A 476 -22.95 10.42 12.00
CA GLY A 476 -24.32 10.58 11.52
C GLY A 476 -25.10 9.28 11.60
N ASN A 477 -25.78 9.04 12.73
CA ASN A 477 -27.17 8.61 12.65
C ASN A 477 -27.97 9.86 12.22
N VAL A 478 -28.67 9.79 11.09
CA VAL A 478 -29.48 10.90 10.55
C VAL A 478 -30.90 10.84 11.12
N ASN A 479 -31.00 10.68 12.45
CA ASN A 479 -32.26 10.88 13.17
C ASN A 479 -32.52 12.39 13.23
N TYR A 480 -33.32 12.91 12.30
CA TYR A 480 -33.85 14.29 12.28
C TYR A 480 -34.90 14.52 13.39
N LEU A 481 -34.57 14.17 14.65
CA LEU A 481 -35.53 14.04 15.75
C LEU A 481 -35.01 14.61 17.09
N ASP A 482 -34.35 15.77 17.07
CA ASP A 482 -33.82 16.46 18.30
C ASP A 482 -34.24 17.95 18.36
N ASP A 483 -35.14 18.39 17.48
CA ASP A 483 -35.84 19.69 17.51
C ASP A 483 -37.31 19.45 17.10
N GLY A 484 -38.17 19.14 18.08
CA GLY A 484 -39.52 18.57 17.88
C GLY A 484 -40.61 19.52 17.38
N ASN A 485 -40.42 20.16 16.22
CA ASN A 485 -41.40 21.04 15.56
C ASN A 485 -41.37 20.94 14.02
N LEU A 486 -40.99 19.77 13.48
CA LEU A 486 -40.73 19.58 12.03
C LEU A 486 -41.17 18.21 11.48
N ILE A 487 -42.06 17.51 12.19
CA ILE A 487 -42.55 16.17 11.80
C ILE A 487 -43.59 16.26 10.67
N ASP A 488 -44.46 17.28 10.68
CA ASP A 488 -45.59 17.39 9.74
C ASP A 488 -45.14 17.65 8.29
N ASP A 489 -44.11 18.49 8.08
CA ASP A 489 -43.63 18.91 6.74
C ASP A 489 -42.80 17.82 6.02
N ALA A 490 -42.32 16.79 6.72
CA ALA A 490 -41.46 15.75 6.12
C ALA A 490 -42.23 14.62 5.42
N LEU A 491 -43.53 14.46 5.74
CA LEU A 491 -44.36 13.35 5.26
C LEU A 491 -45.10 13.65 3.95
N LEU A 492 -45.25 14.95 3.61
CA LEU A 492 -45.99 15.44 2.46
C LEU A 492 -45.02 16.23 1.56
N GLY A 493 -44.58 15.60 0.46
CA GLY A 493 -43.51 16.10 -0.43
C GLY A 493 -43.88 17.31 -1.30
N ASP A 494 -44.59 18.30 -0.76
CA ASP A 494 -44.93 19.55 -1.45
C ASP A 494 -43.80 20.59 -1.29
N TYR A 495 -43.37 21.12 -2.43
CA TYR A 495 -42.16 21.94 -2.59
C TYR A 495 -42.15 23.19 -1.69
N HIS A 496 -41.22 23.24 -0.73
CA HIS A 496 -40.98 24.43 0.10
C HIS A 496 -40.50 25.63 -0.72
N ILE A 497 -41.42 26.56 -1.02
CA ILE A 497 -41.07 27.93 -1.43
C ILE A 497 -40.81 28.75 -0.17
N LYS A 498 -39.56 29.15 0.07
CA LYS A 498 -39.18 30.18 1.05
C LYS A 498 -38.31 31.25 0.38
N ASP A 499 -38.68 32.51 0.60
CA ASP A 499 -38.00 33.72 0.12
C ASP A 499 -37.70 33.81 -1.39
N GLY A 500 -38.37 33.00 -2.21
CA GLY A 500 -38.45 33.15 -3.68
C GLY A 500 -37.28 32.55 -4.48
N GLU A 501 -36.26 32.00 -3.82
CA GLU A 501 -35.17 31.28 -4.49
C GLU A 501 -35.34 29.76 -4.38
N ARG A 502 -34.96 29.05 -5.45
CA ARG A 502 -35.12 27.60 -5.58
C ARG A 502 -33.89 26.89 -5.02
N ILE A 503 -34.08 26.04 -4.02
CA ILE A 503 -33.01 25.21 -3.44
C ILE A 503 -33.16 23.79 -4.01
N ASP A 504 -32.37 23.47 -5.04
CA ASP A 504 -32.42 22.18 -5.76
C ASP A 504 -31.75 21.00 -4.99
N ASP A 505 -31.40 21.18 -3.70
CA ASP A 505 -30.65 20.23 -2.86
C ASP A 505 -31.55 19.31 -1.99
N VAL A 506 -32.49 18.58 -2.60
CA VAL A 506 -33.15 17.41 -1.97
C VAL A 506 -33.00 16.19 -2.86
N ILE A 507 -31.98 15.38 -2.57
CA ILE A 507 -31.72 14.10 -3.24
C ILE A 507 -32.63 13.04 -2.63
N ASN A 508 -33.32 12.26 -3.48
CA ASN A 508 -34.14 11.14 -3.03
C ASN A 508 -33.27 10.04 -2.39
N ASN A 509 -33.37 9.87 -1.08
CA ASN A 509 -32.67 8.80 -0.33
C ASN A 509 -33.30 7.40 -0.52
N THR A 510 -34.15 7.19 -1.53
CA THR A 510 -34.87 5.93 -1.79
C THR A 510 -34.14 4.97 -2.74
N TYR A 511 -33.03 5.39 -3.35
CA TYR A 511 -32.11 4.46 -4.02
C TYR A 511 -31.07 3.96 -3.02
N ASP A 512 -30.92 2.64 -2.98
CA ASP A 512 -30.05 1.95 -2.02
C ASP A 512 -28.61 2.50 -2.03
N ASN A 513 -28.14 2.90 -0.84
CA ASN A 513 -26.72 3.12 -0.58
C ASN A 513 -25.93 1.80 -0.43
N VAL A 514 -26.61 0.66 -0.62
CA VAL A 514 -26.02 -0.69 -0.61
C VAL A 514 -25.10 -0.85 -1.82
N PRO A 515 -23.79 -1.10 -1.63
CA PRO A 515 -22.88 -1.33 -2.74
C PRO A 515 -23.20 -2.63 -3.48
N THR A 516 -23.14 -2.62 -4.81
CA THR A 516 -23.40 -3.79 -5.67
C THR A 516 -22.11 -4.33 -6.26
N ILE A 517 -21.85 -5.64 -6.12
CA ILE A 517 -20.71 -6.35 -6.72
C ILE A 517 -21.21 -7.29 -7.82
N TYR A 518 -20.78 -7.03 -9.05
CA TYR A 518 -20.84 -7.96 -10.16
C TYR A 518 -19.55 -8.79 -10.22
N ALA A 519 -19.62 -10.07 -9.85
CA ALA A 519 -18.49 -11.00 -9.87
C ALA A 519 -18.34 -11.62 -11.27
N CYS A 520 -17.48 -11.03 -12.10
CA CYS A 520 -17.32 -11.36 -13.53
C CYS A 520 -16.04 -12.17 -13.78
N ALA A 521 -16.20 -13.47 -14.04
CA ALA A 521 -15.12 -14.35 -14.46
C ALA A 521 -15.12 -14.58 -15.98
N THR A 522 -13.93 -14.66 -16.59
CA THR A 522 -13.75 -15.14 -17.97
C THR A 522 -13.09 -16.51 -17.97
N MET A 523 -13.72 -17.52 -18.58
CA MET A 523 -13.22 -18.90 -18.68
C MET A 523 -13.00 -19.33 -20.12
N TRP A 524 -11.90 -20.04 -20.39
CA TRP A 524 -11.66 -20.70 -21.68
C TRP A 524 -10.89 -22.02 -21.55
N HIS A 525 -11.61 -23.14 -21.68
CA HIS A 525 -11.06 -24.50 -21.60
C HIS A 525 -10.31 -24.78 -20.28
N GLU A 526 -10.82 -24.26 -19.17
CA GLU A 526 -10.30 -24.52 -17.82
C GLU A 526 -10.53 -25.99 -17.41
N THR A 527 -9.71 -26.53 -16.51
CA THR A 527 -9.92 -27.87 -15.98
C THR A 527 -10.99 -27.91 -14.88
N ARG A 528 -11.54 -29.10 -14.62
CA ARG A 528 -12.50 -29.37 -13.53
C ARG A 528 -12.05 -28.81 -12.17
N ASN A 529 -10.74 -28.79 -11.89
CA ASN A 529 -10.21 -28.32 -10.60
C ASN A 529 -10.12 -26.79 -10.50
N GLU A 530 -9.84 -26.11 -11.62
CA GLU A 530 -9.86 -24.64 -11.71
C GLU A 530 -11.30 -24.13 -11.59
N MET A 531 -12.22 -24.66 -12.41
CA MET A 531 -13.66 -24.36 -12.34
C MET A 531 -14.24 -24.55 -10.94
N LYS A 532 -13.94 -25.68 -10.28
CA LYS A 532 -14.42 -25.97 -8.93
C LYS A 532 -13.90 -24.95 -7.91
N GLN A 533 -12.65 -24.51 -8.00
CA GLN A 533 -12.07 -23.57 -7.03
C GLN A 533 -12.59 -22.13 -7.21
N LEU A 534 -12.88 -21.71 -8.45
CA LEU A 534 -13.56 -20.46 -8.73
C LEU A 534 -15.00 -20.47 -8.16
N LEU A 535 -15.78 -21.53 -8.46
CA LEU A 535 -17.14 -21.70 -7.93
C LEU A 535 -17.15 -21.77 -6.38
N ASP A 536 -16.25 -22.57 -5.78
CA ASP A 536 -16.05 -22.65 -4.33
C ASP A 536 -15.75 -21.28 -3.70
N SER A 537 -15.10 -20.36 -4.42
CA SER A 537 -14.76 -19.02 -3.93
C SER A 537 -15.97 -18.07 -4.01
N ILE A 538 -16.72 -18.14 -5.11
CA ILE A 538 -17.97 -17.36 -5.31
C ILE A 538 -19.07 -17.82 -4.34
N MET A 539 -19.22 -19.13 -4.13
CA MET A 539 -20.20 -19.69 -3.18
C MET A 539 -19.94 -19.27 -1.73
N LYS A 540 -18.67 -19.14 -1.33
CA LYS A 540 -18.31 -18.59 0.00
C LYS A 540 -18.59 -17.09 0.10
N LEU A 541 -18.55 -16.35 -1.00
CA LEU A 541 -18.90 -14.93 -1.02
C LEU A 541 -20.43 -14.72 -0.92
N ASP A 542 -21.22 -15.63 -1.52
CA ASP A 542 -22.69 -15.71 -1.33
C ASP A 542 -23.06 -16.06 0.13
N GLU A 543 -22.37 -17.04 0.73
CA GLU A 543 -22.50 -17.39 2.16
C GLU A 543 -22.15 -16.20 3.08
N GLU A 544 -21.02 -15.52 2.84
CA GLU A 544 -20.59 -14.39 3.67
C GLU A 544 -21.50 -13.15 3.49
N ARG A 545 -21.98 -12.89 2.28
CA ARG A 545 -23.04 -11.89 2.05
C ARG A 545 -24.26 -12.19 2.91
N LYS A 546 -24.71 -13.45 2.95
CA LYS A 546 -25.91 -13.83 3.71
C LYS A 546 -25.71 -13.69 5.22
N LYS A 547 -24.54 -14.05 5.76
CA LYS A 547 -24.21 -13.77 7.18
C LYS A 547 -24.22 -12.27 7.51
N LEU A 548 -23.79 -11.43 6.58
CA LEU A 548 -23.85 -9.97 6.73
C LEU A 548 -25.28 -9.42 6.59
N GLU A 549 -26.14 -10.08 5.80
CA GLU A 549 -27.58 -9.78 5.69
C GLU A 549 -28.36 -10.17 6.96
N ASP A 550 -28.12 -11.36 7.51
CA ASP A 550 -28.80 -11.87 8.70
C ASP A 550 -28.25 -11.28 10.01
N GLY A 551 -27.01 -10.81 10.00
CA GLY A 551 -26.35 -10.19 11.14
C GLY A 551 -26.77 -8.74 11.34
N ARG A 552 -27.14 -8.37 12.58
CA ARG A 552 -27.40 -6.97 13.00
C ARG A 552 -26.14 -6.08 13.06
N SER A 553 -25.20 -6.27 12.13
CA SER A 553 -24.19 -5.26 11.82
C SER A 553 -24.88 -4.08 11.14
N GLY A 554 -24.49 -2.84 11.45
CA GLY A 554 -25.22 -1.66 10.99
C GLY A 554 -25.22 -1.50 9.46
N GLU A 555 -26.20 -0.75 8.95
CA GLU A 555 -26.57 -0.48 7.53
C GLU A 555 -25.41 -0.32 6.51
N ASN A 556 -24.20 -0.08 6.97
CA ASN A 556 -23.01 0.07 6.15
C ASN A 556 -22.31 -1.26 5.77
N SER A 557 -22.64 -2.41 6.37
CA SER A 557 -21.94 -3.70 6.08
C SER A 557 -22.53 -4.53 4.92
N PHE A 558 -23.77 -4.25 4.52
CA PHE A 558 -24.49 -4.99 3.48
C PHE A 558 -23.89 -4.73 2.08
N PHE A 559 -24.00 -5.70 1.18
CA PHE A 559 -23.67 -5.54 -0.25
C PHE A 559 -24.50 -6.50 -1.11
N ASN A 560 -24.88 -6.06 -2.31
CA ASN A 560 -25.54 -6.91 -3.30
C ASN A 560 -24.50 -7.72 -4.09
N LEU A 561 -24.81 -8.96 -4.45
CA LEU A 561 -23.91 -9.85 -5.20
C LEU A 561 -24.66 -10.55 -6.33
N GLU A 562 -24.08 -10.50 -7.52
CA GLU A 562 -24.49 -11.24 -8.70
C GLU A 562 -23.25 -11.79 -9.42
N ALA A 563 -23.32 -13.02 -9.90
CA ALA A 563 -22.17 -13.71 -10.50
C ALA A 563 -22.37 -13.94 -12.01
N HIS A 564 -21.34 -13.62 -12.79
CA HIS A 564 -21.32 -13.82 -14.24
C HIS A 564 -20.07 -14.61 -14.65
N ILE A 565 -20.29 -15.68 -15.40
CA ILE A 565 -19.24 -16.48 -16.05
C ILE A 565 -19.37 -16.25 -17.56
N PHE A 566 -18.32 -15.73 -18.19
CA PHE A 566 -18.24 -15.59 -19.65
C PHE A 566 -17.39 -16.72 -20.21
N PHE A 567 -18.06 -17.69 -20.83
CA PHE A 567 -17.44 -18.87 -21.40
C PHE A 567 -17.05 -18.60 -22.85
N ASP A 568 -15.77 -18.40 -23.12
CA ASP A 568 -15.25 -18.22 -24.47
C ASP A 568 -15.21 -19.55 -25.24
N ASP A 569 -15.53 -19.50 -26.53
CA ASP A 569 -15.64 -20.63 -27.46
C ASP A 569 -16.44 -21.85 -26.95
N ALA A 570 -17.59 -21.60 -26.33
CA ALA A 570 -18.41 -22.61 -25.66
C ALA A 570 -19.06 -23.67 -26.58
N TRP A 571 -18.85 -23.63 -27.90
CA TRP A 571 -19.70 -24.30 -28.90
C TRP A 571 -18.94 -25.15 -29.94
N VAL A 572 -19.41 -26.38 -30.14
CA VAL A 572 -18.93 -27.36 -31.13
C VAL A 572 -20.00 -27.63 -32.19
N ASP A 573 -19.56 -28.01 -33.39
CA ASP A 573 -20.43 -28.40 -34.51
C ASP A 573 -20.72 -29.91 -34.42
N ASP A 574 -21.99 -30.27 -34.22
CA ASP A 574 -22.48 -31.65 -34.30
C ASP A 574 -23.27 -31.90 -35.61
N LYS A 575 -23.34 -33.16 -36.03
CA LYS A 575 -24.02 -33.59 -37.25
C LYS A 575 -25.55 -33.70 -37.13
N LEU A 576 -26.07 -33.89 -35.91
CA LEU A 576 -27.49 -34.15 -35.65
C LEU A 576 -28.19 -32.93 -35.03
N CYS A 577 -27.59 -32.36 -33.99
CA CYS A 577 -28.14 -31.25 -33.21
C CYS A 577 -27.70 -29.86 -33.71
N GLY A 578 -26.88 -29.78 -34.77
CA GLY A 578 -26.38 -28.52 -35.31
C GLY A 578 -25.21 -27.98 -34.48
N ARG A 579 -25.46 -27.00 -33.59
CA ARG A 579 -24.41 -26.47 -32.70
C ARG A 579 -24.79 -26.74 -31.25
N ILE A 580 -23.88 -27.34 -30.50
CA ILE A 580 -24.08 -27.73 -29.10
C ILE A 580 -22.99 -27.15 -28.20
N PRO A 581 -23.24 -27.03 -26.89
CA PRO A 581 -22.20 -26.77 -25.91
C PRO A 581 -21.05 -27.79 -25.98
N ASN A 582 -19.88 -27.40 -25.45
CA ASN A 582 -18.67 -28.22 -25.49
C ASN A 582 -18.45 -29.03 -24.19
N GLU A 583 -17.51 -29.99 -24.24
CA GLU A 583 -17.10 -30.86 -23.12
C GLU A 583 -16.73 -30.12 -21.82
N TYR A 584 -16.32 -28.84 -21.93
CA TYR A 584 -15.98 -28.00 -20.79
C TYR A 584 -17.21 -27.33 -20.16
N PHE A 585 -18.25 -26.99 -20.94
CA PHE A 585 -19.54 -26.59 -20.38
C PHE A 585 -20.21 -27.78 -19.67
N ASP A 586 -20.15 -28.98 -20.24
CA ASP A 586 -20.64 -30.19 -19.56
C ASP A 586 -19.89 -30.43 -18.24
N THR A 587 -18.57 -30.20 -18.23
CA THR A 587 -17.76 -30.24 -17.01
C THR A 587 -18.20 -29.21 -15.97
N LEU A 588 -18.52 -27.97 -16.40
CA LEU A 588 -19.02 -26.90 -15.53
C LEU A 588 -20.42 -27.20 -14.99
N TYR A 589 -21.32 -27.72 -15.84
CA TYR A 589 -22.69 -28.09 -15.47
C TYR A 589 -22.70 -29.24 -14.45
N ASN A 590 -21.91 -30.29 -14.69
CA ASN A 590 -21.76 -31.40 -13.75
C ASN A 590 -21.08 -30.96 -12.43
N LEU A 591 -20.20 -29.96 -12.44
CA LEU A 591 -19.65 -29.37 -11.22
C LEU A 591 -20.70 -28.56 -10.43
N LEU A 592 -21.57 -27.80 -11.11
CA LEU A 592 -22.67 -27.11 -10.45
C LEU A 592 -23.67 -28.12 -9.86
N LYS A 593 -23.98 -29.20 -10.59
CA LYS A 593 -24.79 -30.33 -10.11
C LYS A 593 -24.21 -30.97 -8.85
N GLU A 594 -22.90 -31.21 -8.80
CA GLU A 594 -22.16 -31.70 -7.62
C GLU A 594 -22.20 -30.70 -6.43
N LEU A 595 -21.82 -29.43 -6.65
CA LEU A 595 -21.65 -28.42 -5.59
C LEU A 595 -22.98 -27.92 -5.00
N LEU A 596 -24.04 -27.91 -5.80
CA LEU A 596 -25.37 -27.47 -5.39
C LEU A 596 -26.27 -28.61 -4.90
N ASN A 597 -25.79 -29.85 -4.93
CA ASN A 597 -26.50 -31.06 -4.48
C ASN A 597 -27.85 -31.29 -5.20
N TRP A 598 -27.93 -31.04 -6.51
CA TRP A 598 -29.23 -31.13 -7.23
C TRP A 598 -29.87 -32.54 -7.24
N ASP A 599 -29.09 -33.60 -6.97
CA ASP A 599 -29.59 -34.98 -6.88
C ASP A 599 -29.95 -35.42 -5.44
N GLU A 600 -29.74 -34.58 -4.41
CA GLU A 600 -30.29 -34.90 -3.08
C GLU A 600 -31.81 -34.72 -3.12
N PRO A 601 -32.60 -35.72 -2.72
CA PRO A 601 -34.04 -35.52 -2.54
C PRO A 601 -34.22 -34.44 -1.48
N GLN A 602 -34.99 -33.40 -1.79
CA GLN A 602 -35.41 -32.43 -0.77
C GLN A 602 -36.10 -33.23 0.33
N LYS A 603 -35.55 -33.13 1.55
CA LYS A 603 -36.29 -33.58 2.72
C LYS A 603 -37.41 -32.57 2.91
N ASP A 604 -38.62 -32.99 2.59
CA ASP A 604 -39.78 -32.46 3.29
C ASP A 604 -39.50 -32.66 4.79
N GLU A 605 -39.44 -31.57 5.55
CA GLU A 605 -39.40 -31.64 7.02
C GLU A 605 -40.82 -31.99 7.48
N GLU A 606 -41.16 -33.27 7.35
CA GLU A 606 -42.43 -33.84 7.78
C GLU A 606 -42.62 -33.66 9.29
N GLU A 607 -43.73 -33.01 9.67
CA GLU A 607 -44.41 -33.12 10.97
C GLU A 607 -43.60 -32.68 12.22
N ASP A 608 -43.53 -31.37 12.45
CA ASP A 608 -43.56 -30.80 13.81
C ASP A 608 -44.55 -29.60 13.83
N ASP A 609 -45.31 -29.46 14.92
CA ASP A 609 -46.61 -28.73 14.96
C ASP A 609 -46.53 -27.19 14.85
N ASP A 610 -47.62 -26.61 14.31
CA ASP A 610 -48.12 -25.24 14.51
C ASP A 610 -47.09 -24.10 14.70
N ASN A 611 -46.80 -23.33 13.63
CA ASN A 611 -47.23 -21.92 13.53
C ASN A 611 -46.86 -21.23 12.20
N ASN A 612 -47.72 -20.30 11.77
CA ASN A 612 -47.60 -19.45 10.57
C ASN A 612 -46.18 -18.92 10.23
N CYS A 613 -45.54 -19.51 9.22
CA CYS A 613 -44.72 -18.74 8.27
C CYS A 613 -44.63 -19.44 6.90
N ASN A 614 -44.50 -18.66 5.83
CA ASN A 614 -44.38 -19.19 4.46
C ASN A 614 -42.96 -19.71 4.19
N GLN A 615 -42.63 -20.89 4.71
CA GLN A 615 -41.44 -21.66 4.29
C GLN A 615 -41.63 -22.14 2.85
N LYS A 616 -41.33 -21.25 1.89
CA LYS A 616 -41.35 -21.58 0.47
C LYS A 616 -40.29 -22.66 0.19
N ALA A 617 -40.72 -23.82 -0.31
CA ALA A 617 -39.82 -24.83 -0.84
C ALA A 617 -38.81 -24.18 -1.81
N GLN A 618 -37.52 -24.50 -1.63
CA GLN A 618 -36.44 -23.78 -2.32
C GLN A 618 -36.40 -24.19 -3.79
N GLU A 619 -37.14 -23.45 -4.62
CA GLU A 619 -37.36 -23.74 -6.04
C GLU A 619 -36.03 -23.82 -6.80
N ILE A 620 -35.74 -24.99 -7.39
CA ILE A 620 -34.45 -25.29 -8.03
C ILE A 620 -34.38 -24.59 -9.40
N VAL A 621 -34.01 -23.31 -9.39
CA VAL A 621 -33.88 -22.49 -10.60
C VAL A 621 -32.76 -23.02 -11.49
N ARG A 622 -33.15 -23.64 -12.61
CA ARG A 622 -32.28 -24.09 -13.70
C ARG A 622 -32.93 -23.68 -15.02
N ILE A 623 -32.39 -22.64 -15.64
CA ILE A 623 -33.01 -21.98 -16.81
C ILE A 623 -31.99 -21.89 -17.94
N LEU A 624 -32.38 -22.35 -19.13
CA LEU A 624 -31.66 -22.17 -20.38
C LEU A 624 -32.37 -21.11 -21.22
N ILE A 625 -31.58 -20.21 -21.81
CA ILE A 625 -32.06 -19.09 -22.63
C ILE A 625 -31.20 -19.06 -23.90
N SER A 626 -31.82 -19.07 -25.09
CA SER A 626 -31.10 -18.83 -26.33
C SER A 626 -30.88 -17.32 -26.53
N THR A 627 -29.76 -16.90 -27.12
CA THR A 627 -29.35 -15.49 -27.15
C THR A 627 -28.60 -15.13 -28.42
N ALA A 628 -28.63 -13.86 -28.83
CA ALA A 628 -27.94 -13.36 -30.03
C ALA A 628 -26.43 -13.70 -30.08
N TYR A 629 -25.76 -13.93 -28.94
CA TYR A 629 -24.33 -14.29 -28.86
C TYR A 629 -24.05 -15.80 -28.70
N GLY A 630 -25.07 -16.65 -28.68
CA GLY A 630 -24.98 -18.08 -28.41
C GLY A 630 -26.10 -18.51 -27.47
N GLY A 631 -25.81 -18.65 -26.19
CA GLY A 631 -26.79 -19.05 -25.18
C GLY A 631 -26.42 -18.62 -23.77
N ARG A 632 -27.34 -18.81 -22.83
CA ARG A 632 -27.15 -18.49 -21.41
C ARG A 632 -27.79 -19.57 -20.54
N PHE A 633 -27.05 -20.02 -19.54
CA PHE A 633 -27.58 -20.83 -18.43
C PHE A 633 -27.67 -19.96 -17.18
N VAL A 634 -28.78 -20.04 -16.46
CA VAL A 634 -29.04 -19.27 -15.24
C VAL A 634 -29.42 -20.22 -14.11
N THR A 635 -28.77 -20.06 -12.97
CA THR A 635 -29.08 -20.79 -11.73
C THR A 635 -28.84 -19.92 -10.50
N LYS A 636 -29.07 -20.45 -9.30
CA LYS A 636 -29.03 -19.72 -8.03
C LYS A 636 -28.20 -20.49 -6.99
N PHE A 637 -27.26 -19.81 -6.35
CA PHE A 637 -26.47 -20.39 -5.26
C PHE A 637 -27.31 -20.55 -3.98
N LYS A 638 -26.80 -21.36 -3.03
CA LYS A 638 -27.57 -21.80 -1.84
C LYS A 638 -28.10 -20.65 -0.97
N HIS A 639 -27.39 -19.51 -0.89
CA HIS A 639 -27.81 -18.32 -0.13
C HIS A 639 -28.36 -17.18 -1.00
N GLY A 640 -28.63 -17.46 -2.28
CA GLY A 640 -29.53 -16.69 -3.12
C GLY A 640 -28.90 -15.82 -4.21
N THR A 641 -27.57 -15.70 -4.28
CA THR A 641 -26.89 -15.05 -5.43
C THR A 641 -27.24 -15.77 -6.73
N VAL A 642 -27.61 -15.00 -7.76
CA VAL A 642 -27.87 -15.55 -9.10
C VAL A 642 -26.55 -15.71 -9.85
N LEU A 643 -26.40 -16.84 -10.55
CA LEU A 643 -25.28 -17.16 -11.43
C LEU A 643 -25.74 -17.17 -12.89
N TYR A 644 -25.13 -16.31 -13.71
CA TYR A 644 -25.33 -16.26 -15.14
C TYR A 644 -24.10 -16.81 -15.88
N VAL A 645 -24.27 -17.91 -16.59
CA VAL A 645 -23.24 -18.50 -17.45
C VAL A 645 -23.54 -18.15 -18.90
N HIS A 646 -22.75 -17.24 -19.46
CA HIS A 646 -22.87 -16.72 -20.83
C HIS A 646 -22.03 -17.57 -21.79
N LEU A 647 -22.67 -18.35 -22.66
CA LEU A 647 -22.05 -19.30 -23.58
C LEU A 647 -21.78 -18.62 -24.93
N LYS A 648 -20.57 -18.09 -25.13
CA LYS A 648 -20.22 -17.30 -26.32
C LYS A 648 -19.91 -18.18 -27.52
N ASP A 649 -20.65 -17.97 -28.60
CA ASP A 649 -20.41 -18.59 -29.90
C ASP A 649 -19.39 -17.79 -30.74
N LYS A 650 -18.23 -18.39 -31.05
CA LYS A 650 -17.20 -17.84 -31.97
C LYS A 650 -17.70 -17.41 -33.37
N LEU A 651 -18.86 -17.89 -33.83
CA LEU A 651 -19.50 -17.54 -35.10
C LEU A 651 -20.52 -16.39 -34.96
N LYS A 652 -21.09 -16.17 -33.76
CA LYS A 652 -22.02 -15.05 -33.49
C LYS A 652 -21.32 -13.83 -32.86
N ILE A 653 -20.26 -14.04 -32.08
CA ILE A 653 -19.58 -12.99 -31.30
C ILE A 653 -18.04 -13.14 -31.28
N ARG A 654 -17.31 -12.03 -31.08
CA ARG A 654 -15.84 -12.03 -30.89
C ARG A 654 -15.45 -12.83 -29.64
N HIS A 655 -14.62 -13.85 -29.86
CA HIS A 655 -13.94 -14.62 -28.81
C HIS A 655 -12.76 -13.83 -28.18
N LYS A 656 -12.24 -14.32 -27.05
CA LYS A 656 -11.14 -13.81 -26.18
C LYS A 656 -11.60 -12.89 -25.04
N LYS A 657 -10.88 -13.01 -23.91
CA LYS A 657 -11.01 -12.22 -22.67
C LYS A 657 -11.38 -10.75 -22.87
N ARG A 658 -10.63 -9.98 -23.68
CA ARG A 658 -10.92 -8.56 -23.96
C ARG A 658 -12.36 -8.30 -24.41
N TRP A 659 -12.89 -9.13 -25.31
CA TRP A 659 -14.25 -8.97 -25.83
C TRP A 659 -15.30 -9.51 -24.87
N SER A 660 -14.96 -10.51 -24.05
CA SER A 660 -15.77 -10.95 -22.89
C SER A 660 -15.85 -9.86 -21.81
N GLN A 661 -14.79 -9.09 -21.60
CA GLN A 661 -14.80 -7.92 -20.71
C GLN A 661 -15.66 -6.78 -21.27
N VAL A 662 -15.52 -6.43 -22.55
CA VAL A 662 -16.42 -5.45 -23.21
C VAL A 662 -17.88 -5.89 -23.07
N MET A 663 -18.17 -7.19 -23.29
CA MET A 663 -19.51 -7.76 -23.19
C MET A 663 -20.14 -7.52 -21.80
N TYR A 664 -19.42 -7.79 -20.71
CA TYR A 664 -19.96 -7.53 -19.37
C TYR A 664 -20.01 -6.04 -19.02
N MET A 665 -19.03 -5.23 -19.47
CA MET A 665 -19.01 -3.79 -19.19
C MET A 665 -20.20 -3.08 -19.83
N TYR A 666 -20.52 -3.40 -21.09
CA TYR A 666 -21.68 -2.80 -21.76
C TYR A 666 -23.01 -3.34 -21.23
N TYR A 667 -23.11 -4.62 -20.87
CA TYR A 667 -24.34 -5.17 -20.29
C TYR A 667 -24.64 -4.61 -18.89
N LEU A 668 -23.67 -4.69 -17.98
CA LEU A 668 -23.89 -4.37 -16.57
C LEU A 668 -23.87 -2.86 -16.29
N LEU A 669 -23.17 -2.07 -17.11
CA LEU A 669 -23.05 -0.62 -16.92
C LEU A 669 -23.84 0.18 -17.97
N GLY A 670 -23.85 -0.29 -19.22
CA GLY A 670 -24.65 0.31 -20.29
C GLY A 670 -26.15 -0.02 -20.14
N HIS A 671 -26.53 -1.27 -20.38
CA HIS A 671 -27.94 -1.68 -20.34
C HIS A 671 -28.56 -1.52 -18.94
N ARG A 672 -27.97 -2.13 -17.91
CA ARG A 672 -28.59 -2.15 -16.57
C ARG A 672 -28.54 -0.85 -15.78
N ILE A 673 -27.61 0.08 -16.08
CA ILE A 673 -27.49 1.36 -15.34
C ILE A 673 -27.82 2.55 -16.25
N MET A 674 -27.18 2.70 -17.41
CA MET A 674 -27.40 3.88 -18.27
C MET A 674 -28.74 3.86 -19.01
N ALA A 675 -29.22 2.68 -19.44
CA ALA A 675 -30.53 2.53 -20.09
C ALA A 675 -31.69 2.29 -19.10
N SER A 676 -31.47 2.51 -17.80
CA SER A 676 -32.54 2.57 -16.80
C SER A 676 -33.23 3.95 -16.80
N ASP A 677 -34.53 3.99 -16.49
CA ASP A 677 -35.37 5.20 -16.40
C ASP A 677 -35.07 6.10 -15.18
N ILE A 678 -33.90 5.90 -14.56
CA ILE A 678 -33.44 6.56 -13.35
C ILE A 678 -32.81 7.94 -13.70
N SER A 679 -32.91 8.92 -12.80
CA SER A 679 -32.39 10.28 -13.06
C SER A 679 -30.87 10.31 -13.31
N SER A 680 -30.38 11.35 -13.99
CA SER A 680 -28.95 11.50 -14.27
C SER A 680 -28.07 11.64 -13.02
N GLN A 681 -28.62 12.13 -11.90
CA GLN A 681 -27.90 12.20 -10.63
C GLN A 681 -27.83 10.83 -9.93
N ASP A 682 -28.94 10.10 -9.98
CA ASP A 682 -29.11 8.80 -9.33
C ASP A 682 -28.37 7.69 -10.08
N ARG A 683 -28.42 7.67 -11.43
CA ARG A 683 -27.58 6.78 -12.26
C ARG A 683 -26.09 6.93 -11.94
N LYS A 684 -25.65 8.15 -11.61
CA LYS A 684 -24.28 8.39 -11.13
C LYS A 684 -24.05 7.87 -9.70
N MET A 685 -25.03 7.96 -8.79
CA MET A 685 -24.91 7.37 -7.46
C MET A 685 -24.83 5.84 -7.53
N VAL A 686 -25.70 5.21 -8.33
CA VAL A 686 -25.67 3.77 -8.62
C VAL A 686 -24.33 3.37 -9.23
N ALA A 687 -23.79 4.14 -10.19
CA ALA A 687 -22.46 3.89 -10.77
C ALA A 687 -21.29 4.13 -9.79
N ASP A 688 -21.40 5.07 -8.84
CA ASP A 688 -20.38 5.28 -7.80
C ASP A 688 -20.39 4.15 -6.74
N ASN A 689 -21.56 3.54 -6.50
CA ASN A 689 -21.80 2.43 -5.56
C ASN A 689 -21.71 1.02 -6.22
N THR A 690 -21.60 0.94 -7.55
CA THR A 690 -21.48 -0.34 -8.28
C THR A 690 -20.02 -0.68 -8.57
N TYR A 691 -19.69 -1.96 -8.41
CA TYR A 691 -18.35 -2.50 -8.54
C TYR A 691 -18.35 -3.77 -9.39
N ILE A 692 -17.33 -3.93 -10.24
CA ILE A 692 -17.09 -5.16 -10.99
C ILE A 692 -15.85 -5.84 -10.41
N LEU A 693 -16.01 -7.06 -9.88
CA LEU A 693 -14.91 -7.93 -9.49
C LEU A 693 -14.52 -8.78 -10.72
N ALA A 694 -13.44 -8.38 -11.38
CA ALA A 694 -12.89 -9.11 -12.53
C ALA A 694 -11.98 -10.25 -12.07
N MET A 695 -12.18 -11.44 -12.66
CA MET A 695 -11.50 -12.68 -12.32
C MET A 695 -11.16 -13.51 -13.57
N ASP A 696 -10.10 -14.32 -13.48
CA ASP A 696 -9.76 -15.34 -14.47
C ASP A 696 -10.32 -16.71 -14.06
N GLY A 697 -10.48 -17.63 -15.01
CA GLY A 697 -11.09 -18.96 -14.77
C GLY A 697 -10.35 -19.86 -13.80
N ASP A 698 -9.08 -19.57 -13.57
CA ASP A 698 -8.15 -20.30 -12.69
C ASP A 698 -8.06 -19.72 -11.26
N SER A 699 -8.86 -18.69 -10.98
CA SER A 699 -8.65 -17.83 -9.82
C SER A 699 -9.44 -18.29 -8.60
N LYS A 700 -8.78 -18.24 -7.44
CA LYS A 700 -9.29 -18.71 -6.15
C LYS A 700 -9.06 -17.64 -5.09
N PHE A 701 -10.07 -17.32 -4.29
CA PHE A 701 -9.99 -16.24 -3.30
C PHE A 701 -10.81 -16.59 -2.05
N LYS A 702 -10.86 -15.67 -1.09
CA LYS A 702 -11.76 -15.77 0.07
C LYS A 702 -12.63 -14.52 0.20
N PRO A 703 -13.80 -14.58 0.87
CA PRO A 703 -14.71 -13.45 0.97
C PRO A 703 -14.07 -12.19 1.59
N GLU A 704 -13.24 -12.36 2.61
CA GLU A 704 -12.55 -11.27 3.31
C GLU A 704 -11.60 -10.49 2.38
N ALA A 705 -11.06 -11.15 1.34
CA ALA A 705 -10.24 -10.48 0.33
C ALA A 705 -11.08 -9.51 -0.52
N VAL A 706 -12.29 -9.88 -0.91
CA VAL A 706 -13.22 -9.02 -1.66
C VAL A 706 -13.72 -7.87 -0.78
N LEU A 707 -14.11 -8.15 0.47
CA LEU A 707 -14.55 -7.13 1.42
C LEU A 707 -13.46 -6.07 1.68
N ARG A 708 -12.18 -6.47 1.76
CA ARG A 708 -11.05 -5.54 1.88
C ARG A 708 -10.87 -4.63 0.65
N LEU A 709 -11.10 -5.14 -0.57
CA LEU A 709 -11.10 -4.31 -1.77
C LEU A 709 -12.29 -3.33 -1.78
N LEU A 710 -13.49 -3.82 -1.47
CA LEU A 710 -14.72 -3.03 -1.42
C LEU A 710 -14.59 -1.86 -0.42
N ASN A 711 -14.15 -2.15 0.80
CA ASN A 711 -13.99 -1.15 1.85
C ASN A 711 -13.03 -0.03 1.43
N LEU A 712 -11.88 -0.37 0.81
CA LEU A 712 -10.94 0.64 0.31
C LEU A 712 -11.58 1.56 -0.74
N MET A 713 -12.35 1.01 -1.68
CA MET A 713 -12.97 1.82 -2.74
C MET A 713 -14.14 2.68 -2.23
N ARG A 714 -14.89 2.21 -1.23
CA ARG A 714 -15.92 3.01 -0.53
C ARG A 714 -15.31 4.16 0.29
N MET A 715 -14.10 3.97 0.83
CA MET A 715 -13.36 5.00 1.59
C MET A 715 -12.77 6.12 0.71
N LYS A 716 -12.45 5.83 -0.57
CA LYS A 716 -11.64 6.69 -1.46
C LYS A 716 -12.23 6.78 -2.88
N ASN A 717 -12.97 7.85 -3.16
CA ASN A 717 -13.67 8.05 -4.44
C ASN A 717 -12.75 8.35 -5.64
N ASP A 718 -11.47 8.63 -5.41
CA ASP A 718 -10.42 8.78 -6.43
C ASP A 718 -9.88 7.44 -6.95
N ILE A 719 -10.22 6.33 -6.31
CA ILE A 719 -9.87 4.98 -6.77
C ILE A 719 -10.88 4.51 -7.82
N GLY A 720 -10.35 4.19 -9.01
CA GLY A 720 -11.08 3.49 -10.07
C GLY A 720 -10.89 1.97 -10.06
N CYS A 721 -9.80 1.48 -9.45
CA CYS A 721 -9.56 0.05 -9.26
C CYS A 721 -8.71 -0.24 -8.00
N ALA A 722 -9.08 -1.28 -7.25
CA ALA A 722 -8.30 -1.85 -6.16
C ALA A 722 -7.96 -3.31 -6.50
N CYS A 723 -6.70 -3.70 -6.29
CA CYS A 723 -6.21 -5.04 -6.63
C CYS A 723 -5.58 -5.76 -5.44
N GLY A 724 -5.72 -7.08 -5.42
CA GLY A 724 -5.16 -7.95 -4.39
C GLY A 724 -3.71 -8.34 -4.61
N ARG A 725 -3.22 -9.15 -3.67
CA ARG A 725 -1.93 -9.83 -3.64
C ARG A 725 -2.12 -11.24 -4.22
N ILE A 726 -1.30 -11.59 -5.21
CA ILE A 726 -1.53 -12.77 -6.03
C ILE A 726 -0.49 -13.85 -5.72
N HIS A 727 -0.95 -15.07 -5.45
CA HIS A 727 -0.14 -16.21 -5.04
C HIS A 727 -0.19 -17.32 -6.12
N PRO A 728 0.90 -17.60 -6.84
CA PRO A 728 0.91 -18.61 -7.88
C PRO A 728 0.89 -20.03 -7.29
N ILE A 729 -0.14 -20.81 -7.62
CA ILE A 729 -0.30 -22.22 -7.25
C ILE A 729 -0.05 -23.17 -8.43
N GLY A 730 0.15 -24.45 -8.12
CA GLY A 730 0.62 -25.48 -9.05
C GLY A 730 1.90 -26.16 -8.56
N THR A 731 2.47 -27.00 -9.42
CA THR A 731 3.57 -27.92 -9.14
C THR A 731 4.76 -27.73 -10.09
N GLY A 732 5.89 -28.37 -9.77
CA GLY A 732 7.09 -28.32 -10.61
C GLY A 732 7.89 -27.02 -10.52
N ILE A 733 9.01 -27.01 -11.26
CA ILE A 733 10.09 -26.02 -11.05
C ILE A 733 9.78 -24.64 -11.64
N MET A 734 8.89 -24.55 -12.64
CA MET A 734 8.41 -23.26 -13.19
C MET A 734 7.50 -22.54 -12.19
N VAL A 735 6.68 -23.26 -11.41
CA VAL A 735 5.88 -22.66 -10.33
C VAL A 735 6.77 -22.21 -9.18
N TRP A 736 7.88 -22.91 -8.89
CA TRP A 736 8.86 -22.45 -7.90
C TRP A 736 9.49 -21.11 -8.33
N TYR A 737 9.97 -21.00 -9.57
CA TYR A 737 10.45 -19.73 -10.13
C TYR A 737 9.39 -18.61 -9.97
N GLN A 738 8.14 -18.89 -10.34
CA GLN A 738 7.05 -17.89 -10.29
C GLN A 738 6.64 -17.51 -8.87
N LYS A 739 6.70 -18.42 -7.88
CA LYS A 739 6.47 -18.10 -6.46
C LYS A 739 7.44 -17.06 -5.94
N PHE A 740 8.73 -17.16 -6.27
CA PHE A 740 9.69 -16.12 -5.89
C PHE A 740 9.50 -14.84 -6.68
N GLU A 741 9.25 -14.94 -8.00
CA GLU A 741 9.02 -13.78 -8.88
C GLU A 741 7.82 -12.93 -8.44
N TYR A 742 6.68 -13.55 -8.14
CA TYR A 742 5.49 -12.88 -7.64
C TYR A 742 5.72 -12.30 -6.24
N ALA A 743 6.42 -13.03 -5.36
CA ALA A 743 6.78 -12.54 -4.03
C ALA A 743 7.62 -11.25 -4.14
N ILE A 744 8.73 -11.23 -4.89
CA ILE A 744 9.56 -10.01 -5.03
C ILE A 744 8.81 -8.89 -5.75
N ALA A 745 7.96 -9.19 -6.74
CA ALA A 745 7.13 -8.19 -7.40
C ALA A 745 6.11 -7.54 -6.43
N HIS A 746 5.50 -8.32 -5.54
CA HIS A 746 4.57 -7.83 -4.52
C HIS A 746 5.24 -7.29 -3.23
N TRP A 747 6.50 -7.62 -2.95
CA TRP A 747 7.29 -7.03 -1.85
C TRP A 747 7.87 -5.67 -2.26
N PHE A 748 8.50 -5.60 -3.44
CA PHE A 748 9.29 -4.44 -3.87
C PHE A 748 8.54 -3.57 -4.88
N GLN A 749 8.24 -4.09 -6.08
CA GLN A 749 7.73 -3.27 -7.17
C GLN A 749 6.34 -2.70 -6.86
N LYS A 750 5.33 -3.55 -6.62
CA LYS A 750 3.95 -3.11 -6.34
C LYS A 750 3.86 -2.21 -5.12
N ALA A 751 4.67 -2.49 -4.09
CA ALA A 751 4.70 -1.66 -2.89
C ALA A 751 5.23 -0.25 -3.17
N ALA A 752 6.31 -0.14 -3.96
CA ALA A 752 6.86 1.14 -4.40
C ALA A 752 5.94 1.88 -5.37
N GLU A 753 5.28 1.18 -6.30
CA GLU A 753 4.27 1.78 -7.20
C GLU A 753 3.10 2.40 -6.41
N HIS A 754 2.60 1.69 -5.40
CA HIS A 754 1.51 2.17 -4.53
C HIS A 754 1.93 3.36 -3.64
N VAL A 755 3.15 3.34 -3.07
CA VAL A 755 3.63 4.41 -2.17
C VAL A 755 4.07 5.68 -2.89
N PHE A 756 4.72 5.58 -4.05
CA PHE A 756 5.26 6.74 -4.78
C PHE A 756 4.32 7.30 -5.86
N GLY A 757 3.17 6.65 -6.09
CA GLY A 757 2.12 7.15 -6.98
C GLY A 757 0.90 6.24 -7.11
N CYS A 758 0.87 5.45 -8.18
CA CYS A 758 -0.21 4.52 -8.50
C CYS A 758 0.36 3.22 -9.08
N VAL A 759 -0.30 2.10 -8.81
CA VAL A 759 -0.01 0.80 -9.40
C VAL A 759 -0.19 0.86 -10.92
N LEU A 760 0.79 0.41 -11.71
CA LEU A 760 0.75 0.56 -13.18
C LEU A 760 -0.19 -0.45 -13.89
N CYS A 761 -0.63 -1.48 -13.19
CA CYS A 761 -1.42 -2.57 -13.74
C CYS A 761 -2.18 -3.30 -12.62
N ALA A 762 -3.51 -3.35 -12.76
CA ALA A 762 -4.35 -4.29 -12.05
C ALA A 762 -4.19 -5.70 -12.67
N PRO A 763 -3.98 -6.78 -11.88
CA PRO A 763 -3.95 -8.15 -12.38
C PRO A 763 -5.37 -8.64 -12.71
N GLY A 764 -5.56 -9.21 -13.90
CA GLY A 764 -6.89 -9.65 -14.36
C GLY A 764 -7.54 -10.78 -13.56
N CYS A 765 -6.75 -11.53 -12.79
CA CYS A 765 -7.20 -12.68 -12.02
C CYS A 765 -7.98 -12.29 -10.75
N PHE A 766 -7.72 -11.11 -10.17
CA PHE A 766 -8.42 -10.63 -8.98
C PHE A 766 -8.29 -9.11 -8.79
N SER A 767 -9.21 -8.36 -9.38
CA SER A 767 -9.27 -6.89 -9.28
C SER A 767 -10.70 -6.36 -9.22
N LEU A 768 -10.96 -5.43 -8.30
CA LEU A 768 -12.24 -4.74 -8.16
C LEU A 768 -12.17 -3.39 -8.87
N PHE A 769 -13.11 -3.11 -9.77
CA PHE A 769 -13.23 -1.86 -10.53
C PHE A 769 -14.50 -1.11 -10.14
N ARG A 770 -14.46 0.23 -10.07
CA ARG A 770 -15.66 1.07 -9.86
C ARG A 770 -16.38 1.29 -11.19
N ALA A 771 -17.69 1.08 -11.23
CA ALA A 771 -18.49 1.27 -12.44
C ALA A 771 -18.35 2.70 -13.00
N SER A 772 -18.54 3.74 -12.19
CA SER A 772 -18.40 5.15 -12.62
C SER A 772 -16.98 5.52 -13.10
N ALA A 773 -15.95 4.73 -12.75
CA ALA A 773 -14.61 4.90 -13.30
C ALA A 773 -14.46 4.22 -14.67
N LEU A 774 -15.05 3.05 -14.88
CA LEU A 774 -15.09 2.38 -16.18
C LEU A 774 -15.95 3.15 -17.21
N MET A 775 -17.03 3.79 -16.74
CA MET A 775 -18.02 4.52 -17.54
C MET A 775 -17.59 5.92 -18.00
N ASP A 776 -16.37 6.39 -17.69
CA ASP A 776 -15.84 7.58 -18.40
C ASP A 776 -15.70 7.23 -19.88
N ASP A 777 -16.32 8.04 -20.75
CA ASP A 777 -16.38 7.83 -22.21
C ASP A 777 -15.02 7.44 -22.80
N ASN A 778 -13.94 8.06 -22.31
CA ASN A 778 -12.60 7.90 -22.86
C ASN A 778 -11.93 6.59 -22.43
N ILE A 779 -12.54 5.82 -21.53
CA ILE A 779 -12.10 4.48 -21.13
C ILE A 779 -12.85 3.45 -21.96
N MET A 780 -14.17 3.29 -21.79
CA MET A 780 -14.94 2.28 -22.52
C MET A 780 -14.84 2.43 -24.05
N HIS A 781 -14.98 3.63 -24.61
CA HIS A 781 -14.85 3.83 -26.06
C HIS A 781 -13.43 3.55 -26.58
N LYS A 782 -12.37 3.78 -25.79
CA LYS A 782 -11.00 3.39 -26.18
C LYS A 782 -10.75 1.90 -25.96
N TYR A 783 -11.47 1.27 -25.04
CA TYR A 783 -11.35 -0.15 -24.75
C TYR A 783 -12.01 -1.03 -25.82
N THR A 784 -13.02 -0.53 -26.53
CA THR A 784 -13.66 -1.23 -27.68
C THR A 784 -12.92 -1.05 -29.01
N GLN A 785 -11.92 -0.17 -29.12
CA GLN A 785 -11.24 0.12 -30.39
C GLN A 785 -10.54 -1.11 -30.98
N ILE A 786 -10.96 -1.51 -32.19
CA ILE A 786 -10.29 -2.54 -32.99
C ILE A 786 -8.85 -2.10 -33.29
N SER A 787 -7.90 -3.00 -33.11
CA SER A 787 -6.49 -2.77 -33.43
C SER A 787 -6.30 -2.60 -34.94
N LYS A 788 -5.94 -1.39 -35.38
CA LYS A 788 -5.64 -1.05 -36.78
C LYS A 788 -4.14 -0.99 -37.06
N GLU A 789 -3.36 -0.54 -36.07
CA GLU A 789 -1.90 -0.45 -36.17
C GLU A 789 -1.21 -1.64 -35.50
N ALA A 790 -0.03 -2.02 -36.01
CA ALA A 790 0.79 -3.10 -35.41
C ALA A 790 1.01 -2.93 -33.89
N ARG A 791 1.19 -1.69 -33.41
CA ARG A 791 1.37 -1.37 -31.99
C ARG A 791 0.11 -1.67 -31.17
N GLN A 792 -1.07 -1.47 -31.74
CA GLN A 792 -2.35 -1.62 -31.05
C GLN A 792 -2.65 -3.10 -30.74
N TYR A 793 -2.28 -4.03 -31.61
CA TYR A 793 -2.35 -5.47 -31.31
C TYR A 793 -1.49 -5.86 -30.08
N VAL A 794 -0.30 -5.25 -29.93
CA VAL A 794 0.58 -5.48 -28.76
C VAL A 794 0.07 -4.78 -27.50
N GLN A 795 -0.46 -3.57 -27.65
CA GLN A 795 -0.91 -2.77 -26.51
C GLN A 795 -2.27 -3.23 -25.98
N TYR A 796 -3.22 -3.52 -26.87
CA TYR A 796 -4.63 -3.79 -26.56
C TYR A 796 -4.95 -5.30 -26.49
N ASP A 797 -4.49 -6.11 -27.46
CA ASP A 797 -4.87 -7.53 -27.56
C ASP A 797 -3.86 -8.52 -26.92
N GLN A 798 -2.63 -8.06 -26.65
CA GLN A 798 -1.63 -8.81 -25.87
C GLN A 798 -1.60 -8.40 -24.38
N GLY A 799 -2.48 -7.52 -23.92
CA GLY A 799 -2.55 -7.17 -22.50
C GLY A 799 -3.68 -6.22 -22.18
N GLU A 800 -4.91 -6.66 -22.45
CA GLU A 800 -6.15 -5.94 -22.20
C GLU A 800 -6.25 -5.39 -20.76
N ASP A 801 -5.90 -6.20 -19.74
CA ASP A 801 -5.87 -5.75 -18.33
C ASP A 801 -4.87 -4.58 -18.09
N ARG A 802 -3.74 -4.56 -18.81
CA ARG A 802 -2.75 -3.46 -18.78
C ARG A 802 -3.23 -2.24 -19.56
N TRP A 803 -3.95 -2.45 -20.66
CA TRP A 803 -4.55 -1.37 -21.44
C TRP A 803 -5.64 -0.65 -20.64
N LEU A 804 -6.55 -1.40 -20.01
CA LEU A 804 -7.60 -0.86 -19.13
C LEU A 804 -6.99 -0.08 -17.96
N SER A 805 -5.94 -0.64 -17.33
CA SER A 805 -5.17 0.05 -16.29
C SER A 805 -4.56 1.37 -16.79
N THR A 806 -3.98 1.37 -18.00
CA THR A 806 -3.34 2.56 -18.58
C THR A 806 -4.37 3.65 -18.91
N LEU A 807 -5.57 3.27 -19.36
CA LEU A 807 -6.68 4.19 -19.59
C LEU A 807 -7.14 4.87 -18.29
N LEU A 808 -7.37 4.11 -17.21
CA LEU A 808 -7.69 4.62 -15.88
C LEU A 808 -6.65 5.64 -15.38
N LEU A 809 -5.36 5.29 -15.47
CA LEU A 809 -4.26 6.14 -15.01
C LEU A 809 -4.13 7.45 -15.80
N LYS A 810 -4.28 7.40 -17.14
CA LYS A 810 -4.26 8.61 -18.00
C LYS A 810 -5.45 9.54 -17.76
N LYS A 811 -6.56 9.00 -17.28
CA LYS A 811 -7.80 9.74 -16.98
C LYS A 811 -7.79 10.50 -15.66
N GLY A 812 -7.03 10.02 -14.67
CA GLY A 812 -6.94 10.62 -13.34
C GLY A 812 -7.25 9.64 -12.21
N TYR A 813 -7.94 8.53 -12.51
CA TYR A 813 -8.25 7.48 -11.55
C TYR A 813 -6.97 6.82 -11.02
N ARG A 814 -7.01 6.47 -9.74
CA ARG A 814 -5.92 5.77 -9.07
C ARG A 814 -6.20 4.27 -9.03
N ILE A 815 -5.12 3.50 -9.15
CA ILE A 815 -5.10 2.06 -8.94
C ILE A 815 -4.30 1.80 -7.67
N GLU A 816 -4.95 1.28 -6.63
CA GLU A 816 -4.31 0.95 -5.36
C GLU A 816 -4.16 -0.57 -5.21
N TYR A 817 -3.21 -0.98 -4.37
CA TYR A 817 -2.86 -2.36 -4.10
C TYR A 817 -3.09 -2.66 -2.62
N VAL A 818 -3.84 -3.72 -2.33
CA VAL A 818 -4.27 -4.07 -0.98
C VAL A 818 -3.48 -5.29 -0.52
N ALA A 819 -2.36 -5.05 0.16
CA ALA A 819 -1.45 -6.10 0.64
C ALA A 819 -1.98 -7.00 1.78
N SER A 820 -3.27 -6.86 2.12
CA SER A 820 -4.07 -7.71 3.03
C SER A 820 -5.21 -8.45 2.32
N SER A 821 -5.41 -8.22 1.01
CA SER A 821 -6.40 -8.91 0.18
C SER A 821 -5.65 -9.95 -0.66
N ASP A 822 -5.81 -11.24 -0.36
CA ASP A 822 -5.03 -12.33 -0.97
C ASP A 822 -5.89 -13.20 -1.90
N ALA A 823 -5.35 -13.54 -3.07
CA ALA A 823 -5.92 -14.48 -4.03
C ALA A 823 -4.84 -15.41 -4.63
N GLU A 824 -5.25 -16.59 -5.07
CA GLU A 824 -4.45 -17.64 -5.70
C GLU A 824 -4.84 -17.79 -7.20
N THR A 825 -3.89 -18.20 -8.05
CA THR A 825 -4.04 -18.39 -9.52
C THR A 825 -3.11 -19.51 -9.97
N TYR A 826 -3.49 -20.31 -10.96
CA TYR A 826 -2.68 -21.43 -11.43
C TYR A 826 -1.58 -20.98 -12.39
N ALA A 827 -0.36 -20.88 -11.87
CA ALA A 827 0.78 -20.49 -12.68
C ALA A 827 1.23 -21.62 -13.63
N PRO A 828 1.74 -21.30 -14.83
CA PRO A 828 2.29 -22.26 -15.77
C PRO A 828 3.27 -23.27 -15.15
N GLU A 829 2.96 -24.56 -15.30
CA GLU A 829 3.83 -25.66 -14.86
C GLU A 829 4.83 -26.01 -15.98
N GLY A 830 4.41 -25.88 -17.24
CA GLY A 830 5.22 -26.16 -18.41
C GLY A 830 6.19 -25.03 -18.74
N PHE A 831 7.44 -25.37 -19.06
CA PHE A 831 8.43 -24.40 -19.57
C PHE A 831 7.94 -23.67 -20.84
N GLU A 832 7.24 -24.39 -21.71
CA GLU A 832 6.79 -23.90 -23.01
C GLU A 832 5.54 -23.02 -22.88
N GLU A 833 4.64 -23.40 -21.97
CA GLU A 833 3.50 -22.61 -21.49
C GLU A 833 3.97 -21.28 -20.86
N PHE A 834 4.93 -21.35 -19.92
CA PHE A 834 5.54 -20.19 -19.26
C PHE A 834 6.17 -19.21 -20.28
N PHE A 835 7.00 -19.69 -21.21
CA PHE A 835 7.59 -18.84 -22.26
C PHE A 835 6.52 -18.23 -23.16
N ASN A 836 5.45 -18.95 -23.50
CA ASN A 836 4.34 -18.42 -24.31
C ASN A 836 3.53 -17.35 -23.57
N GLN A 837 3.28 -17.51 -22.27
CA GLN A 837 2.67 -16.48 -21.43
C GLN A 837 3.53 -15.20 -21.43
N ARG A 838 4.85 -15.33 -21.25
CA ARG A 838 5.78 -14.19 -21.20
C ARG A 838 6.09 -13.57 -22.56
N ARG A 839 5.89 -14.29 -23.67
CA ARG A 839 5.82 -13.72 -25.04
C ARG A 839 4.74 -12.65 -25.16
N ARG A 840 3.59 -12.84 -24.50
CA ARG A 840 2.48 -11.88 -24.49
C ARG A 840 2.72 -10.77 -23.45
N TRP A 841 3.07 -11.13 -22.22
CA TRP A 841 3.17 -10.17 -21.11
C TRP A 841 4.31 -9.16 -21.26
N THR A 842 5.48 -9.56 -21.74
CA THR A 842 6.66 -8.67 -21.79
C THR A 842 6.49 -7.52 -22.79
N PRO A 843 6.12 -7.76 -24.07
CA PRO A 843 5.91 -6.68 -25.04
C PRO A 843 4.75 -5.76 -24.64
N SER A 844 3.64 -6.30 -24.13
CA SER A 844 2.51 -5.46 -23.69
C SER A 844 2.83 -4.61 -22.45
N SER A 845 3.67 -5.11 -21.54
CA SER A 845 4.21 -4.31 -20.42
C SER A 845 5.01 -3.13 -20.94
N ILE A 846 5.95 -3.37 -21.87
CA ILE A 846 6.79 -2.32 -22.46
C ILE A 846 5.93 -1.31 -23.24
N ALA A 847 4.99 -1.77 -24.06
CA ALA A 847 4.12 -0.92 -24.87
C ALA A 847 3.25 0.02 -24.00
N ASN A 848 2.58 -0.51 -22.98
CA ASN A 848 1.72 0.28 -22.09
C ASN A 848 2.52 1.23 -21.17
N THR A 849 3.67 0.79 -20.62
CA THR A 849 4.52 1.67 -19.82
C THR A 849 5.12 2.81 -20.66
N ILE A 850 5.59 2.54 -21.88
CA ILE A 850 6.04 3.60 -22.80
C ILE A 850 4.88 4.54 -23.16
N ASP A 851 3.67 4.03 -23.36
CA ASP A 851 2.50 4.86 -23.64
C ASP A 851 2.16 5.86 -22.52
N LEU A 852 2.33 5.44 -21.26
CA LEU A 852 2.17 6.32 -20.09
C LEU A 852 3.31 7.33 -19.95
N LEU A 853 4.54 6.93 -20.28
CA LEU A 853 5.73 7.80 -20.21
C LEU A 853 5.76 8.86 -21.33
N LEU A 854 5.21 8.58 -22.52
CA LEU A 854 5.06 9.57 -23.59
C LEU A 854 4.00 10.63 -23.21
N ASP A 855 2.84 10.19 -22.72
CA ASP A 855 1.74 11.06 -22.28
C ASP A 855 1.91 11.61 -20.85
N TYR A 856 3.13 11.56 -20.27
CA TYR A 856 3.37 11.93 -18.87
C TYR A 856 2.84 13.32 -18.48
N LYS A 857 2.80 14.27 -19.43
CA LYS A 857 2.24 15.62 -19.20
C LYS A 857 0.75 15.58 -18.87
N VAL A 858 0.00 14.68 -19.51
CA VAL A 858 -1.43 14.45 -19.27
C VAL A 858 -1.61 13.70 -17.96
N ALA A 859 -0.87 12.60 -17.77
CA ALA A 859 -0.95 11.79 -16.55
C ALA A 859 -0.64 12.59 -15.27
N VAL A 860 0.42 13.41 -15.27
CA VAL A 860 0.82 14.28 -14.14
C VAL A 860 -0.14 15.48 -13.94
N THR A 861 -0.95 15.83 -14.95
CA THR A 861 -1.94 16.91 -14.82
C THR A 861 -3.29 16.40 -14.33
N ASN A 862 -3.70 15.20 -14.77
CA ASN A 862 -4.98 14.59 -14.43
C ASN A 862 -4.93 13.82 -13.10
N ASN A 863 -3.82 13.14 -12.80
CA ASN A 863 -3.68 12.28 -11.62
C ASN A 863 -2.72 12.90 -10.59
N ALA A 864 -3.27 13.40 -9.48
CA ALA A 864 -2.50 14.07 -8.43
C ALA A 864 -1.44 13.17 -7.75
N ALA A 865 -1.56 11.84 -7.84
CA ALA A 865 -0.57 10.91 -7.31
C ALA A 865 0.58 10.60 -8.30
N ILE A 866 0.40 10.82 -9.61
CA ILE A 866 1.46 10.61 -10.60
C ILE A 866 2.40 11.82 -10.60
N SER A 867 3.47 11.74 -9.81
CA SER A 867 4.49 12.80 -9.74
C SER A 867 5.50 12.70 -10.89
N LYS A 868 6.16 13.82 -11.22
CA LYS A 868 7.26 13.84 -12.21
C LYS A 868 8.44 12.94 -11.80
N LEU A 869 8.69 12.79 -10.49
CA LEU A 869 9.73 11.90 -9.97
C LEU A 869 9.31 10.42 -10.10
N TYR A 870 8.02 10.11 -9.94
CA TYR A 870 7.49 8.77 -10.20
C TYR A 870 7.60 8.39 -11.69
N ILE A 871 7.30 9.31 -12.59
CA ILE A 871 7.54 9.16 -14.04
C ILE A 871 9.03 8.93 -14.34
N LEU A 872 9.94 9.68 -13.71
CA LEU A 872 11.39 9.47 -13.88
C LEU A 872 11.84 8.10 -13.36
N TYR A 873 11.37 7.66 -12.19
CA TYR A 873 11.62 6.32 -11.67
C TYR A 873 11.15 5.23 -12.64
N GLN A 874 9.92 5.34 -13.17
CA GLN A 874 9.41 4.36 -14.13
C GLN A 874 10.16 4.38 -15.47
N ALA A 875 10.60 5.55 -15.94
CA ALA A 875 11.46 5.67 -17.12
C ALA A 875 12.84 5.01 -16.93
N VAL A 876 13.43 5.13 -15.75
CA VAL A 876 14.68 4.44 -15.39
C VAL A 876 14.47 2.93 -15.31
N VAL A 877 13.42 2.46 -14.63
CA VAL A 877 13.12 1.02 -14.48
C VAL A 877 12.88 0.35 -15.85
N ILE A 878 12.07 0.95 -16.73
CA ILE A 878 11.83 0.37 -18.06
C ILE A 878 13.09 0.40 -18.94
N GLY A 879 13.90 1.46 -18.82
CA GLY A 879 15.18 1.58 -19.53
C GLY A 879 16.16 0.47 -19.14
N PHE A 880 16.38 0.24 -17.84
CA PHE A 880 17.23 -0.86 -17.38
C PHE A 880 16.66 -2.25 -17.74
N SER A 881 15.34 -2.41 -17.75
CA SER A 881 14.69 -3.64 -18.22
C SER A 881 15.00 -3.94 -19.71
N MET A 882 15.00 -2.92 -20.57
CA MET A 882 15.36 -3.07 -22.00
C MET A 882 16.85 -3.38 -22.25
N PHE A 883 17.73 -3.02 -21.32
CA PHE A 883 19.16 -3.37 -21.33
C PHE A 883 19.49 -4.67 -20.58
N GLY A 884 18.49 -5.36 -20.00
CA GLY A 884 18.64 -6.62 -19.28
C GLY A 884 19.50 -7.68 -20.01
N PRO A 885 19.28 -7.95 -21.31
CA PRO A 885 20.09 -8.92 -22.05
C PRO A 885 21.60 -8.59 -22.06
N ALA A 886 21.97 -7.34 -22.30
CA ALA A 886 23.37 -6.89 -22.32
C ALA A 886 24.03 -6.90 -20.92
N ILE A 887 23.29 -6.49 -19.90
CA ILE A 887 23.78 -6.45 -18.50
C ILE A 887 24.06 -7.88 -18.01
N ILE A 888 23.13 -8.81 -18.23
CA ILE A 888 23.30 -10.21 -17.82
C ILE A 888 24.34 -10.94 -18.69
N PHE A 889 24.41 -10.65 -20.00
CA PHE A 889 25.46 -11.20 -20.86
C PHE A 889 26.87 -10.81 -20.39
N THR A 890 27.11 -9.51 -20.14
CA THR A 890 28.42 -9.02 -19.70
C THR A 890 28.78 -9.49 -18.29
N MET A 891 27.80 -9.59 -17.39
CA MET A 891 27.96 -10.20 -16.08
C MET A 891 28.43 -11.67 -16.17
N ILE A 892 27.83 -12.48 -17.04
CA ILE A 892 28.21 -13.89 -17.23
C ILE A 892 29.63 -14.01 -17.79
N VAL A 893 29.96 -13.23 -18.84
CA VAL A 893 31.29 -13.23 -19.45
C VAL A 893 32.38 -12.85 -18.45
N PHE A 894 32.13 -11.85 -17.60
CA PHE A 894 33.04 -11.49 -16.51
C PHE A 894 33.16 -12.61 -15.47
N ALA A 895 32.04 -13.12 -14.95
CA ALA A 895 32.05 -14.10 -13.88
C ALA A 895 32.64 -15.46 -14.31
N GLN A 896 32.47 -15.88 -15.56
CA GLN A 896 33.16 -17.07 -16.10
C GLN A 896 34.66 -16.83 -16.32
N THR A 897 35.06 -15.63 -16.74
CA THR A 897 36.48 -15.23 -16.83
C THR A 897 37.15 -15.33 -15.45
N ALA A 898 36.46 -14.88 -14.40
CA ALA A 898 36.90 -15.04 -13.01
C ALA A 898 36.85 -16.50 -12.50
N ALA A 899 35.81 -17.27 -12.83
CA ALA A 899 35.64 -18.65 -12.38
C ALA A 899 36.71 -19.62 -12.92
N PHE A 900 37.09 -19.45 -14.19
CA PHE A 900 37.86 -20.44 -14.95
C PHE A 900 39.24 -19.95 -15.40
N GLY A 901 39.59 -18.67 -15.19
CA GLY A 901 40.84 -18.08 -15.67
C GLY A 901 40.96 -18.01 -17.20
N ILE A 902 39.85 -18.18 -17.93
CA ILE A 902 39.80 -18.16 -19.40
C ILE A 902 39.89 -16.71 -19.88
N SER A 903 40.67 -16.46 -20.93
CA SER A 903 40.78 -15.15 -21.58
C SER A 903 39.41 -14.57 -21.96
N SER A 904 39.16 -13.32 -21.54
CA SER A 904 37.87 -12.62 -21.74
C SER A 904 37.40 -12.64 -23.20
N ASP A 905 38.30 -12.43 -24.16
CA ASP A 905 38.04 -12.53 -25.60
C ASP A 905 37.43 -13.89 -26.00
N SER A 906 37.87 -15.00 -25.38
CA SER A 906 37.33 -16.35 -25.64
C SER A 906 35.99 -16.56 -24.93
N THR A 907 35.89 -16.16 -23.66
CA THR A 907 34.65 -16.24 -22.87
C THR A 907 33.51 -15.44 -23.52
N MET A 908 33.84 -14.30 -24.13
CA MET A 908 32.94 -13.50 -24.97
C MET A 908 32.32 -14.36 -26.10
N TRP A 909 33.17 -15.01 -26.91
CA TRP A 909 32.70 -15.87 -28.01
C TRP A 909 31.90 -17.08 -27.53
N TYR A 910 32.29 -17.70 -26.42
CA TYR A 910 31.58 -18.85 -25.86
C TYR A 910 30.14 -18.55 -25.42
N ASN A 911 29.83 -17.29 -25.05
CA ASN A 911 28.46 -16.86 -24.77
C ASN A 911 27.77 -16.26 -26.01
N ALA A 912 28.51 -15.50 -26.81
CA ALA A 912 27.98 -14.85 -28.01
C ALA A 912 27.49 -15.87 -29.04
N ILE A 913 28.20 -16.99 -29.24
CA ILE A 913 27.83 -18.02 -30.23
C ILE A 913 26.46 -18.65 -29.91
N PRO A 914 26.17 -19.17 -28.69
CA PRO A 914 24.83 -19.67 -28.34
C PRO A 914 23.72 -18.62 -28.46
N ILE A 915 23.99 -17.36 -28.11
CA ILE A 915 22.97 -16.29 -28.11
C ILE A 915 22.69 -15.80 -29.54
N LEU A 916 23.73 -15.63 -30.37
CA LEU A 916 23.57 -15.33 -31.80
C LEU A 916 22.88 -16.48 -32.53
N ALA A 917 23.23 -17.74 -32.22
CA ALA A 917 22.53 -18.92 -32.75
C ALA A 917 21.05 -18.94 -32.32
N PHE A 918 20.73 -18.51 -31.10
CA PHE A 918 19.34 -18.38 -30.65
C PHE A 918 18.59 -17.23 -31.35
N ILE A 919 19.22 -16.06 -31.53
CA ILE A 919 18.64 -14.94 -32.27
C ILE A 919 18.33 -15.35 -33.72
N ILE A 920 19.29 -16.00 -34.39
CA ILE A 920 19.10 -16.60 -35.72
C ILE A 920 17.97 -17.65 -35.69
N CYS A 921 17.92 -18.50 -34.66
CA CYS A 921 16.85 -19.49 -34.50
C CYS A 921 15.46 -18.85 -34.38
N CYS A 922 15.34 -17.72 -33.68
CA CYS A 922 14.09 -16.98 -33.54
C CYS A 922 13.66 -16.23 -34.80
N PHE A 923 14.57 -15.96 -35.74
CA PHE A 923 14.24 -15.39 -37.05
C PHE A 923 14.01 -16.45 -38.14
N LEU A 924 14.58 -17.65 -38.04
CA LEU A 924 14.53 -18.68 -39.09
C LEU A 924 13.61 -19.87 -38.82
N TYR A 925 13.33 -20.24 -37.57
CA TYR A 925 12.55 -21.44 -37.23
C TYR A 925 11.27 -21.12 -36.46
N GLU A 926 10.32 -22.06 -36.52
CA GLU A 926 9.08 -22.02 -35.74
C GLU A 926 9.32 -21.98 -34.23
N SER A 927 8.37 -21.39 -33.49
CA SER A 927 8.39 -21.31 -32.03
C SER A 927 8.59 -22.66 -31.34
N SER A 928 8.15 -23.76 -31.94
CA SER A 928 8.35 -25.14 -31.43
C SER A 928 9.83 -25.54 -31.34
N VAL A 929 10.66 -25.08 -32.29
CA VAL A 929 12.12 -25.28 -32.32
C VAL A 929 12.81 -24.29 -31.40
N GLN A 930 12.39 -23.02 -31.44
CA GLN A 930 12.91 -21.97 -30.56
C GLN A 930 12.75 -22.33 -29.08
N LEU A 931 11.59 -22.84 -28.68
CA LEU A 931 11.31 -23.26 -27.30
C LEU A 931 12.18 -24.46 -26.89
N LYS A 932 12.42 -25.42 -27.78
CA LYS A 932 13.36 -26.53 -27.54
C LYS A 932 14.80 -26.04 -27.37
N PHE A 933 15.24 -25.07 -28.18
CA PHE A 933 16.54 -24.40 -28.01
C PHE A 933 16.60 -23.68 -26.66
N ALA A 934 15.61 -22.84 -26.35
CA ALA A 934 15.55 -22.07 -25.11
C ALA A 934 15.58 -22.99 -23.87
N LYS A 935 14.90 -24.13 -23.92
CA LYS A 935 14.88 -25.16 -22.87
C LYS A 935 16.27 -25.80 -22.65
N ALA A 936 16.95 -26.18 -23.73
CA ALA A 936 18.31 -26.71 -23.68
C ALA A 936 19.31 -25.65 -23.19
N ALA A 937 19.24 -24.43 -23.72
CA ALA A 937 20.05 -23.29 -23.30
C ALA A 937 19.83 -22.96 -21.82
N SER A 938 18.59 -22.96 -21.33
CA SER A 938 18.26 -22.70 -19.92
C SER A 938 18.93 -23.69 -18.98
N ILE A 939 18.99 -24.97 -19.36
CA ILE A 939 19.68 -26.03 -18.58
C ILE A 939 21.19 -25.78 -18.58
N ILE A 940 21.79 -25.48 -19.73
CA ILE A 940 23.23 -25.17 -19.85
C ILE A 940 23.59 -23.93 -19.01
N TYR A 941 22.82 -22.85 -19.16
CA TYR A 941 23.06 -21.59 -18.45
C TYR A 941 22.75 -21.66 -16.95
N ALA A 942 21.96 -22.61 -16.47
CA ALA A 942 21.83 -22.88 -15.03
C ALA A 942 23.15 -23.42 -14.43
N PHE A 943 23.88 -24.29 -15.14
CA PHE A 943 25.23 -24.70 -14.74
C PHE A 943 26.25 -23.55 -14.85
N VAL A 944 26.07 -22.64 -15.82
CA VAL A 944 26.85 -21.40 -15.87
C VAL A 944 26.56 -20.54 -14.64
N MET A 945 25.30 -20.33 -14.23
CA MET A 945 24.97 -19.57 -13.02
C MET A 945 25.51 -20.19 -11.74
N LEU A 946 25.54 -21.53 -11.63
CA LEU A 946 26.23 -22.19 -10.51
C LEU A 946 27.73 -21.85 -10.49
N SER A 947 28.36 -21.74 -11.67
CA SER A 947 29.75 -21.28 -11.81
C SER A 947 29.91 -19.79 -11.46
N VAL A 948 28.94 -18.94 -11.82
CA VAL A 948 28.88 -17.52 -11.41
C VAL A 948 28.79 -17.37 -9.89
N MET A 949 28.00 -18.21 -9.21
CA MET A 949 27.91 -18.21 -7.74
C MET A 949 29.24 -18.59 -7.07
N ILE A 950 29.99 -19.53 -7.65
CA ILE A 950 31.34 -19.88 -7.17
C ILE A 950 32.30 -18.71 -7.41
N ALA A 951 32.23 -18.05 -8.57
CA ALA A 951 33.05 -16.89 -8.90
C ALA A 951 32.81 -15.71 -7.95
N THR A 952 31.56 -15.33 -7.68
CA THR A 952 31.25 -14.24 -6.75
C THR A 952 31.63 -14.57 -5.32
N THR A 953 31.48 -15.83 -4.90
CA THR A 953 31.98 -16.30 -3.59
C THR A 953 33.50 -16.17 -3.51
N SER A 954 34.24 -16.56 -4.56
CA SER A 954 35.69 -16.39 -4.62
C SER A 954 36.11 -14.92 -4.66
N GLN A 955 35.34 -14.05 -5.34
CA GLN A 955 35.59 -12.61 -5.40
C GLN A 955 35.40 -11.95 -4.03
N ILE A 956 34.37 -12.34 -3.27
CA ILE A 956 34.14 -11.89 -1.88
C ILE A 956 35.33 -12.27 -0.97
N VAL A 957 35.93 -13.43 -1.19
CA VAL A 957 37.11 -13.90 -0.42
C VAL A 957 38.40 -13.18 -0.83
N LEU A 958 38.61 -12.91 -2.12
CA LEU A 958 39.88 -12.38 -2.64
C LEU A 958 39.96 -10.84 -2.68
N GLU A 959 38.90 -10.19 -3.17
CA GLU A 959 38.80 -8.71 -3.32
C GLU A 959 38.06 -8.04 -2.13
N THR A 960 37.67 -8.83 -1.13
CA THR A 960 36.78 -8.45 -0.01
C THR A 960 35.33 -8.15 -0.41
N ILE A 961 34.49 -7.93 0.59
CA ILE A 961 33.08 -7.50 0.44
C ILE A 961 32.97 -6.11 -0.22
N PHE A 962 34.02 -5.27 -0.16
CA PHE A 962 34.01 -3.89 -0.66
C PHE A 962 34.18 -3.76 -2.18
N SER A 963 34.50 -4.84 -2.91
CA SER A 963 34.44 -4.82 -4.38
C SER A 963 32.99 -4.56 -4.86
N PRO A 964 32.72 -3.70 -5.85
CA PRO A 964 31.35 -3.28 -6.18
C PRO A 964 30.38 -4.41 -6.50
N THR A 965 30.85 -5.47 -7.17
CA THR A 965 30.04 -6.65 -7.50
C THR A 965 29.72 -7.45 -6.25
N SER A 966 30.70 -7.68 -5.37
CA SER A 966 30.53 -8.28 -4.05
C SER A 966 29.52 -7.48 -3.20
N MET A 967 29.71 -6.16 -3.13
CA MET A 967 28.85 -5.23 -2.42
C MET A 967 27.41 -5.26 -2.95
N PHE A 968 27.21 -5.32 -4.27
CA PHE A 968 25.87 -5.44 -4.88
C PHE A 968 25.19 -6.75 -4.47
N VAL A 969 25.87 -7.89 -4.63
CA VAL A 969 25.30 -9.21 -4.34
C VAL A 969 24.99 -9.37 -2.85
N VAL A 970 25.91 -8.97 -1.96
CA VAL A 970 25.70 -9.06 -0.50
C VAL A 970 24.53 -8.17 -0.06
N ASN A 971 24.46 -6.91 -0.51
CA ASN A 971 23.34 -6.03 -0.17
C ASN A 971 22.01 -6.52 -0.75
N MET A 972 21.98 -7.04 -1.98
CA MET A 972 20.78 -7.64 -2.57
C MET A 972 20.27 -8.83 -1.73
N VAL A 973 21.15 -9.72 -1.30
CA VAL A 973 20.79 -10.86 -0.43
C VAL A 973 20.28 -10.38 0.93
N VAL A 974 20.95 -9.40 1.55
CA VAL A 974 20.50 -8.80 2.83
C VAL A 974 19.12 -8.14 2.68
N ILE A 975 18.88 -7.39 1.60
CA ILE A 975 17.60 -6.73 1.31
C ILE A 975 16.48 -7.77 1.06
N PHE A 976 16.76 -8.86 0.34
CA PHE A 976 15.78 -9.93 0.11
C PHE A 976 15.47 -10.73 1.38
N LEU A 977 16.46 -11.00 2.23
CA LEU A 977 16.25 -11.61 3.54
C LEU A 977 15.43 -10.70 4.47
N PHE A 978 15.76 -9.40 4.51
CA PHE A 978 15.01 -8.40 5.28
C PHE A 978 13.56 -8.27 4.81
N ALA A 979 13.31 -8.28 3.49
CA ALA A 979 11.97 -8.31 2.93
C ALA A 979 11.20 -9.57 3.32
N ALA A 980 11.82 -10.75 3.26
CA ALA A 980 11.22 -12.01 3.68
C ALA A 980 10.87 -12.00 5.19
N VAL A 981 11.74 -11.45 6.05
CA VAL A 981 11.47 -11.30 7.50
C VAL A 981 10.26 -10.38 7.78
N ILE A 982 10.07 -9.33 6.97
CA ILE A 982 8.89 -8.44 7.04
C ILE A 982 7.62 -9.10 6.47
N HIS A 983 7.74 -10.24 5.76
CA HIS A 983 6.64 -10.99 5.16
C HIS A 983 6.57 -12.43 5.72
N PRO A 984 6.31 -12.62 7.04
CA PRO A 984 6.46 -13.92 7.70
C PRO A 984 5.64 -15.06 7.07
N ASN A 985 4.41 -14.78 6.60
CA ASN A 985 3.56 -15.76 5.92
C ASN A 985 4.17 -16.29 4.61
N GLU A 986 5.11 -15.55 4.01
CA GLU A 986 5.79 -15.86 2.76
C GLU A 986 7.29 -16.03 2.93
N PHE A 987 7.81 -16.09 4.16
CA PHE A 987 9.24 -16.26 4.40
C PHE A 987 9.80 -17.49 3.65
N THR A 988 9.01 -18.54 3.53
CA THR A 988 9.30 -19.76 2.76
C THR A 988 9.56 -19.52 1.27
N ASN A 989 9.04 -18.44 0.66
CA ASN A 989 9.27 -18.14 -0.76
C ASN A 989 10.75 -17.85 -1.06
N ILE A 990 11.56 -17.42 -0.07
CA ILE A 990 13.01 -17.20 -0.23
C ILE A 990 13.74 -18.46 -0.72
N ILE A 991 13.24 -19.66 -0.38
CA ILE A 991 13.82 -20.95 -0.76
C ILE A 991 13.76 -21.14 -2.28
N TYR A 992 12.64 -20.75 -2.91
CA TYR A 992 12.49 -20.84 -4.37
C TYR A 992 13.34 -19.82 -5.12
N GLY A 993 13.85 -18.77 -4.45
CA GLY A 993 14.80 -17.82 -5.01
C GLY A 993 16.07 -18.48 -5.56
N SER A 994 16.45 -19.65 -5.03
CA SER A 994 17.53 -20.48 -5.60
C SER A 994 17.31 -20.84 -7.09
N VAL A 995 16.08 -21.22 -7.47
CA VAL A 995 15.71 -21.50 -8.86
C VAL A 995 15.69 -20.20 -9.68
N PHE A 996 15.18 -19.11 -9.11
CA PHE A 996 15.16 -17.80 -9.76
C PHE A 996 16.57 -17.34 -10.16
N PHE A 997 17.53 -17.37 -9.24
CA PHE A 997 18.92 -16.97 -9.52
C PHE A 997 19.59 -17.87 -10.58
N LEU A 998 19.36 -19.19 -10.54
CA LEU A 998 19.88 -20.10 -11.57
C LEU A 998 19.25 -19.86 -12.96
N MET A 999 18.03 -19.33 -13.01
CA MET A 999 17.30 -19.04 -14.27
C MET A 999 17.51 -17.63 -14.81
N ILE A 1000 18.27 -16.74 -14.16
CA ILE A 1000 18.48 -15.35 -14.62
C ILE A 1000 18.88 -15.24 -16.11
N PRO A 1001 19.82 -16.03 -16.67
CA PRO A 1001 20.13 -15.93 -18.11
C PRO A 1001 18.98 -16.44 -18.98
N ALA A 1002 18.27 -17.48 -18.53
CA ALA A 1002 17.10 -18.01 -19.23
C ALA A 1002 15.99 -16.95 -19.35
N THR A 1003 15.77 -16.13 -18.33
CA THR A 1003 14.67 -15.15 -18.30
C THR A 1003 15.06 -13.77 -18.83
N TYR A 1004 16.24 -13.24 -18.46
CA TYR A 1004 16.69 -11.92 -18.90
C TYR A 1004 17.39 -11.90 -20.27
N ILE A 1005 17.86 -13.05 -20.80
CA ILE A 1005 18.38 -13.17 -22.17
C ILE A 1005 17.39 -13.95 -23.04
N PHE A 1006 17.24 -15.26 -22.82
CA PHE A 1006 16.53 -16.13 -23.78
C PHE A 1006 15.02 -15.84 -23.85
N MET A 1007 14.33 -15.69 -22.72
CA MET A 1007 12.90 -15.36 -22.68
C MET A 1007 12.63 -13.93 -23.14
N ALA A 1008 13.49 -12.97 -22.78
CA ALA A 1008 13.41 -11.59 -23.26
C ALA A 1008 13.50 -11.53 -24.80
N LEU A 1009 14.55 -12.15 -25.39
CA LEU A 1009 14.71 -12.24 -26.84
C LEU A 1009 13.56 -13.00 -27.51
N TYR A 1010 13.12 -14.13 -26.95
CA TYR A 1010 11.96 -14.89 -27.44
C TYR A 1010 10.69 -14.01 -27.49
N SER A 1011 10.43 -13.26 -26.43
CA SER A 1011 9.23 -12.42 -26.32
C SER A 1011 9.22 -11.25 -27.32
N LEU A 1012 10.37 -10.64 -27.57
CA LEU A 1012 10.52 -9.47 -28.43
C LEU A 1012 10.65 -9.85 -29.91
N ILE A 1013 11.33 -10.95 -30.23
CA ILE A 1013 11.50 -11.41 -31.62
C ILE A 1013 10.21 -12.10 -32.13
N ASN A 1014 9.38 -12.69 -31.27
CA ASN A 1014 8.09 -13.28 -31.66
C ASN A 1014 6.88 -12.36 -31.39
N LEU A 1015 7.09 -11.05 -31.32
CA LEU A 1015 6.05 -10.03 -31.10
C LEU A 1015 4.86 -10.15 -32.08
N ASN A 1016 5.12 -10.64 -33.30
CA ASN A 1016 4.10 -10.86 -34.34
C ASN A 1016 3.19 -12.08 -34.08
N VAL A 1017 3.49 -12.95 -33.11
CA VAL A 1017 2.73 -14.18 -32.83
C VAL A 1017 1.63 -13.91 -31.80
N ILE A 1018 0.44 -13.56 -32.28
CA ILE A 1018 -0.75 -13.22 -31.47
C ILE A 1018 -1.44 -14.45 -30.85
N ASN A 1019 -1.20 -15.66 -31.37
CA ASN A 1019 -1.87 -16.87 -30.89
C ASN A 1019 -1.52 -17.23 -29.44
N TRP A 1020 -2.49 -17.78 -28.71
CA TRP A 1020 -2.34 -18.28 -27.34
C TRP A 1020 -1.83 -19.73 -27.30
N GLY A 1021 -1.59 -20.22 -26.07
CA GLY A 1021 -1.42 -21.64 -25.78
C GLY A 1021 -1.82 -21.93 -24.34
N THR A 1022 -3.06 -22.37 -24.12
CA THR A 1022 -3.52 -22.99 -22.87
C THR A 1022 -2.72 -24.26 -22.56
N ARG A 1023 -2.77 -24.69 -21.30
CA ARG A 1023 -2.39 -26.06 -20.86
C ARG A 1023 -2.94 -27.13 -21.81
N GLU A 1024 -4.24 -27.06 -22.09
CA GLU A 1024 -4.90 -28.02 -22.97
C GLU A 1024 -4.59 -27.83 -24.45
N ALA A 1025 -4.39 -26.60 -24.96
CA ALA A 1025 -3.91 -26.43 -26.33
C ALA A 1025 -2.50 -27.05 -26.50
N VAL A 1026 -1.62 -26.96 -25.49
CA VAL A 1026 -0.33 -27.65 -25.48
C VAL A 1026 -0.52 -29.17 -25.36
N ALA A 1027 -1.40 -29.66 -24.50
CA ALA A 1027 -1.66 -31.11 -24.36
C ALA A 1027 -2.23 -31.72 -25.66
N LYS A 1028 -3.29 -31.12 -26.23
CA LYS A 1028 -3.93 -31.53 -27.50
C LYS A 1028 -2.98 -31.36 -28.71
N ALA A 1029 -2.08 -30.37 -28.72
CA ALA A 1029 -1.08 -30.20 -29.79
C ALA A 1029 0.21 -31.03 -29.64
N THR A 1030 0.54 -31.52 -28.43
CA THR A 1030 1.74 -32.35 -28.19
C THR A 1030 1.45 -33.84 -27.99
N GLY A 1031 0.20 -34.22 -27.75
CA GLY A 1031 -0.22 -35.60 -27.52
C GLY A 1031 0.16 -36.17 -26.14
N TYR A 1032 0.63 -35.34 -25.21
CA TYR A 1032 1.04 -35.78 -23.87
C TYR A 1032 -0.03 -35.50 -22.81
N THR A 1033 -0.82 -36.52 -22.47
CA THR A 1033 -1.45 -36.61 -21.14
C THR A 1033 -0.40 -37.06 -20.12
N ALA A 1034 -0.37 -36.43 -18.94
CA ALA A 1034 0.63 -36.71 -17.91
C ALA A 1034 0.26 -37.98 -17.12
N PRO A 1035 1.03 -39.09 -17.19
CA PRO A 1035 0.72 -40.30 -16.43
C PRO A 1035 1.19 -40.18 -14.98
N VAL A 1036 0.31 -40.52 -14.04
CA VAL A 1036 0.65 -40.65 -12.62
C VAL A 1036 1.44 -41.95 -12.39
N GLU A 1037 2.73 -41.96 -12.78
CA GLU A 1037 3.68 -43.02 -12.39
C GLU A 1037 4.40 -42.66 -11.08
N ASP A 1038 4.22 -43.48 -10.05
CA ASP A 1038 4.89 -43.29 -8.75
C ASP A 1038 6.43 -43.21 -8.84
N PRO A 1039 7.08 -42.32 -8.07
CA PRO A 1039 8.52 -42.12 -8.12
C PRO A 1039 9.30 -43.38 -7.75
N ILE A 1040 8.74 -44.26 -6.91
CA ILE A 1040 9.31 -45.55 -6.51
C ILE A 1040 9.55 -46.45 -7.74
N ILE A 1041 8.58 -46.54 -8.65
CA ILE A 1041 8.68 -47.34 -9.89
C ILE A 1041 9.82 -46.80 -10.77
N LYS A 1042 9.95 -45.48 -10.84
CA LYS A 1042 11.00 -44.76 -11.60
C LYS A 1042 12.40 -45.00 -11.02
N ILE A 1043 12.53 -45.07 -9.69
CA ILE A 1043 13.77 -45.40 -8.98
C ILE A 1043 14.15 -46.86 -9.22
N ILE A 1044 13.21 -47.80 -9.10
CA ILE A 1044 13.47 -49.24 -9.34
C ILE A 1044 13.88 -49.48 -10.80
N LYS A 1045 13.18 -48.89 -11.78
CA LYS A 1045 13.56 -48.93 -13.22
C LYS A 1045 14.97 -48.38 -13.50
N LYS A 1046 15.46 -47.41 -12.69
CA LYS A 1046 16.84 -46.89 -12.80
C LYS A 1046 17.88 -47.78 -12.11
N LEU A 1047 17.56 -48.37 -10.95
CA LEU A 1047 18.49 -49.21 -10.20
C LEU A 1047 18.78 -50.54 -10.89
N SER A 1048 17.76 -51.24 -11.40
CA SER A 1048 17.95 -52.52 -12.10
C SER A 1048 18.87 -52.35 -13.32
N LYS A 1049 18.56 -51.37 -14.18
CA LYS A 1049 19.36 -51.03 -15.37
C LYS A 1049 20.81 -50.61 -15.08
N LYS A 1050 21.13 -50.14 -13.86
CA LYS A 1050 22.49 -49.67 -13.52
C LYS A 1050 23.37 -50.75 -12.88
N ILE A 1051 22.78 -51.84 -12.38
CA ILE A 1051 23.48 -52.89 -11.61
C ILE A 1051 23.43 -54.27 -12.29
N GLY A 1052 22.62 -54.47 -13.34
CA GLY A 1052 22.74 -55.61 -14.26
C GLY A 1052 22.35 -56.98 -13.66
N LEU A 1053 21.49 -56.98 -12.64
CA LEU A 1053 21.09 -58.17 -11.85
C LEU A 1053 19.61 -58.52 -12.06
N ASP A 1054 19.22 -58.72 -13.33
CA ASP A 1054 17.83 -58.97 -13.76
C ASP A 1054 17.13 -60.11 -13.02
N LYS A 1055 17.88 -61.15 -12.62
CA LYS A 1055 17.34 -62.29 -11.85
C LYS A 1055 16.79 -61.90 -10.48
N ILE A 1056 17.38 -60.91 -9.80
CA ILE A 1056 16.88 -60.43 -8.50
C ILE A 1056 15.74 -59.42 -8.73
N GLY A 1057 15.84 -58.58 -9.75
CA GLY A 1057 14.77 -57.66 -10.15
C GLY A 1057 13.45 -58.39 -10.45
N ASN A 1058 13.49 -59.44 -11.26
CA ASN A 1058 12.31 -60.25 -11.57
C ASN A 1058 11.75 -61.00 -10.35
N LEU A 1059 12.59 -61.41 -9.38
CA LEU A 1059 12.12 -62.06 -8.16
C LEU A 1059 11.27 -61.09 -7.30
N PHE A 1060 11.74 -59.86 -7.11
CA PHE A 1060 10.98 -58.82 -6.40
C PHE A 1060 9.74 -58.36 -7.18
N TYR A 1061 9.84 -58.21 -8.50
CA TYR A 1061 8.72 -57.85 -9.36
C TYR A 1061 7.57 -58.88 -9.27
N ASN A 1062 7.91 -60.17 -9.33
CA ASN A 1062 6.94 -61.27 -9.20
C ASN A 1062 6.41 -61.43 -7.77
N CYS A 1063 7.10 -60.92 -6.75
CA CYS A 1063 6.62 -60.94 -5.37
C CYS A 1063 5.55 -59.86 -5.11
N PHE A 1064 5.64 -58.69 -5.74
CA PHE A 1064 4.69 -57.60 -5.57
C PHE A 1064 3.46 -57.66 -6.49
N THR A 1065 3.55 -58.35 -7.63
CA THR A 1065 2.47 -58.39 -8.65
C THR A 1065 1.45 -59.52 -8.46
N LYS A 1066 1.64 -60.42 -7.48
CA LYS A 1066 0.93 -61.72 -7.43
C LYS A 1066 -0.51 -61.71 -6.86
N LYS A 1067 -1.23 -60.59 -6.97
CA LYS A 1067 -2.70 -60.51 -6.85
C LYS A 1067 -3.24 -59.42 -7.77
N ASN A 1068 -3.97 -59.84 -8.80
CA ASN A 1068 -5.09 -59.15 -9.47
C ASN A 1068 -5.39 -59.84 -10.83
N GLU A 1069 -5.63 -61.15 -10.80
CA GLU A 1069 -6.04 -61.89 -12.01
C GLU A 1069 -7.43 -61.41 -12.49
N GLU A 1070 -8.32 -61.06 -11.55
CA GLU A 1070 -9.62 -60.42 -11.78
C GLU A 1070 -9.51 -59.11 -12.59
N TYR A 1071 -8.49 -58.28 -12.36
CA TYR A 1071 -8.29 -57.04 -13.14
C TYR A 1071 -7.96 -57.34 -14.61
N ASN A 1072 -7.23 -58.41 -14.89
CA ASN A 1072 -6.92 -58.83 -16.26
C ASN A 1072 -8.12 -59.49 -16.95
N GLU A 1073 -8.98 -60.20 -16.20
CA GLU A 1073 -10.27 -60.68 -16.71
C GLU A 1073 -11.21 -59.51 -17.05
N ILE A 1074 -11.40 -58.55 -16.15
CA ILE A 1074 -12.19 -57.33 -16.39
C ILE A 1074 -11.65 -56.55 -17.59
N LYS A 1075 -10.32 -56.38 -17.69
CA LYS A 1075 -9.70 -55.66 -18.80
C LYS A 1075 -9.90 -56.38 -20.15
N LYS A 1076 -9.81 -57.72 -20.20
CA LYS A 1076 -10.19 -58.49 -21.40
C LYS A 1076 -11.68 -58.36 -21.71
N ALA A 1077 -12.56 -58.35 -20.70
CA ALA A 1077 -13.99 -58.20 -20.91
C ALA A 1077 -14.33 -56.85 -21.55
N ILE A 1078 -13.80 -55.75 -21.01
CA ILE A 1078 -13.89 -54.39 -21.59
C ILE A 1078 -13.34 -54.38 -23.01
N GLN A 1079 -12.13 -54.90 -23.22
CA GLN A 1079 -11.50 -54.90 -24.55
C GLN A 1079 -12.24 -55.80 -25.55
N SER A 1080 -13.00 -56.81 -25.10
CA SER A 1080 -13.91 -57.59 -25.95
C SER A 1080 -15.22 -56.86 -26.26
N LEU A 1081 -15.65 -55.93 -25.39
CA LEU A 1081 -16.80 -55.05 -25.60
C LEU A 1081 -16.46 -53.94 -26.60
N GLU A 1082 -15.31 -53.27 -26.44
CA GLU A 1082 -14.78 -52.28 -27.38
C GLU A 1082 -14.64 -52.87 -28.79
N ASN A 1083 -14.01 -54.05 -28.91
CA ASN A 1083 -13.88 -54.74 -30.20
C ASN A 1083 -15.24 -55.13 -30.79
N LYS A 1084 -16.22 -55.55 -29.98
CA LYS A 1084 -17.58 -55.83 -30.46
C LYS A 1084 -18.25 -54.57 -31.01
N LEU A 1085 -18.15 -53.44 -30.30
CA LEU A 1085 -18.71 -52.16 -30.70
C LEU A 1085 -18.17 -51.74 -32.08
N ALA A 1086 -16.84 -51.75 -32.24
CA ALA A 1086 -16.16 -51.44 -33.50
C ALA A 1086 -16.54 -52.40 -34.66
N THR A 1087 -16.81 -53.69 -34.39
CA THR A 1087 -17.30 -54.64 -35.40
C THR A 1087 -18.78 -54.50 -35.77
N SER A 1088 -19.56 -53.73 -35.02
CA SER A 1088 -20.94 -53.38 -35.37
C SER A 1088 -20.98 -52.18 -36.31
N GLU A 1089 -20.33 -51.07 -35.93
CA GLU A 1089 -20.30 -49.82 -36.71
C GLU A 1089 -19.71 -50.03 -38.12
N SER A 1090 -18.65 -50.84 -38.22
CA SER A 1090 -18.02 -51.18 -39.51
C SER A 1090 -18.89 -52.02 -40.45
N LYS A 1091 -19.95 -52.68 -39.98
CA LYS A 1091 -20.84 -53.50 -40.83
C LYS A 1091 -21.92 -52.72 -41.56
N GLU A 1092 -22.34 -51.57 -41.05
CA GLU A 1092 -23.32 -50.72 -41.75
C GLU A 1092 -22.63 -49.79 -42.76
N MET A 1093 -21.42 -49.31 -42.46
CA MET A 1093 -20.73 -48.36 -43.34
C MET A 1093 -20.03 -49.00 -44.56
N THR A 1094 -19.86 -50.33 -44.60
CA THR A 1094 -19.18 -51.04 -45.72
C THR A 1094 -20.16 -51.53 -46.81
N LYS A 1095 -21.19 -50.73 -47.13
CA LYS A 1095 -22.19 -51.08 -48.18
C LYS A 1095 -22.55 -49.97 -49.16
N VAL A 1096 -21.83 -48.84 -49.11
CA VAL A 1096 -21.91 -47.73 -50.06
C VAL A 1096 -20.47 -47.28 -50.37
N ASN A 1097 -20.20 -46.91 -51.62
CA ASN A 1097 -18.90 -46.47 -52.17
C ASN A 1097 -17.89 -47.56 -52.60
N GLU A 1098 -18.29 -48.42 -53.55
CA GLU A 1098 -17.38 -48.86 -54.62
C GLU A 1098 -17.87 -48.27 -55.96
N VAL A 1099 -17.32 -47.13 -56.38
CA VAL A 1099 -17.42 -46.59 -57.76
C VAL A 1099 -16.06 -45.96 -58.10
N ASN A 1100 -15.60 -46.17 -59.33
CA ASN A 1100 -14.19 -45.98 -59.71
C ASN A 1100 -13.76 -44.51 -59.87
N ASP A 1101 -12.46 -44.28 -59.66
CA ASP A 1101 -11.74 -43.12 -60.18
C ASP A 1101 -11.77 -43.06 -61.72
N ASN A 1102 -11.66 -41.82 -62.22
CA ASN A 1102 -11.48 -41.35 -63.61
C ASN A 1102 -12.73 -40.75 -64.28
N ASP A 1103 -13.01 -39.48 -63.98
CA ASP A 1103 -13.15 -38.46 -65.04
C ASP A 1103 -12.89 -37.05 -64.51
N THR A 1104 -11.95 -36.31 -65.10
CA THR A 1104 -11.62 -34.94 -64.69
C THR A 1104 -12.55 -33.93 -65.38
N VAL A 1105 -13.65 -33.55 -64.73
CA VAL A 1105 -14.47 -32.41 -65.14
C VAL A 1105 -14.42 -31.32 -64.06
N THR A 1106 -13.95 -30.14 -64.45
CA THR A 1106 -13.93 -28.96 -63.58
C THR A 1106 -15.33 -28.33 -63.52
N THR A 1107 -16.05 -28.61 -62.44
CA THR A 1107 -17.27 -27.87 -62.05
C THR A 1107 -17.05 -27.14 -60.72
N GLU A 1108 -17.62 -25.96 -60.59
CA GLU A 1108 -17.55 -25.12 -59.39
C GLU A 1108 -18.22 -25.81 -58.18
N PRO A 1109 -17.77 -25.55 -56.94
CA PRO A 1109 -18.29 -26.24 -55.77
C PRO A 1109 -19.80 -25.99 -55.58
N PRO A 1110 -20.61 -27.04 -55.33
CA PRO A 1110 -22.05 -26.89 -55.23
C PRO A 1110 -22.44 -25.96 -54.06
N PRO A 1111 -23.52 -25.17 -54.20
CA PRO A 1111 -23.97 -24.29 -53.13
C PRO A 1111 -24.35 -25.15 -51.92
N LYS A 1112 -23.77 -24.84 -50.75
CA LYS A 1112 -24.14 -25.50 -49.49
C LYS A 1112 -25.60 -25.21 -49.19
N GLU A 1113 -26.46 -26.23 -49.30
CA GLU A 1113 -27.84 -26.15 -48.81
C GLU A 1113 -27.81 -25.87 -47.31
N LYS A 1114 -28.28 -24.68 -46.91
CA LYS A 1114 -28.44 -24.32 -45.51
C LYS A 1114 -29.64 -25.09 -44.95
N ILE A 1115 -29.39 -26.26 -44.38
CA ILE A 1115 -30.32 -26.88 -43.44
C ILE A 1115 -30.50 -25.90 -42.29
N ILE A 1116 -31.70 -25.33 -42.17
CA ILE A 1116 -32.02 -24.33 -41.14
C ILE A 1116 -32.34 -25.10 -39.84
N TYR A 1117 -31.31 -25.38 -39.06
CA TYR A 1117 -31.47 -25.75 -37.65
C TYR A 1117 -32.17 -24.60 -36.91
N GLN A 1118 -33.15 -24.92 -36.06
CA GLN A 1118 -33.74 -23.94 -35.15
C GLN A 1118 -32.80 -23.71 -33.96
N ASP A 1119 -32.60 -22.45 -33.57
CA ASP A 1119 -31.57 -21.95 -32.64
C ASP A 1119 -31.82 -22.33 -31.15
N TYR A 1120 -32.67 -23.33 -30.92
CA TYR A 1120 -33.09 -23.87 -29.62
C TYR A 1120 -32.76 -25.37 -29.45
N THR A 1121 -32.35 -26.05 -30.53
CA THR A 1121 -32.11 -27.51 -30.58
C THR A 1121 -31.09 -28.01 -29.55
N TRP A 1122 -30.11 -27.18 -29.19
CA TRP A 1122 -29.11 -27.48 -28.16
C TRP A 1122 -29.70 -27.64 -26.74
N MET A 1123 -30.87 -27.04 -26.48
CA MET A 1123 -31.55 -27.07 -25.18
C MET A 1123 -32.28 -28.40 -24.91
N ASP A 1124 -32.39 -29.25 -25.93
CA ASP A 1124 -33.03 -30.58 -25.89
C ASP A 1124 -31.98 -31.72 -25.87
N THR A 1125 -30.73 -31.42 -25.49
CA THR A 1125 -29.67 -32.42 -25.29
C THR A 1125 -29.86 -33.15 -23.96
N GLU A 1126 -29.53 -34.45 -23.91
CA GLU A 1126 -29.87 -35.36 -22.80
C GLU A 1126 -29.42 -34.85 -21.41
N ALA A 1127 -28.23 -34.26 -21.32
CA ALA A 1127 -27.71 -33.68 -20.08
C ALA A 1127 -28.42 -32.39 -19.62
N LEU A 1128 -29.18 -31.73 -20.51
CA LEU A 1128 -29.80 -30.43 -20.31
C LEU A 1128 -31.33 -30.47 -20.28
N CYS A 1129 -31.96 -31.59 -20.65
CA CYS A 1129 -33.42 -31.80 -20.61
C CYS A 1129 -34.06 -31.55 -19.22
N GLU A 1130 -33.29 -31.60 -18.13
CA GLU A 1130 -33.75 -31.25 -16.78
C GLU A 1130 -34.02 -29.74 -16.59
N CYS A 1131 -33.58 -28.88 -17.52
CA CYS A 1131 -33.64 -27.43 -17.37
C CYS A 1131 -34.88 -26.83 -18.04
N SER A 1132 -35.51 -25.87 -17.36
CA SER A 1132 -36.61 -25.09 -17.93
C SER A 1132 -36.10 -24.11 -19.00
N LYS A 1133 -36.87 -23.90 -20.06
CA LYS A 1133 -36.54 -22.91 -21.11
C LYS A 1133 -37.12 -21.54 -20.75
N GLY A 1134 -36.35 -20.49 -20.96
CA GLY A 1134 -36.74 -19.10 -20.74
C GLY A 1134 -36.37 -18.21 -21.93
N GLU A 1135 -37.00 -17.04 -22.00
CA GLU A 1135 -36.81 -16.05 -23.06
C GLU A 1135 -36.21 -14.76 -22.49
N LEU A 1136 -35.40 -14.05 -23.29
CA LEU A 1136 -34.93 -12.71 -22.93
C LEU A 1136 -36.09 -11.71 -22.94
N GLY A 1137 -35.97 -10.63 -22.15
CA GLY A 1137 -36.84 -9.47 -22.30
C GLY A 1137 -36.50 -8.71 -23.59
N GLU A 1138 -37.52 -8.19 -24.28
CA GLU A 1138 -37.41 -7.51 -25.59
C GLU A 1138 -36.35 -6.39 -25.61
N ALA A 1139 -36.29 -5.58 -24.54
CA ALA A 1139 -35.27 -4.53 -24.38
C ALA A 1139 -33.85 -5.08 -24.17
N GLU A 1140 -33.70 -6.23 -23.51
CA GLU A 1140 -32.38 -6.87 -23.36
C GLU A 1140 -31.93 -7.53 -24.66
N ASP A 1141 -32.84 -8.22 -25.38
CA ASP A 1141 -32.52 -8.85 -26.66
C ASP A 1141 -32.19 -7.82 -27.75
N THR A 1142 -32.93 -6.71 -27.82
CA THR A 1142 -32.62 -5.56 -28.70
C THR A 1142 -31.22 -5.02 -28.39
N PHE A 1143 -30.91 -4.79 -27.11
CA PHE A 1143 -29.59 -4.35 -26.67
C PHE A 1143 -28.46 -5.32 -27.07
N TRP A 1144 -28.68 -6.64 -26.99
CA TRP A 1144 -27.65 -7.60 -27.41
C TRP A 1144 -27.40 -7.56 -28.92
N HIS A 1145 -28.45 -7.41 -29.74
CA HIS A 1145 -28.29 -7.23 -31.19
C HIS A 1145 -27.51 -5.95 -31.51
N GLU A 1146 -27.90 -4.79 -30.94
CA GLU A 1146 -27.20 -3.52 -31.13
C GLU A 1146 -25.72 -3.57 -30.68
N LEU A 1147 -25.44 -4.18 -29.52
CA LEU A 1147 -24.08 -4.31 -28.99
C LEU A 1147 -23.20 -5.21 -29.87
N ILE A 1148 -23.78 -6.29 -30.41
CA ILE A 1148 -23.09 -7.17 -31.35
C ILE A 1148 -22.79 -6.41 -32.64
N ASP A 1149 -23.79 -5.86 -33.32
CA ASP A 1149 -23.58 -5.17 -34.61
C ASP A 1149 -22.63 -3.97 -34.49
N ALA A 1150 -22.70 -3.19 -33.41
CA ALA A 1150 -21.81 -2.04 -33.20
C ALA A 1150 -20.37 -2.43 -32.81
N TYR A 1151 -20.18 -3.41 -31.92
CA TYR A 1151 -18.89 -3.65 -31.28
C TYR A 1151 -18.40 -5.09 -31.23
N LEU A 1152 -19.29 -6.10 -31.17
CA LEU A 1152 -18.90 -7.48 -30.85
C LEU A 1152 -19.07 -8.49 -32.00
N ALA A 1153 -19.59 -8.06 -33.15
CA ALA A 1153 -19.73 -8.87 -34.37
C ALA A 1153 -18.35 -9.40 -34.84
N PRO A 1154 -18.23 -10.69 -35.22
CA PRO A 1154 -16.98 -11.26 -35.73
C PRO A 1154 -16.43 -10.45 -36.91
N LEU A 1155 -15.14 -10.10 -36.85
CA LEU A 1155 -14.49 -9.33 -37.90
C LEU A 1155 -14.36 -10.18 -39.17
N GLN A 1156 -15.19 -9.89 -40.18
CA GLN A 1156 -15.09 -10.44 -41.55
C GLN A 1156 -13.86 -9.86 -42.27
N THR A 1157 -12.69 -10.11 -41.71
CA THR A 1157 -11.39 -9.72 -42.26
C THR A 1157 -11.14 -10.43 -43.58
N THR A 1158 -10.87 -9.67 -44.63
CA THR A 1158 -10.43 -10.26 -45.89
C THR A 1158 -9.07 -10.94 -45.72
N LYS A 1159 -8.77 -11.91 -46.58
CA LYS A 1159 -7.44 -12.56 -46.60
C LYS A 1159 -6.32 -11.53 -46.80
N GLU A 1160 -6.57 -10.47 -47.56
CA GLU A 1160 -5.63 -9.36 -47.75
C GLU A 1160 -5.41 -8.53 -46.49
N GLU A 1161 -6.45 -8.19 -45.73
CA GLU A 1161 -6.31 -7.39 -44.49
C GLU A 1161 -5.56 -8.17 -43.42
N ASN A 1162 -5.84 -9.46 -43.27
CA ASN A 1162 -5.08 -10.35 -42.39
C ASN A 1162 -3.61 -10.42 -42.80
N GLN A 1163 -3.32 -10.47 -44.11
CA GLN A 1163 -1.95 -10.45 -44.61
C GLN A 1163 -1.27 -9.09 -44.36
N LYS A 1164 -1.93 -7.96 -44.67
CA LYS A 1164 -1.44 -6.60 -44.38
C LYS A 1164 -1.20 -6.38 -42.88
N ALA A 1165 -2.06 -6.91 -42.01
CA ALA A 1165 -1.87 -6.87 -40.57
C ALA A 1165 -0.66 -7.70 -40.13
N ALA A 1166 -0.50 -8.91 -40.65
CA ALA A 1166 0.68 -9.76 -40.40
C ALA A 1166 1.98 -9.10 -40.89
N ASP A 1167 1.98 -8.49 -42.07
CA ASP A 1167 3.13 -7.78 -42.64
C ASP A 1167 3.51 -6.55 -41.79
N CYS A 1168 2.52 -5.76 -41.35
CA CYS A 1168 2.72 -4.65 -40.41
C CYS A 1168 3.24 -5.12 -39.03
N LEU A 1169 2.80 -6.28 -38.55
CA LEU A 1169 3.30 -6.90 -37.32
C LEU A 1169 4.74 -7.41 -37.48
N ILE A 1170 5.09 -7.95 -38.64
CA ILE A 1170 6.46 -8.37 -38.98
C ILE A 1170 7.38 -7.15 -39.11
N ASP A 1171 6.92 -6.04 -39.70
CA ASP A 1171 7.65 -4.77 -39.75
C ASP A 1171 7.87 -4.18 -38.34
N LEU A 1172 6.84 -4.12 -37.49
CA LEU A 1172 6.99 -3.67 -36.11
C LEU A 1172 7.95 -4.58 -35.32
N ARG A 1173 7.78 -5.90 -35.43
CA ARG A 1173 8.67 -6.91 -34.85
C ARG A 1173 10.12 -6.67 -35.28
N ASN A 1174 10.36 -6.48 -36.58
CA ASN A 1174 11.68 -6.19 -37.11
C ASN A 1174 12.24 -4.90 -36.52
N LYS A 1175 11.48 -3.79 -36.56
CA LYS A 1175 11.88 -2.49 -36.00
C LYS A 1175 12.23 -2.57 -34.51
N VAL A 1176 11.38 -3.20 -33.69
CA VAL A 1176 11.58 -3.37 -32.25
C VAL A 1176 12.75 -4.29 -31.96
N ALA A 1177 12.80 -5.47 -32.59
CA ALA A 1177 13.87 -6.45 -32.37
C ALA A 1177 15.24 -5.90 -32.82
N PHE A 1178 15.36 -5.31 -34.02
CA PHE A 1178 16.61 -4.70 -34.45
C PHE A 1178 17.02 -3.53 -33.55
N THR A 1179 16.09 -2.66 -33.13
CA THR A 1179 16.42 -1.56 -32.21
C THR A 1179 16.97 -2.09 -30.88
N ILE A 1180 16.32 -3.07 -30.27
CA ILE A 1180 16.74 -3.65 -28.98
C ILE A 1180 18.05 -4.44 -29.12
N LEU A 1181 18.22 -5.20 -30.21
CA LEU A 1181 19.46 -5.92 -30.51
C LEU A 1181 20.64 -4.97 -30.72
N ILE A 1182 20.46 -3.88 -31.47
CA ILE A 1182 21.49 -2.85 -31.71
C ILE A 1182 21.83 -2.14 -30.38
N LEU A 1183 20.84 -1.71 -29.61
CA LEU A 1183 21.06 -1.03 -28.32
C LEU A 1183 21.80 -1.93 -27.31
N ASN A 1184 21.42 -3.22 -27.22
CA ASN A 1184 22.11 -4.17 -26.35
C ASN A 1184 23.53 -4.49 -26.89
N ALA A 1185 23.72 -4.69 -28.20
CA ALA A 1185 25.04 -4.93 -28.78
C ALA A 1185 26.00 -3.75 -28.61
N LEU A 1186 25.51 -2.51 -28.74
CA LEU A 1186 26.28 -1.30 -28.47
C LEU A 1186 26.68 -1.20 -26.99
N LEU A 1187 25.79 -1.55 -26.05
CA LEU A 1187 26.11 -1.58 -24.62
C LEU A 1187 27.15 -2.67 -24.29
N VAL A 1188 27.00 -3.88 -24.84
CA VAL A 1188 27.99 -4.97 -24.72
C VAL A 1188 29.36 -4.52 -25.25
N LEU A 1189 29.40 -3.90 -26.43
CA LEU A 1189 30.62 -3.38 -27.04
C LEU A 1189 31.26 -2.28 -26.18
N ALA A 1190 30.46 -1.35 -25.64
CA ALA A 1190 30.96 -0.28 -24.77
C ALA A 1190 31.59 -0.83 -23.47
N ILE A 1191 30.92 -1.77 -22.80
CA ILE A 1191 31.43 -2.45 -21.60
C ILE A 1191 32.73 -3.20 -21.92
N TYR A 1192 32.76 -3.97 -23.03
CA TYR A 1192 33.94 -4.71 -23.45
C TYR A 1192 35.14 -3.82 -23.78
N LEU A 1193 34.94 -2.71 -24.50
CA LEU A 1193 36.02 -1.76 -24.81
C LEU A 1193 36.59 -1.10 -23.55
N LEU A 1194 35.73 -0.72 -22.60
CA LEU A 1194 36.17 -0.20 -21.29
C LEU A 1194 36.96 -1.25 -20.50
N GLN A 1195 36.51 -2.51 -20.48
CA GLN A 1195 37.21 -3.62 -19.83
C GLN A 1195 38.56 -3.93 -20.49
N LYS A 1196 38.65 -3.92 -21.82
CA LYS A 1196 39.91 -4.16 -22.55
C LYS A 1196 40.94 -3.05 -22.31
N HIS A 1197 40.47 -1.83 -22.04
CA HIS A 1197 41.31 -0.69 -21.65
C HIS A 1197 41.31 -0.41 -20.14
N LYS A 1198 40.95 -1.38 -19.28
CA LYS A 1198 40.87 -1.25 -17.82
C LYS A 1198 42.17 -0.73 -17.17
N ASN A 1199 43.33 -0.96 -17.76
CA ASN A 1199 44.60 -0.42 -17.25
C ASN A 1199 44.72 1.11 -17.34
N ILE A 1200 43.93 1.75 -18.24
CA ILE A 1200 43.96 3.19 -18.55
C ILE A 1200 42.64 3.88 -18.15
N LEU A 1201 41.50 3.19 -18.33
CA LEU A 1201 40.15 3.75 -18.16
C LEU A 1201 39.45 3.31 -16.86
N SER A 1202 40.17 2.77 -15.88
CA SER A 1202 39.63 2.45 -14.56
C SER A 1202 39.63 3.64 -13.62
N PHE A 1203 38.63 3.73 -12.74
CA PHE A 1203 38.79 4.46 -11.49
C PHE A 1203 39.63 3.64 -10.50
N GLU A 1204 40.53 4.32 -9.79
CA GLU A 1204 41.25 3.78 -8.63
C GLU A 1204 40.41 3.98 -7.37
N PHE A 1205 39.93 2.89 -6.79
CA PHE A 1205 39.09 2.91 -5.59
C PHE A 1205 39.85 2.37 -4.37
N ARG A 1206 39.82 3.15 -3.29
CA ARG A 1206 40.27 2.76 -1.95
C ARG A 1206 39.15 3.13 -0.97
N PRO A 1207 38.45 2.16 -0.35
CA PRO A 1207 37.33 2.45 0.55
C PRO A 1207 37.78 3.10 1.87
N PHE A 1208 39.00 2.85 2.31
CA PHE A 1208 39.62 3.48 3.49
C PHE A 1208 41.15 3.47 3.39
N ASN A 1209 41.81 4.30 4.21
CA ASN A 1209 43.26 4.32 4.35
C ASN A 1209 43.72 3.04 5.06
N GLY A 1210 44.61 2.25 4.44
CA GLY A 1210 44.98 0.92 4.92
C GLY A 1210 44.08 -0.22 4.40
N PHE A 1211 43.34 0.00 3.31
CA PHE A 1211 42.67 -1.10 2.60
C PHE A 1211 43.70 -2.06 1.98
N GLU A 1212 43.71 -3.29 2.47
CA GLU A 1212 44.46 -4.41 1.92
C GLU A 1212 43.52 -5.41 1.23
N TRP A 1213 43.91 -5.90 0.06
CA TRP A 1213 43.22 -6.98 -0.67
C TRP A 1213 44.24 -7.96 -1.27
N THR A 1214 43.82 -9.20 -1.51
CA THR A 1214 44.74 -10.25 -1.98
C THR A 1214 44.90 -10.20 -3.49
N LYS A 1215 46.15 -10.02 -3.94
CA LYS A 1215 46.54 -9.98 -5.34
C LYS A 1215 47.55 -11.11 -5.59
N MET A 1216 47.39 -11.84 -6.69
CA MET A 1216 48.43 -12.78 -7.10
C MET A 1216 49.67 -11.99 -7.54
N ASN A 1217 50.79 -12.19 -6.87
CA ASN A 1217 52.06 -11.58 -7.26
C ASN A 1217 52.67 -12.38 -8.42
N GLU A 1218 52.88 -11.71 -9.56
CA GLU A 1218 53.41 -12.28 -10.81
C GLU A 1218 54.80 -12.93 -10.63
N MET A 1219 55.57 -12.51 -9.62
CA MET A 1219 56.93 -13.01 -9.36
C MET A 1219 56.98 -14.24 -8.44
N THR A 1220 56.03 -14.40 -7.52
CA THR A 1220 56.01 -15.49 -6.53
C THR A 1220 54.95 -16.55 -6.82
N GLY A 1221 53.91 -16.21 -7.61
CA GLY A 1221 52.74 -17.04 -7.83
C GLY A 1221 51.82 -17.18 -6.60
N GLN A 1222 52.09 -16.43 -5.52
CA GLN A 1222 51.32 -16.48 -4.28
C GLN A 1222 50.33 -15.31 -4.21
N PHE A 1223 49.27 -15.49 -3.42
CA PHE A 1223 48.35 -14.42 -3.07
C PHE A 1223 48.94 -13.62 -1.91
N GLU A 1224 49.37 -12.40 -2.19
CA GLU A 1224 49.96 -11.47 -1.23
C GLU A 1224 48.95 -10.35 -0.94
N SER A 1225 48.94 -9.81 0.29
CA SER A 1225 48.11 -8.63 0.58
C SER A 1225 48.76 -7.38 0.00
N THR A 1226 47.95 -6.56 -0.68
CA THR A 1226 48.43 -5.36 -1.37
C THR A 1226 47.56 -4.16 -1.04
N THR A 1227 48.21 -2.99 -0.92
CA THR A 1227 47.59 -1.68 -0.70
C THR A 1227 47.34 -0.92 -2.00
N ASP A 1228 47.44 -1.61 -3.15
CA ASP A 1228 47.08 -1.09 -4.47
C ASP A 1228 45.61 -0.66 -4.49
N ALA A 1229 45.28 0.39 -5.24
CA ALA A 1229 43.88 0.76 -5.43
C ALA A 1229 43.16 -0.26 -6.32
N LEU A 1230 41.92 -0.62 -5.96
CA LEU A 1230 41.10 -1.52 -6.78
C LEU A 1230 40.70 -0.80 -8.07
N LYS A 1231 41.13 -1.32 -9.22
CA LYS A 1231 40.76 -0.80 -10.54
C LYS A 1231 39.35 -1.24 -10.89
N ILE A 1232 38.41 -0.29 -11.03
CA ILE A 1232 36.99 -0.52 -11.34
C ILE A 1232 36.65 0.17 -12.67
N ASP A 1233 35.81 -0.45 -13.52
CA ASP A 1233 35.35 0.18 -14.76
C ASP A 1233 34.17 1.15 -14.50
N PRO A 1234 34.14 2.32 -15.17
CA PRO A 1234 33.19 3.39 -14.84
C PRO A 1234 31.74 3.03 -15.19
N LEU A 1235 31.52 2.22 -16.23
CA LEU A 1235 30.19 1.90 -16.74
C LEU A 1235 29.53 0.76 -15.94
N GLY A 1236 30.28 -0.28 -15.57
CA GLY A 1236 29.84 -1.32 -14.65
C GLY A 1236 29.50 -0.74 -13.27
N LEU A 1237 30.34 0.16 -12.74
CA LEU A 1237 30.03 0.88 -11.49
C LEU A 1237 28.75 1.72 -11.61
N PHE A 1238 28.57 2.46 -12.71
CA PHE A 1238 27.34 3.23 -12.97
C PHE A 1238 26.10 2.32 -13.02
N ILE A 1239 26.16 1.19 -13.72
CA ILE A 1239 25.07 0.20 -13.79
C ILE A 1239 24.75 -0.36 -12.41
N ILE A 1240 25.76 -0.76 -11.63
CA ILE A 1240 25.61 -1.26 -10.26
C ILE A 1240 24.96 -0.21 -9.35
N VAL A 1241 25.42 1.05 -9.41
CA VAL A 1241 24.86 2.16 -8.60
C VAL A 1241 23.40 2.43 -8.95
N PHE A 1242 23.01 2.37 -10.22
CA PHE A 1242 21.62 2.56 -10.63
C PHE A 1242 20.71 1.38 -10.27
N LEU A 1243 21.18 0.13 -10.46
CA LEU A 1243 20.42 -1.06 -10.05
C LEU A 1243 20.24 -1.12 -8.52
N MET A 1244 21.30 -0.79 -7.77
CA MET A 1244 21.22 -0.64 -6.31
C MET A 1244 20.29 0.51 -5.91
N GLY A 1245 20.34 1.64 -6.62
CA GLY A 1245 19.44 2.78 -6.40
C GLY A 1245 17.97 2.43 -6.60
N ILE A 1246 17.63 1.68 -7.65
CA ILE A 1246 16.28 1.14 -7.88
C ILE A 1246 15.86 0.25 -6.71
N LEU A 1247 16.71 -0.69 -6.29
CA LEU A 1247 16.41 -1.62 -5.20
C LEU A 1247 16.25 -0.90 -3.84
N ILE A 1248 17.06 0.12 -3.55
CA ILE A 1248 16.94 0.95 -2.34
C ILE A 1248 15.64 1.75 -2.36
N VAL A 1249 15.30 2.40 -3.48
CA VAL A 1249 14.02 3.13 -3.63
C VAL A 1249 12.83 2.17 -3.41
N GLN A 1250 12.88 0.97 -4.00
CA GLN A 1250 11.86 -0.05 -3.80
C GLN A 1250 11.79 -0.56 -2.35
N THR A 1251 12.93 -0.72 -1.68
CA THR A 1251 13.00 -1.12 -0.27
C THR A 1251 12.39 -0.05 0.64
N CYS A 1252 12.65 1.24 0.39
CA CYS A 1252 11.98 2.35 1.07
C CYS A 1252 10.46 2.33 0.82
N GLY A 1253 10.02 2.06 -0.42
CA GLY A 1253 8.61 1.87 -0.75
C GLY A 1253 7.96 0.72 0.03
N MET A 1254 8.62 -0.44 0.09
CA MET A 1254 8.19 -1.60 0.88
C MET A 1254 8.04 -1.27 2.37
N ILE A 1255 9.03 -0.61 2.97
CA ILE A 1255 9.01 -0.24 4.40
C ILE A 1255 7.84 0.71 4.68
N ILE A 1256 7.68 1.77 3.88
CA ILE A 1256 6.59 2.73 4.05
C ILE A 1256 5.23 2.05 3.86
N HIS A 1257 5.07 1.18 2.87
CA HIS A 1257 3.84 0.44 2.65
C HIS A 1257 3.49 -0.45 3.85
N ARG A 1258 4.45 -1.24 4.33
CA ARG A 1258 4.22 -2.15 5.47
C ARG A 1258 3.93 -1.39 6.76
N PHE A 1259 4.54 -0.22 6.94
CA PHE A 1259 4.25 0.68 8.06
C PHE A 1259 2.85 1.28 7.98
N ASN A 1260 2.39 1.71 6.80
CA ASN A 1260 1.02 2.20 6.59
C ASN A 1260 -0.01 1.10 6.87
N THR A 1261 0.15 -0.09 6.30
CA THR A 1261 -0.75 -1.25 6.53
C THR A 1261 -0.77 -1.68 8.00
N LEU A 1262 0.34 -1.52 8.73
CA LEU A 1262 0.39 -1.74 10.17
C LEU A 1262 -0.38 -0.68 10.96
N ILE A 1263 -0.28 0.60 10.59
CA ILE A 1263 -1.07 1.69 11.20
C ILE A 1263 -2.57 1.48 10.94
N GLU A 1264 -2.95 1.11 9.72
CA GLU A 1264 -4.33 0.83 9.33
C GLU A 1264 -4.92 -0.30 10.19
N SER A 1265 -4.29 -1.48 10.22
CA SER A 1265 -4.75 -2.63 11.04
C SER A 1265 -4.75 -2.38 12.56
N LEU A 1266 -3.82 -1.57 13.07
CA LEU A 1266 -3.84 -1.14 14.48
C LEU A 1266 -4.99 -0.16 14.78
N SER A 1267 -5.36 0.67 13.81
CA SER A 1267 -6.50 1.59 13.93
C SER A 1267 -7.84 0.86 13.84
N GLU A 1268 -7.94 -0.20 13.03
CA GLU A 1268 -9.11 -1.09 12.94
C GLU A 1268 -9.36 -1.81 14.27
N ILE A 1269 -8.32 -2.39 14.89
CA ILE A 1269 -8.43 -2.99 16.23
C ILE A 1269 -8.76 -1.92 17.29
N ALA A 1270 -8.22 -0.72 17.18
CA ALA A 1270 -8.56 0.37 18.10
C ALA A 1270 -10.04 0.74 18.05
N ASP A 1271 -10.67 0.71 16.87
CA ASP A 1271 -12.11 0.95 16.73
C ASP A 1271 -12.93 -0.27 17.20
N ALA A 1272 -12.49 -1.50 16.92
CA ALA A 1272 -13.15 -2.73 17.37
C ALA A 1272 -13.13 -2.95 18.90
N GLU A 1273 -12.08 -2.51 19.60
CA GLU A 1273 -12.08 -2.51 21.08
C GLU A 1273 -13.07 -1.48 21.65
N ASN A 1274 -13.16 -0.31 21.01
CA ASN A 1274 -14.19 0.67 21.32
C ASN A 1274 -15.59 0.15 20.98
N GLU A 1275 -15.74 -0.78 20.02
CA GLU A 1275 -16.99 -1.47 19.72
C GLU A 1275 -17.48 -2.26 20.95
N PHE A 1276 -16.63 -3.19 21.42
CA PHE A 1276 -16.92 -4.15 22.49
C PHE A 1276 -17.21 -3.49 23.84
N LEU A 1277 -16.49 -2.41 24.18
CA LEU A 1277 -16.62 -1.73 25.48
C LEU A 1277 -17.94 -0.95 25.70
N PHE A 1278 -18.78 -0.80 24.66
CA PHE A 1278 -20.06 -0.08 24.76
C PHE A 1278 -21.27 -0.88 24.23
N SER A 1279 -21.11 -2.10 23.72
CA SER A 1279 -22.25 -2.92 23.25
C SER A 1279 -23.11 -3.45 24.41
N THR A 1280 -22.57 -3.50 25.63
CA THR A 1280 -23.24 -4.00 26.83
C THR A 1280 -24.33 -3.09 27.41
N THR A 1281 -24.66 -1.97 26.76
CA THR A 1281 -25.72 -1.04 27.21
C THR A 1281 -26.59 -0.54 26.05
N ASN A 1282 -27.19 -1.47 25.31
CA ASN A 1282 -28.35 -1.19 24.46
C ASN A 1282 -29.62 -1.61 25.22
N VAL A 1283 -30.37 -0.63 25.74
CA VAL A 1283 -31.80 -0.84 26.03
C VAL A 1283 -32.51 -0.88 24.68
N ILE A 1284 -33.35 -1.88 24.46
CA ILE A 1284 -34.13 -2.01 23.23
C ILE A 1284 -35.23 -0.95 23.29
N ASP A 1285 -35.23 -0.04 22.31
CA ASP A 1285 -36.40 0.79 22.05
C ASP A 1285 -37.40 -0.04 21.23
N HIS A 1286 -38.64 -0.14 21.72
CA HIS A 1286 -39.66 -0.97 21.08
C HIS A 1286 -40.41 -0.22 19.98
N ASP A 1287 -40.42 1.12 20.03
CA ASP A 1287 -41.21 1.94 19.09
C ASP A 1287 -40.47 2.06 17.73
N GLU A 1288 -39.14 2.18 17.74
CA GLU A 1288 -38.27 2.16 16.55
C GLU A 1288 -38.43 0.86 15.72
N VAL A 1289 -38.67 -0.28 16.38
CA VAL A 1289 -38.92 -1.58 15.72
C VAL A 1289 -40.29 -1.61 15.04
N ILE A 1290 -41.29 -0.92 15.61
CA ILE A 1290 -42.66 -0.88 15.07
C ILE A 1290 -42.72 0.04 13.85
N GLU A 1291 -42.05 1.19 13.86
CA GLU A 1291 -41.98 2.08 12.68
C GLU A 1291 -41.28 1.42 11.49
N ILE A 1292 -40.15 0.72 11.72
CA ILE A 1292 -39.42 0.00 10.65
C ILE A 1292 -40.30 -1.12 10.05
N ALA A 1293 -41.06 -1.84 10.87
CA ALA A 1293 -42.00 -2.85 10.39
C ALA A 1293 -43.16 -2.24 9.55
N GLN A 1294 -43.60 -1.02 9.88
CA GLN A 1294 -44.62 -0.30 9.12
C GLN A 1294 -44.09 0.27 7.80
N SER A 1295 -42.84 0.74 7.75
CA SER A 1295 -42.25 1.22 6.49
C SER A 1295 -42.03 0.09 5.47
N MET A 1296 -41.64 -1.10 5.95
CA MET A 1296 -41.50 -2.30 5.10
C MET A 1296 -42.83 -2.78 4.50
N LEU A 1297 -43.99 -2.45 5.11
CA LEU A 1297 -45.31 -2.86 4.63
C LEU A 1297 -45.86 -1.99 3.48
N ASN A 1298 -45.27 -0.82 3.22
CA ASN A 1298 -45.81 0.17 2.27
C ASN A 1298 -45.01 0.29 0.94
N THR A 1299 -44.05 -0.60 0.67
CA THR A 1299 -43.29 -0.58 -0.58
C THR A 1299 -44.06 -1.24 -1.74
N VAL A 1300 -44.69 -0.37 -2.54
CA VAL A 1300 -45.24 -0.45 -3.91
C VAL A 1300 -45.01 -1.75 -4.72
N ASP A 1301 -46.04 -2.12 -5.50
CA ASP A 1301 -46.16 -3.33 -6.32
C ASP A 1301 -44.88 -3.84 -7.02
N TYR A 1302 -44.60 -5.12 -6.74
CA TYR A 1302 -43.44 -5.89 -7.22
C TYR A 1302 -43.43 -6.14 -8.75
N GLU A 1303 -44.51 -5.81 -9.47
CA GLU A 1303 -44.64 -6.13 -10.90
C GLU A 1303 -43.97 -5.13 -11.86
N THR A 1304 -43.73 -3.88 -11.44
CA THR A 1304 -43.15 -2.82 -12.29
C THR A 1304 -41.72 -2.44 -11.93
N ALA A 1305 -41.23 -2.85 -10.77
CA ALA A 1305 -39.82 -2.71 -10.43
C ALA A 1305 -38.96 -3.65 -11.29
N HIS A 1306 -37.89 -3.14 -11.90
CA HIS A 1306 -36.87 -3.96 -12.59
C HIS A 1306 -36.00 -4.73 -11.57
N GLY A 1307 -36.60 -5.70 -10.87
CA GLY A 1307 -35.87 -6.68 -10.08
C GLY A 1307 -34.90 -7.49 -10.94
N ALA A 1308 -33.86 -8.06 -10.32
CA ALA A 1308 -32.73 -8.69 -11.01
C ALA A 1308 -33.04 -9.98 -11.82
N ILE A 1309 -34.30 -10.26 -12.15
CA ILE A 1309 -34.78 -11.47 -12.83
C ILE A 1309 -35.00 -11.14 -14.32
N GLY A 1310 -33.90 -10.87 -15.04
CA GLY A 1310 -33.90 -10.45 -16.46
C GLY A 1310 -34.24 -11.55 -17.48
N TYR A 1311 -35.35 -12.28 -17.27
CA TYR A 1311 -35.88 -13.28 -18.21
C TYR A 1311 -37.38 -13.51 -17.99
N ARG A 1312 -38.09 -13.91 -19.04
CA ARG A 1312 -39.49 -14.35 -18.95
C ARG A 1312 -39.54 -15.88 -18.96
N ARG A 1313 -40.26 -16.48 -18.00
CA ARG A 1313 -40.74 -17.86 -18.16
C ARG A 1313 -41.89 -17.86 -19.18
N PRO A 1314 -41.96 -18.80 -20.13
CA PRO A 1314 -43.13 -18.94 -20.98
C PRO A 1314 -44.35 -19.20 -20.11
N GLY A 1315 -45.36 -18.33 -20.20
CA GLY A 1315 -46.54 -18.40 -19.35
C GLY A 1315 -47.34 -19.68 -19.64
N ASN A 1316 -47.71 -20.42 -18.59
CA ASN A 1316 -48.64 -21.55 -18.71
C ASN A 1316 -50.01 -21.03 -19.14
N ASN A 1317 -50.23 -20.97 -20.46
CA ASN A 1317 -51.54 -20.70 -21.10
C ASN A 1317 -52.50 -21.90 -20.95
N ILE A 1318 -52.65 -22.39 -19.72
CA ILE A 1318 -53.80 -23.19 -19.30
C ILE A 1318 -54.98 -22.22 -19.30
N LYS A 1319 -55.71 -22.18 -20.40
CA LYS A 1319 -57.04 -21.58 -20.41
C LYS A 1319 -57.93 -22.37 -19.46
N ILE A 1320 -58.51 -21.66 -18.49
CA ILE A 1320 -59.69 -22.07 -17.73
C ILE A 1320 -60.90 -21.98 -18.67
#